data_AF-A0A834RHC6-F1
#
_entry.id   AF-A0A834RHC6-F1
#
_cell.length_a   1.000
_cell.length_b   1.000
_cell.length_c   1.000
_cell.angle_alpha   90.00
_cell.angle_beta   90.00
_cell.angle_gamma   90.00
#
_symmetry.space_group_name_H-M   'P 1'
#
loop_
_entity.id
_entity.type
_entity.pdbx_description
1 polymer ?
#
loop_
_entity_poly.entity_id
_entity_poly.type
_entity_poly.pdbx_seq_one_letter_code
_entity_poly.pdbx_strand_id
1 'polypeptide(L)'
;MSLNEPKHHRHHLHHYLNDERNERSLLERREETIESTTQNAPTLRQSSSNSSNSFGYHRSSTSRLPPPPSSSSSSSTSSMQRSQSIDDRSNIATSTKTPKTILIDGSFENDIDENDQLDHQTTMFDTSTEIGTDAIESTTSALAVPSILTRTPVLTSSFLSPTTFQFFDRNENEMIERQNIFHPYNHRCPPNNFSSYSSGSFRTRNCFDFDWKKLLKRMTIIVIFFVLLVTIYQSFLIVTFQCENLSIINPNRRLHSKISNKKNPSIDSIQSFQMKLCDELFWISFKNLNHSEDDSLKLIDQNWIDYNRSLSSSLSVDDYAYPWPNVRLPSFIRPIHYDLFMMPDFHTLLNDGNVSIDFEIESNRRVSKFLVIHTKKLDIIQVKLLHRKSNEIIETIRIKRLARCLKLEQLYIELDDDYSLLSSHLYRLIIKFRRKIDDKLEGFYLSSYFNREKNQEKFLMTTHFEPTLARTAFPCFDEPAMKASFRLIMVHDPEFRAYFNTEKISETNKIIGGQVKVVSQFERTVPMSTYLVAFIVCDFASIEIQKSNSMIAIENFAQQSIDRIESIESDATISNKNVRIRALIPFGQERNAEFALNAAKIILNYFENFFKIPYPLKKLDLVAVPDFGAGAMENWGLITFRMTTLLYNKEESSSEVKEQVAIVVAHEIAHQWFGNLVTMDWWNDLWLNEGFASFVENLGVDHFLPEWRMLDQFVISTSQQALALDSLLTSHPINTSVANPADIEETFDLISYKKGSCLIRMIVGFLGLDNLQQGLANYLNKYKYKTAKTSQLWESFSEVSDSLSINVSAIMDTWIFQKGYPLVTVRWSEDSQSLIVKQQPFISSLDPDEFERLKYLFDNTEESKQLKQKWIVPITLISNDAINRNVYWLETEQINIPLRKISNNWLKLNVNQSGFYRVNYEKVIWRELIRFLMTTKPDQHRLSPSDRAGLIDDALTLMRIGYLDVSVAMDLTKYLESNEQDYVPWETLLSQIGIIDSIMPQNLIFHRYVLRLIQKMITKLGWYEESGENLFDKKLRSLILKAAVFYGDKSSIQKAQNYFNEWIDENRSVPTNIRDIVYSAGIEHGTDREWNFSWRKYLNTTIVSEKRLLLGVLGSTRNIHLLSIYLQSSLNRSLVRPQDFYYVIQNVARNPYGRDLAWKFVRSNWHTIYEMLGLGSFALDTIVSETTWHFSTEFELNEVRKFFDSVQIGSGKQALRQSLEKIRANIFWKRNIQPQLIDWLERESINPTKNTIIIPHSVIHSTKHLNRSRW
;
A
#
# COMPACT_ATOMS: atom_id res chain seq x y z
N MET A 1 -35.24 -45.41 -13.59
CA MET A 1 -36.45 -45.91 -14.29
C MET A 1 -37.36 -44.73 -14.62
N SER A 2 -38.31 -44.91 -15.52
CA SER A 2 -39.25 -43.87 -15.99
C SER A 2 -40.62 -43.98 -15.30
N LEU A 3 -41.59 -43.16 -15.77
CA LEU A 3 -43.01 -43.10 -15.38
C LEU A 3 -43.27 -42.29 -14.08
N ASN A 4 -44.25 -41.36 -14.01
CA ASN A 4 -45.13 -40.86 -15.09
C ASN A 4 -45.68 -39.44 -14.82
N GLU A 5 -45.91 -38.69 -15.89
CA GLU A 5 -46.84 -37.54 -15.97
C GLU A 5 -48.31 -38.06 -16.01
N PRO A 6 -49.42 -37.25 -15.88
CA PRO A 6 -49.63 -35.99 -16.62
C PRO A 6 -50.51 -34.85 -16.01
N LYS A 7 -50.23 -33.63 -16.48
CA LYS A 7 -51.12 -32.54 -16.99
C LYS A 7 -52.44 -32.13 -16.29
N HIS A 8 -52.62 -30.81 -16.19
CA HIS A 8 -53.90 -30.10 -15.99
C HIS A 8 -54.93 -30.31 -17.12
N HIS A 9 -56.24 -30.25 -16.80
CA HIS A 9 -57.19 -29.43 -17.58
C HIS A 9 -58.50 -29.03 -16.84
N ARG A 10 -58.77 -27.71 -16.84
CA ARG A 10 -60.04 -26.97 -17.07
C ARG A 10 -61.44 -27.48 -16.61
N HIS A 11 -62.13 -26.52 -15.96
CA HIS A 11 -63.55 -26.08 -16.10
C HIS A 11 -64.74 -26.77 -15.36
N HIS A 12 -65.47 -25.89 -14.65
CA HIS A 12 -66.93 -25.75 -14.45
C HIS A 12 -67.84 -26.95 -14.10
N LEU A 13 -68.59 -26.80 -13.00
CA LEU A 13 -70.06 -26.79 -12.83
C LEU A 13 -70.34 -26.55 -11.31
N HIS A 14 -71.49 -26.11 -10.77
CA HIS A 14 -72.57 -25.21 -11.23
C HIS A 14 -73.31 -24.63 -9.99
N HIS A 15 -74.24 -23.69 -10.15
CA HIS A 15 -75.07 -23.10 -9.06
C HIS A 15 -76.05 -24.10 -8.39
N TYR A 16 -76.48 -23.84 -7.14
CA TYR A 16 -77.83 -23.29 -6.79
C TYR A 16 -78.03 -23.01 -5.27
N LEU A 17 -78.53 -21.80 -4.94
CA LEU A 17 -79.38 -21.31 -3.79
C LEU A 17 -79.19 -21.87 -2.34
N ASN A 18 -79.40 -21.18 -1.21
CA ASN A 18 -79.77 -19.79 -0.79
C ASN A 18 -79.62 -19.70 0.77
N ASP A 19 -80.10 -18.75 1.64
CA ASP A 19 -80.87 -17.47 1.68
C ASP A 19 -80.64 -16.85 3.10
N GLU A 20 -81.02 -15.62 3.53
CA GLU A 20 -81.39 -14.32 2.92
C GLU A 20 -81.19 -13.21 4.01
N ARG A 21 -81.12 -11.92 3.62
CA ARG A 21 -81.33 -10.67 4.43
C ARG A 21 -80.29 -10.31 5.54
N ASN A 22 -80.10 -9.02 5.92
CA ASN A 22 -80.90 -7.81 5.64
C ASN A 22 -80.06 -6.51 5.52
N GLU A 23 -80.51 -5.57 4.66
CA GLU A 23 -80.40 -4.07 4.68
C GLU A 23 -79.02 -3.34 4.84
N ARG A 24 -78.58 -2.42 3.96
CA ARG A 24 -79.05 -1.04 3.55
C ARG A 24 -78.69 0.07 4.57
N SER A 25 -78.46 1.37 4.27
CA SER A 25 -78.49 2.25 3.06
C SER A 25 -77.97 3.68 3.43
N LEU A 26 -77.63 4.68 2.58
CA LEU A 26 -77.27 4.85 1.13
C LEU A 26 -76.83 6.35 0.89
N LEU A 27 -75.91 6.62 -0.07
CA LEU A 27 -75.71 7.92 -0.81
C LEU A 27 -75.28 9.17 0.03
N GLU A 28 -74.89 10.38 -0.47
CA GLU A 28 -74.53 10.89 -1.81
C GLU A 28 -73.52 12.09 -1.83
N ARG A 29 -73.25 12.59 -3.05
CA ARG A 29 -72.25 13.57 -3.57
C ARG A 29 -72.38 15.06 -3.16
N ARG A 30 -71.43 15.86 -3.70
CA ARG A 30 -71.34 17.34 -3.94
C ARG A 30 -70.43 18.10 -2.96
N GLU A 31 -69.52 18.98 -3.42
CA GLU A 31 -69.66 20.23 -4.24
C GLU A 31 -70.43 21.31 -3.44
N GLU A 32 -70.00 22.56 -3.25
CA GLU A 32 -68.88 23.32 -3.87
C GLU A 32 -68.50 24.61 -3.06
N THR A 33 -67.43 25.31 -3.48
CA THR A 33 -67.19 26.79 -3.36
C THR A 33 -66.99 27.57 -2.03
N ILE A 34 -65.83 28.26 -1.96
CA ILE A 34 -65.61 29.73 -1.75
C ILE A 34 -65.48 30.38 -0.33
N GLU A 35 -64.42 31.20 -0.20
CA GLU A 35 -64.11 32.37 0.69
C GLU A 35 -64.40 32.32 2.22
N SER A 36 -63.40 32.51 3.09
CA SER A 36 -62.84 33.80 3.64
C SER A 36 -63.82 34.56 4.58
N THR A 37 -63.45 35.14 5.72
CA THR A 37 -62.16 35.73 6.16
C THR A 37 -62.00 35.72 7.71
N THR A 38 -60.94 36.37 8.22
CA THR A 38 -60.78 37.01 9.56
C THR A 38 -60.59 36.16 10.83
N GLN A 39 -59.33 36.16 11.27
CA GLN A 39 -58.81 36.23 12.65
C GLN A 39 -59.81 36.47 13.80
N ASN A 40 -59.67 35.71 14.90
CA ASN A 40 -59.10 36.23 16.16
C ASN A 40 -58.79 35.13 17.18
N ALA A 41 -57.73 35.34 17.97
CA ALA A 41 -57.45 34.66 19.25
C ALA A 41 -57.98 35.57 20.40
N PRO A 42 -58.04 35.20 21.72
CA PRO A 42 -56.86 34.71 22.49
C PRO A 42 -57.11 33.84 23.78
N THR A 43 -56.02 33.31 24.38
CA THR A 43 -55.79 33.10 25.86
C THR A 43 -56.71 32.14 26.67
N LEU A 44 -56.36 31.54 27.83
CA LEU A 44 -55.09 31.26 28.57
C LEU A 44 -55.35 30.21 29.69
N ARG A 45 -54.26 29.68 30.30
CA ARG A 45 -54.08 29.06 31.66
C ARG A 45 -53.76 27.56 31.71
N GLN A 46 -53.03 27.01 32.72
CA GLN A 46 -51.84 27.51 33.48
C GLN A 46 -51.30 26.45 34.48
N SER A 47 -49.99 26.16 34.47
CA SER A 47 -49.20 25.58 35.60
C SER A 47 -47.71 25.47 35.18
N SER A 48 -46.79 26.36 35.60
CA SER A 48 -46.01 26.40 36.87
C SER A 48 -44.90 25.31 36.98
N SER A 49 -43.56 25.54 36.91
CA SER A 49 -42.61 26.56 37.45
C SER A 49 -42.05 26.21 38.86
N ASN A 50 -40.80 26.50 39.29
CA ASN A 50 -39.66 27.24 38.68
C ASN A 50 -38.30 27.05 39.43
N SER A 51 -37.26 27.84 39.05
CA SER A 51 -35.97 28.15 39.78
C SER A 51 -34.79 27.18 39.55
N SER A 52 -33.49 27.56 39.57
CA SER A 52 -32.73 28.85 39.70
C SER A 52 -31.21 28.59 39.40
N ASN A 53 -30.21 29.50 39.29
CA ASN A 53 -30.00 30.97 39.04
C ASN A 53 -28.45 31.21 38.80
N SER A 54 -27.88 32.40 38.56
CA SER A 54 -28.05 33.36 37.44
C SER A 54 -27.14 34.63 37.59
N PHE A 55 -25.99 34.75 36.89
CA PHE A 55 -25.19 36.01 36.77
C PHE A 55 -24.43 36.09 35.43
N GLY A 56 -24.47 37.16 34.61
CA GLY A 56 -25.15 38.47 34.68
C GLY A 56 -24.16 39.66 34.79
N TYR A 57 -24.17 40.72 33.98
CA TYR A 57 -25.09 41.18 32.90
C TYR A 57 -24.25 41.69 31.68
N HIS A 58 -24.38 42.82 30.95
CA HIS A 58 -25.21 44.05 30.83
C HIS A 58 -24.77 44.75 29.48
N ARG A 59 -25.40 45.72 28.77
CA ARG A 59 -26.72 46.42 28.76
C ARG A 59 -26.84 47.28 27.46
N SER A 60 -28.02 47.34 26.79
CA SER A 60 -28.51 48.44 25.88
C SER A 60 -27.68 48.86 24.62
N SER A 61 -28.23 49.38 23.50
CA SER A 61 -29.63 49.67 23.08
C SER A 61 -29.79 49.82 21.54
N THR A 62 -31.06 49.81 21.08
CA THR A 62 -31.61 49.88 19.70
C THR A 62 -31.26 51.10 18.83
N SER A 63 -31.23 50.96 17.46
CA SER A 63 -32.31 51.47 16.54
C SER A 63 -32.02 51.44 15.00
N ARG A 64 -33.07 51.08 14.23
CA ARG A 64 -33.54 51.51 12.87
C ARG A 64 -32.60 51.72 11.63
N LEU A 65 -32.91 50.95 10.57
CA LEU A 65 -33.22 51.29 9.13
C LEU A 65 -33.24 52.78 8.65
N PRO A 66 -33.07 53.12 7.33
CA PRO A 66 -32.66 52.33 6.13
C PRO A 66 -31.58 53.07 5.22
N PRO A 67 -31.61 53.24 3.85
CA PRO A 67 -30.39 53.22 3.02
C PRO A 67 -30.17 54.49 2.13
N PRO A 68 -29.75 54.39 0.84
CA PRO A 68 -28.41 54.70 0.28
C PRO A 68 -28.28 56.15 -0.29
N PRO A 69 -27.16 56.51 -0.95
CA PRO A 69 -27.13 56.45 -2.43
C PRO A 69 -25.75 56.13 -3.04
N SER A 70 -25.57 56.42 -4.34
CA SER A 70 -24.51 55.93 -5.23
C SER A 70 -23.46 57.00 -5.66
N SER A 71 -22.47 56.49 -6.40
CA SER A 71 -21.82 57.10 -7.59
C SER A 71 -20.74 58.21 -7.49
N SER A 72 -19.68 57.96 -8.28
CA SER A 72 -18.90 58.86 -9.16
C SER A 72 -17.70 59.70 -8.67
N SER A 73 -16.62 59.55 -9.46
CA SER A 73 -15.67 60.57 -9.97
C SER A 73 -14.68 61.31 -9.04
N SER A 74 -13.48 60.72 -8.93
CA SER A 74 -12.19 61.24 -9.44
C SER A 74 -11.62 62.63 -9.04
N SER A 75 -10.28 62.63 -8.82
CA SER A 75 -9.29 63.72 -9.05
C SER A 75 -9.34 64.97 -8.15
N SER A 76 -8.22 65.65 -7.81
CA SER A 76 -6.76 65.34 -7.93
C SER A 76 -5.92 66.38 -7.13
N THR A 77 -4.58 66.31 -7.22
CA THR A 77 -3.54 67.24 -6.68
C THR A 77 -3.29 67.18 -5.16
N SER A 78 -2.07 67.37 -4.62
CA SER A 78 -0.66 67.28 -5.11
C SER A 78 0.28 67.29 -3.87
N SER A 79 1.61 67.52 -3.83
CA SER A 79 2.68 67.90 -4.80
C SER A 79 4.08 67.77 -4.13
N MET A 80 5.13 67.46 -4.92
CA MET A 80 6.56 67.75 -4.67
C MET A 80 7.28 67.02 -3.51
N GLN A 81 8.61 66.82 -3.48
CA GLN A 81 9.77 67.00 -4.41
C GLN A 81 10.82 65.91 -4.00
N ARG A 82 11.94 65.56 -4.66
CA ARG A 82 12.76 66.03 -5.81
C ARG A 82 13.39 64.74 -6.42
N SER A 83 14.62 64.51 -6.94
CA SER A 83 15.71 65.10 -7.77
C SER A 83 16.69 63.93 -8.01
N GLN A 84 17.57 63.77 -9.01
CA GLN A 84 17.96 64.36 -10.32
C GLN A 84 19.03 63.37 -10.87
N SER A 85 19.41 63.22 -12.15
CA SER A 85 19.00 63.70 -13.49
C SER A 85 19.69 62.72 -14.51
N ILE A 86 19.85 62.88 -15.82
CA ILE A 86 19.72 63.98 -16.80
C ILE A 86 19.59 63.36 -18.24
N ASP A 87 19.19 64.16 -19.25
CA ASP A 87 19.39 64.09 -20.73
C ASP A 87 19.60 62.74 -21.48
N ASP A 88 19.01 62.46 -22.67
CA ASP A 88 18.08 63.24 -23.52
C ASP A 88 17.31 62.36 -24.55
N ARG A 89 16.14 62.82 -25.05
CA ARG A 89 15.38 62.48 -26.31
C ARG A 89 15.11 61.01 -26.76
N SER A 90 14.03 60.65 -27.47
CA SER A 90 12.73 61.31 -27.77
C SER A 90 11.72 60.41 -28.51
N ASN A 91 10.42 60.64 -28.27
CA ASN A 91 9.27 60.56 -29.21
C ASN A 91 8.57 59.26 -29.68
N ILE A 92 7.26 59.16 -29.33
CA ILE A 92 6.06 58.98 -30.22
C ILE A 92 5.65 57.56 -30.72
N ALA A 93 4.71 56.96 -29.97
CA ALA A 93 3.31 56.59 -30.35
C ALA A 93 2.88 55.42 -31.29
N THR A 94 1.86 54.70 -30.79
CA THR A 94 0.63 54.19 -31.47
C THR A 94 0.64 53.15 -32.62
N SER A 95 0.40 51.88 -32.23
CA SER A 95 -0.83 51.09 -32.53
C SER A 95 -1.13 50.44 -33.92
N THR A 96 -1.79 49.27 -33.81
CA THR A 96 -2.71 48.58 -34.75
C THR A 96 -2.20 47.67 -35.90
N LYS A 97 -2.93 46.54 -36.03
CA LYS A 97 -3.31 45.75 -37.23
C LYS A 97 -2.34 44.76 -37.90
N THR A 98 -2.89 43.56 -38.10
CA THR A 98 -2.62 42.51 -39.10
C THR A 98 -2.87 43.03 -40.54
N PRO A 99 -2.55 42.32 -41.69
CA PRO A 99 -2.48 40.85 -41.87
C PRO A 99 -1.55 40.28 -43.01
N LYS A 100 -1.78 39.00 -43.39
CA LYS A 100 -1.60 38.34 -44.73
C LYS A 100 -0.20 38.04 -45.32
N THR A 101 0.13 36.74 -45.34
CA THR A 101 0.26 35.85 -46.53
C THR A 101 0.62 36.41 -47.92
N ILE A 102 1.65 35.82 -48.60
CA ILE A 102 1.62 35.20 -49.96
C ILE A 102 2.98 34.54 -50.31
N LEU A 103 2.99 33.65 -51.32
CA LEU A 103 4.12 32.81 -51.80
C LEU A 103 5.07 33.54 -52.77
N ILE A 104 6.20 32.91 -53.14
CA ILE A 104 6.56 32.55 -54.55
C ILE A 104 7.86 31.69 -54.60
N ASP A 105 7.99 30.85 -55.64
CA ASP A 105 9.14 29.97 -55.94
C ASP A 105 10.41 30.69 -56.43
N GLY A 106 11.55 30.00 -56.47
CA GLY A 106 12.77 30.45 -57.17
C GLY A 106 14.01 29.58 -56.95
N SER A 107 14.32 28.70 -57.91
CA SER A 107 15.54 27.88 -57.97
C SER A 107 16.63 28.49 -58.86
N PHE A 108 17.92 28.22 -58.62
CA PHE A 108 18.89 27.59 -59.56
C PHE A 108 20.35 27.56 -59.01
N GLU A 109 21.14 26.60 -59.51
CA GLU A 109 22.61 26.52 -59.80
C GLU A 109 23.59 27.60 -59.24
N ASN A 110 24.92 27.39 -59.09
CA ASN A 110 25.90 26.29 -58.99
C ASN A 110 27.32 26.96 -59.08
N ASP A 111 28.40 26.15 -59.08
CA ASP A 111 29.83 26.43 -59.42
C ASP A 111 30.78 26.67 -58.21
N ILE A 112 31.88 25.91 -57.96
CA ILE A 112 33.05 25.40 -58.75
C ILE A 112 34.27 26.37 -58.69
N ASP A 113 35.50 26.01 -58.29
CA ASP A 113 35.97 24.85 -57.48
C ASP A 113 37.05 25.26 -56.41
N GLU A 114 38.38 25.02 -56.41
CA GLU A 114 39.37 24.30 -57.27
C GLU A 114 40.71 24.05 -56.48
N ASN A 115 41.42 22.92 -56.72
CA ASN A 115 42.82 22.55 -56.31
C ASN A 115 43.13 22.23 -54.81
N ASP A 116 44.18 21.50 -54.36
CA ASP A 116 45.14 20.42 -54.79
C ASP A 116 46.38 20.54 -53.82
N GLN A 117 47.28 19.58 -53.49
CA GLN A 117 47.51 18.16 -53.82
C GLN A 117 48.55 17.51 -52.83
N LEU A 118 48.71 16.17 -52.86
CA LEU A 118 49.89 15.32 -52.45
C LEU A 118 50.20 15.01 -50.96
N ASP A 119 50.74 13.83 -50.56
CA ASP A 119 50.71 12.45 -51.10
C ASP A 119 51.27 11.38 -50.11
N HIS A 120 51.19 10.08 -50.49
CA HIS A 120 51.82 8.85 -49.98
C HIS A 120 51.22 8.23 -48.69
N GLN A 121 51.03 6.90 -48.52
CA GLN A 121 51.08 5.64 -49.34
C GLN A 121 50.61 4.48 -48.37
N THR A 122 50.27 3.21 -48.64
CA THR A 122 49.82 2.25 -49.72
C THR A 122 49.54 0.90 -48.97
N THR A 123 48.98 -0.27 -49.40
CA THR A 123 48.21 -0.93 -50.49
C THR A 123 48.02 -2.40 -50.01
N MET A 124 47.05 -3.29 -50.28
CA MET A 124 45.71 -3.44 -50.94
C MET A 124 45.11 -4.74 -50.28
N PHE A 125 43.93 -5.34 -50.54
CA PHE A 125 42.90 -5.40 -51.60
C PHE A 125 41.48 -5.41 -50.91
N ASP A 126 40.29 -5.33 -51.51
CA ASP A 126 39.70 -5.84 -52.78
C ASP A 126 39.47 -7.37 -52.83
N THR A 127 38.41 -7.95 -53.43
CA THR A 127 37.19 -7.48 -54.17
C THR A 127 36.05 -8.55 -53.99
N SER A 128 34.78 -8.47 -54.43
CA SER A 128 33.90 -7.52 -55.16
C SER A 128 32.40 -7.77 -54.81
N THR A 129 31.45 -7.33 -55.65
CA THR A 129 29.97 -7.49 -55.53
C THR A 129 29.32 -8.13 -56.77
N GLU A 130 28.07 -8.64 -56.69
CA GLU A 130 26.88 -8.23 -57.49
C GLU A 130 25.74 -9.29 -57.68
N ILE A 131 24.49 -8.82 -57.49
CA ILE A 131 23.25 -8.95 -58.31
C ILE A 131 22.88 -10.29 -59.02
N GLY A 132 21.64 -10.74 -58.81
CA GLY A 132 20.90 -11.66 -59.71
C GLY A 132 19.52 -12.07 -59.16
N THR A 133 18.46 -12.07 -59.99
CA THR A 133 17.07 -12.37 -59.56
C THR A 133 16.43 -13.58 -60.26
N ASP A 134 15.31 -14.00 -59.69
CA ASP A 134 14.16 -14.68 -60.30
C ASP A 134 14.05 -16.23 -60.38
N ALA A 135 12.77 -16.63 -60.18
CA ALA A 135 12.04 -17.72 -60.83
C ALA A 135 12.02 -19.17 -60.28
N ILE A 136 10.82 -19.51 -59.76
CA ILE A 136 9.95 -20.63 -60.17
C ILE A 136 10.08 -22.03 -59.49
N GLU A 137 8.90 -22.55 -59.11
CA GLU A 137 8.48 -23.93 -58.77
C GLU A 137 9.17 -24.65 -57.58
N SER A 138 8.44 -25.20 -56.60
CA SER A 138 7.60 -26.43 -56.62
C SER A 138 8.44 -27.73 -56.74
N THR A 139 8.20 -28.82 -56.00
CA THR A 139 6.91 -29.40 -55.59
C THR A 139 6.92 -30.05 -54.19
N THR A 140 5.71 -30.35 -53.69
CA THR A 140 5.47 -31.27 -52.58
C THR A 140 5.82 -32.72 -52.90
N SER A 141 6.35 -33.47 -51.93
CA SER A 141 5.91 -34.85 -51.69
C SER A 141 6.14 -35.28 -50.23
N ALA A 142 5.28 -36.15 -49.73
CA ALA A 142 5.38 -36.79 -48.42
C ALA A 142 5.22 -38.32 -48.61
N LEU A 143 5.22 -39.07 -47.49
CA LEU A 143 5.13 -40.54 -47.36
C LEU A 143 6.48 -41.28 -47.52
N ALA A 144 6.71 -42.46 -46.93
CA ALA A 144 6.28 -43.03 -45.64
C ALA A 144 6.92 -44.43 -45.41
N VAL A 145 7.49 -44.69 -44.21
CA VAL A 145 7.37 -46.00 -43.48
C VAL A 145 8.14 -47.22 -44.14
N PRO A 146 8.54 -48.32 -43.45
CA PRO A 146 9.27 -48.47 -42.18
C PRO A 146 10.43 -49.53 -42.16
N SER A 147 11.18 -49.61 -41.04
CA SER A 147 11.74 -50.83 -40.39
C SER A 147 12.68 -51.83 -41.12
N ILE A 148 13.74 -52.32 -40.42
CA ILE A 148 13.89 -53.74 -39.94
C ILE A 148 15.23 -54.00 -39.19
N LEU A 149 15.13 -54.81 -38.11
CA LEU A 149 16.09 -55.65 -37.33
C LEU A 149 17.62 -55.53 -37.60
N THR A 150 18.51 -55.62 -36.59
CA THR A 150 18.77 -56.73 -35.64
C THR A 150 19.62 -56.23 -34.43
N ARG A 151 20.07 -56.96 -33.39
CA ARG A 151 20.05 -58.40 -32.95
C ARG A 151 20.17 -58.50 -31.41
N THR A 152 20.44 -59.70 -30.86
CA THR A 152 20.66 -60.00 -29.41
C THR A 152 21.83 -60.99 -29.22
N PRO A 153 22.34 -61.22 -27.98
CA PRO A 153 21.81 -62.30 -27.11
C PRO A 153 21.67 -61.92 -25.61
N VAL A 154 21.45 -62.91 -24.73
CA VAL A 154 20.80 -62.79 -23.39
C VAL A 154 21.51 -63.61 -22.31
N LEU A 155 21.48 -63.17 -21.03
CA LEU A 155 21.28 -64.06 -19.85
C LEU A 155 20.79 -63.32 -18.58
N THR A 156 19.88 -63.98 -17.86
CA THR A 156 19.10 -63.65 -16.63
C THR A 156 19.89 -63.10 -15.42
N SER A 157 19.31 -62.43 -14.40
CA SER A 157 18.06 -62.69 -13.61
C SER A 157 17.54 -61.40 -12.92
N SER A 158 16.26 -61.02 -12.86
CA SER A 158 15.10 -61.57 -12.09
C SER A 158 15.27 -61.52 -10.55
N PHE A 159 14.36 -60.97 -9.73
CA PHE A 159 12.95 -60.52 -9.89
C PHE A 159 12.79 -59.06 -9.34
N LEU A 160 11.64 -58.46 -8.95
CA LEU A 160 10.25 -58.87 -8.72
C LEU A 160 9.28 -57.65 -8.85
N SER A 161 7.97 -57.90 -8.94
CA SER A 161 6.88 -56.91 -9.06
C SER A 161 5.54 -57.55 -8.59
N PRO A 162 4.34 -57.02 -8.90
CA PRO A 162 3.68 -55.80 -8.40
C PRO A 162 2.29 -56.12 -7.78
N THR A 163 1.42 -55.12 -7.57
CA THR A 163 -0.01 -55.32 -7.88
C THR A 163 -0.72 -54.01 -8.26
N THR A 164 -1.32 -54.00 -9.45
CA THR A 164 -2.26 -52.99 -9.96
C THR A 164 -3.69 -53.41 -9.61
N PHE A 165 -4.69 -52.52 -9.65
CA PHE A 165 -5.99 -52.84 -10.25
C PHE A 165 -6.74 -51.59 -10.77
N GLN A 166 -7.65 -51.79 -11.72
CA GLN A 166 -8.44 -50.75 -12.39
C GLN A 166 -9.94 -50.83 -12.02
N PHE A 167 -10.67 -49.77 -12.39
CA PHE A 167 -12.14 -49.63 -12.42
C PHE A 167 -12.95 -50.91 -12.71
N PHE A 168 -14.15 -51.02 -12.10
CA PHE A 168 -15.41 -50.86 -12.85
C PHE A 168 -16.59 -50.42 -11.94
N ASP A 169 -17.73 -50.14 -12.57
CA ASP A 169 -18.92 -49.45 -12.07
C ASP A 169 -20.13 -50.40 -11.89
N ARG A 170 -20.95 -50.22 -10.83
CA ARG A 170 -22.43 -50.30 -10.85
C ARG A 170 -23.12 -50.07 -9.49
N ASN A 171 -24.39 -49.65 -9.56
CA ASN A 171 -25.35 -49.56 -8.44
C ASN A 171 -26.11 -50.88 -8.25
N GLU A 172 -26.62 -51.13 -7.04
CA GLU A 172 -27.98 -51.67 -6.84
C GLU A 172 -28.58 -51.24 -5.47
N ASN A 173 -29.85 -51.61 -5.19
CA ASN A 173 -30.72 -50.96 -4.19
C ASN A 173 -31.26 -51.94 -3.12
N GLU A 174 -32.16 -51.42 -2.25
CA GLU A 174 -33.09 -52.16 -1.34
C GLU A 174 -32.50 -52.61 0.03
N MET A 175 -33.22 -52.59 1.16
CA MET A 175 -34.57 -52.07 1.51
C MET A 175 -34.75 -51.92 3.05
N ILE A 176 -35.54 -50.92 3.51
CA ILE A 176 -36.54 -50.97 4.63
C ILE A 176 -36.05 -51.35 6.08
N GLU A 177 -36.49 -50.79 7.23
CA GLU A 177 -37.66 -49.95 7.60
C GLU A 177 -37.42 -48.92 8.76
N ARG A 178 -38.40 -48.01 8.94
CA ARG A 178 -38.82 -47.07 10.04
C ARG A 178 -38.25 -47.30 11.48
N GLN A 179 -38.18 -46.32 12.40
CA GLN A 179 -39.18 -45.28 12.76
C GLN A 179 -38.64 -43.96 13.39
N ASN A 180 -39.22 -42.84 12.92
CA ASN A 180 -39.80 -41.70 13.66
C ASN A 180 -39.05 -40.77 14.67
N ILE A 181 -39.01 -39.48 14.30
CA ILE A 181 -39.50 -38.28 15.05
C ILE A 181 -38.82 -37.93 16.40
N PHE A 182 -38.07 -36.81 16.44
CA PHE A 182 -38.54 -35.56 17.09
C PHE A 182 -37.69 -34.31 16.79
N HIS A 183 -38.37 -33.24 16.37
CA HIS A 183 -38.01 -31.81 16.45
C HIS A 183 -39.20 -31.14 17.20
N PRO A 184 -39.10 -29.95 17.86
CA PRO A 184 -38.31 -28.81 17.37
C PRO A 184 -37.75 -27.82 18.44
N TYR A 185 -37.16 -26.72 17.93
CA TYR A 185 -37.18 -25.32 18.40
C TYR A 185 -36.78 -24.86 19.84
N ASN A 186 -35.81 -23.92 19.81
CA ASN A 186 -35.80 -22.58 20.42
C ASN A 186 -35.32 -22.30 21.87
N HIS A 187 -34.37 -21.37 21.89
CA HIS A 187 -34.27 -20.15 22.74
C HIS A 187 -33.66 -20.18 24.16
N ARG A 188 -32.58 -19.37 24.25
CA ARG A 188 -32.23 -18.41 25.32
C ARG A 188 -31.67 -18.95 26.65
N CYS A 189 -30.43 -18.51 26.92
CA CYS A 189 -29.77 -18.37 28.22
C CYS A 189 -30.53 -17.38 29.14
N PRO A 190 -30.11 -17.09 30.40
CA PRO A 190 -28.91 -17.52 31.14
C PRO A 190 -29.26 -17.99 32.60
N PRO A 191 -28.50 -17.68 33.68
CA PRO A 191 -27.23 -18.29 34.12
C PRO A 191 -27.26 -18.85 35.58
N ASN A 192 -26.08 -19.27 36.08
CA ASN A 192 -25.73 -19.51 37.51
C ASN A 192 -26.32 -20.79 38.15
N ASN A 193 -25.77 -21.39 39.22
CA ASN A 193 -24.66 -20.99 40.11
C ASN A 193 -24.01 -22.20 40.85
N PHE A 194 -22.77 -22.04 41.39
CA PHE A 194 -22.06 -22.90 42.39
C PHE A 194 -21.86 -24.43 42.06
N SER A 195 -20.63 -24.97 42.05
CA SER A 195 -19.80 -25.48 43.18
C SER A 195 -20.38 -26.72 43.90
N SER A 196 -19.63 -27.74 44.35
CA SER A 196 -18.17 -27.95 44.54
C SER A 196 -17.83 -29.43 44.90
N TYR A 197 -16.54 -29.75 45.07
CA TYR A 197 -15.95 -30.87 45.85
C TYR A 197 -15.94 -32.36 45.37
N SER A 198 -14.70 -32.83 45.10
CA SER A 198 -14.03 -34.06 45.61
C SER A 198 -14.37 -35.52 45.22
N SER A 199 -13.31 -36.20 44.72
CA SER A 199 -12.75 -37.52 45.16
C SER A 199 -13.32 -38.87 44.67
N GLY A 200 -12.43 -39.89 44.60
CA GLY A 200 -12.69 -41.30 44.23
C GLY A 200 -12.64 -41.56 42.71
N SER A 201 -11.81 -42.40 42.07
CA SER A 201 -11.13 -43.68 42.42
C SER A 201 -12.12 -44.87 42.54
N PHE A 202 -11.94 -46.06 41.93
CA PHE A 202 -10.76 -46.76 41.37
C PHE A 202 -11.03 -47.49 40.02
N ARG A 203 -9.93 -47.89 39.36
CA ARG A 203 -9.64 -48.97 38.37
C ARG A 203 -10.62 -50.19 38.24
N THR A 204 -10.61 -51.07 37.22
CA THR A 204 -9.64 -51.42 36.13
C THR A 204 -10.28 -52.37 35.09
N ARG A 205 -9.75 -52.44 33.85
CA ARG A 205 -9.10 -53.66 33.29
C ARG A 205 -8.32 -53.39 31.98
N ASN A 206 -7.56 -54.41 31.56
CA ASN A 206 -6.44 -54.37 30.59
C ASN A 206 -6.93 -54.91 29.19
N CYS A 207 -6.15 -55.04 28.11
CA CYS A 207 -4.69 -55.17 27.91
C CYS A 207 -4.22 -54.63 26.54
N PHE A 208 -2.90 -54.37 26.41
CA PHE A 208 -2.04 -54.92 25.34
C PHE A 208 -0.56 -54.91 25.80
N ASP A 209 0.25 -55.86 25.32
CA ASP A 209 1.62 -56.13 25.82
C ASP A 209 2.74 -55.29 25.16
N PHE A 210 3.88 -55.17 25.86
CA PHE A 210 5.08 -54.51 25.33
C PHE A 210 6.38 -55.16 25.83
N ASP A 211 7.35 -55.44 24.93
CA ASP A 211 8.58 -56.18 25.23
C ASP A 211 9.68 -55.30 25.86
N TRP A 212 9.82 -55.41 27.18
CA TRP A 212 10.84 -54.71 27.97
C TRP A 212 12.29 -55.14 27.68
N LYS A 213 12.54 -56.33 27.12
CA LYS A 213 13.93 -56.83 26.94
C LYS A 213 14.68 -56.09 25.85
N LYS A 214 14.00 -55.54 24.84
CA LYS A 214 14.61 -54.63 23.84
C LYS A 214 14.99 -53.27 24.42
N LEU A 215 14.24 -52.75 25.39
CA LEU A 215 14.48 -51.41 25.96
C LEU A 215 15.74 -51.38 26.83
N LEU A 216 15.86 -52.33 27.78
CA LEU A 216 17.05 -52.45 28.64
C LEU A 216 18.33 -52.56 27.81
N LYS A 217 18.33 -53.42 26.78
CA LYS A 217 19.52 -53.69 25.96
C LYS A 217 19.99 -52.47 25.15
N ARG A 218 19.12 -51.49 24.89
CA ARG A 218 19.51 -50.19 24.31
C ARG A 218 20.07 -49.23 25.37
N MET A 219 19.47 -49.17 26.57
CA MET A 219 19.97 -48.29 27.63
C MET A 219 21.35 -48.70 28.15
N THR A 220 21.65 -50.00 28.25
CA THR A 220 22.99 -50.47 28.66
C THR A 220 24.10 -49.97 27.72
N ILE A 221 23.84 -49.94 26.40
CA ILE A 221 24.80 -49.46 25.40
C ILE A 221 25.07 -47.95 25.58
N ILE A 222 24.03 -47.16 25.83
CA ILE A 222 24.16 -45.71 26.06
C ILE A 222 24.99 -45.42 27.32
N VAL A 223 24.75 -46.16 28.41
CA VAL A 223 25.53 -46.01 29.66
C VAL A 223 27.00 -46.39 29.46
N ILE A 224 27.29 -47.47 28.73
CA ILE A 224 28.69 -47.86 28.40
C ILE A 224 29.38 -46.76 27.58
N PHE A 225 28.69 -46.17 26.61
CA PHE A 225 29.24 -45.08 25.79
C PHE A 225 29.54 -43.82 26.62
N PHE A 226 28.69 -43.50 27.60
CA PHE A 226 28.89 -42.36 28.49
C PHE A 226 30.07 -42.56 29.46
N VAL A 227 30.23 -43.78 30.00
CA VAL A 227 31.39 -44.14 30.86
C VAL A 227 32.72 -44.11 30.09
N LEU A 228 32.72 -44.51 28.82
CA LEU A 228 33.89 -44.39 27.93
C LEU A 228 34.27 -42.92 27.68
N LEU A 229 33.30 -42.06 27.40
CA LEU A 229 33.54 -40.62 27.23
C LEU A 229 34.14 -39.97 28.49
N VAL A 230 33.63 -40.31 29.67
CA VAL A 230 34.15 -39.77 30.95
C VAL A 230 35.57 -40.27 31.25
N THR A 231 35.87 -41.55 31.01
CA THR A 231 37.22 -42.10 31.26
C THR A 231 38.28 -41.58 30.27
N ILE A 232 37.90 -41.33 29.01
CA ILE A 232 38.76 -40.63 28.03
C ILE A 232 39.03 -39.18 28.49
N TYR A 233 38.00 -38.45 28.94
CA TYR A 233 38.16 -37.07 29.40
C TYR A 233 39.04 -36.95 30.65
N GLN A 234 38.88 -37.87 31.63
CA GLN A 234 39.75 -37.93 32.81
C GLN A 234 41.20 -38.29 32.45
N SER A 235 41.41 -39.17 31.47
CA SER A 235 42.75 -39.52 30.99
C SER A 235 43.48 -38.32 30.36
N PHE A 236 42.74 -37.44 29.66
CA PHE A 236 43.30 -36.22 29.05
C PHE A 236 43.71 -35.16 30.09
N LEU A 237 42.98 -35.05 31.21
CA LEU A 237 43.34 -34.17 32.33
C LEU A 237 44.57 -34.66 33.10
N ILE A 238 44.81 -35.96 33.19
CA ILE A 238 45.95 -36.51 33.94
C ILE A 238 47.27 -36.31 33.17
N VAL A 239 47.27 -36.47 31.84
CA VAL A 239 48.46 -36.25 31.00
C VAL A 239 48.88 -34.77 30.94
N THR A 240 47.94 -33.84 31.10
CA THR A 240 48.23 -32.40 31.05
C THR A 240 48.73 -31.80 32.37
N PHE A 241 48.71 -32.55 33.48
CA PHE A 241 49.06 -32.04 34.82
C PHE A 241 50.41 -32.54 35.36
N GLN A 242 51.27 -33.14 34.53
CA GLN A 242 52.53 -33.77 34.98
C GLN A 242 53.80 -33.32 34.24
N CYS A 243 53.79 -32.15 33.57
CA CYS A 243 54.96 -31.58 32.87
C CYS A 243 55.30 -30.12 33.23
N GLU A 244 54.96 -29.65 34.44
CA GLU A 244 55.49 -28.37 34.98
C GLU A 244 56.25 -28.57 36.29
N ASN A 245 57.50 -29.04 36.19
CA ASN A 245 58.62 -28.70 37.09
C ASN A 245 59.91 -29.43 36.66
N LEU A 246 60.91 -28.69 36.16
CA LEU A 246 62.36 -28.82 36.49
C LEU A 246 63.27 -28.04 35.50
N SER A 247 63.55 -26.79 35.87
CA SER A 247 64.87 -26.13 35.84
C SER A 247 65.95 -26.47 34.78
N ILE A 248 66.33 -25.42 34.03
CA ILE A 248 67.72 -24.95 33.78
C ILE A 248 68.66 -25.85 32.93
N ILE A 249 69.10 -25.32 31.77
CA ILE A 249 70.51 -25.05 31.39
C ILE A 249 70.54 -24.15 30.13
N ASN A 250 71.56 -23.29 30.02
CA ASN A 250 71.82 -22.39 28.89
C ASN A 250 73.35 -22.37 28.66
N PRO A 251 73.88 -22.38 27.41
CA PRO A 251 74.62 -21.18 27.01
C PRO A 251 74.69 -20.85 25.48
N ASN A 252 75.07 -19.58 25.21
CA ASN A 252 75.75 -19.05 24.01
C ASN A 252 74.94 -18.83 22.70
N ARG A 253 74.65 -17.56 22.35
CA ARG A 253 75.43 -16.62 21.48
C ARG A 253 75.27 -16.90 19.97
N ARG A 254 74.81 -15.95 19.11
CA ARG A 254 75.51 -14.74 18.56
C ARG A 254 74.52 -14.02 17.55
N LEU A 255 74.68 -12.82 16.94
CA LEU A 255 75.68 -11.72 16.90
C LEU A 255 75.07 -10.39 16.31
N HIS A 256 74.72 -9.37 17.13
CA HIS A 256 74.54 -7.93 16.73
C HIS A 256 73.37 -7.52 15.78
N SER A 257 72.91 -6.26 15.63
CA SER A 257 73.15 -4.93 16.28
C SER A 257 71.89 -4.03 16.10
N LYS A 258 71.72 -2.79 16.61
CA LYS A 258 72.57 -1.76 17.28
C LYS A 258 71.63 -0.96 18.23
N ILE A 259 71.93 -0.77 19.53
CA ILE A 259 72.59 0.43 20.14
C ILE A 259 71.77 1.73 19.97
N SER A 260 71.42 2.53 20.99
CA SER A 260 71.48 2.43 22.48
C SER A 260 70.52 3.50 23.08
N ASN A 261 70.40 3.92 24.35
CA ASN A 261 71.11 3.79 25.65
C ASN A 261 70.13 4.28 26.78
N LYS A 262 70.36 4.35 28.12
CA LYS A 262 71.46 4.02 29.05
C LYS A 262 70.84 3.73 30.44
N LYS A 263 71.35 2.69 31.12
CA LYS A 263 71.21 2.25 32.56
C LYS A 263 70.43 3.11 33.61
N ASN A 264 69.49 2.46 34.31
CA ASN A 264 69.47 2.04 35.75
C ASN A 264 70.45 2.71 36.78
N PRO A 265 70.17 2.76 38.12
CA PRO A 265 69.32 1.79 38.87
C PRO A 265 68.45 2.28 40.08
N SER A 266 67.54 1.39 40.52
CA SER A 266 67.19 0.99 41.91
C SER A 266 66.68 1.96 43.02
N ILE A 267 65.52 1.56 43.57
CA ILE A 267 65.17 1.43 45.02
C ILE A 267 64.65 2.65 45.81
N ASP A 268 63.38 2.48 46.21
CA ASP A 268 62.63 2.88 47.42
C ASP A 268 62.53 4.31 47.97
N SER A 269 61.28 4.63 48.29
CA SER A 269 60.77 5.68 49.20
C SER A 269 60.94 7.15 48.77
N ILE A 270 59.80 7.84 48.63
CA ILE A 270 59.32 8.89 49.55
C ILE A 270 58.02 9.49 48.97
N GLN A 271 56.99 9.66 49.81
CA GLN A 271 55.78 10.41 49.44
C GLN A 271 56.06 11.92 49.54
N SER A 272 55.23 12.73 48.87
CA SER A 272 55.23 14.21 48.88
C SER A 272 56.33 14.93 48.06
N PHE A 273 56.13 15.02 46.74
CA PHE A 273 56.42 16.26 46.00
C PHE A 273 55.55 16.45 44.75
N GLN A 274 54.24 16.73 44.94
CA GLN A 274 53.35 17.20 43.88
C GLN A 274 52.42 18.31 44.40
N MET A 275 52.80 19.56 44.13
CA MET A 275 51.91 20.72 44.13
C MET A 275 52.68 21.93 43.58
N LYS A 276 52.04 22.68 42.67
CA LYS A 276 52.55 23.89 41.97
C LYS A 276 53.67 23.67 40.94
N LEU A 277 53.78 24.49 39.89
CA LEU A 277 52.79 25.15 39.01
C LEU A 277 53.56 25.70 37.79
N CYS A 278 52.85 26.37 36.88
CA CYS A 278 53.23 26.68 35.49
C CYS A 278 53.11 25.44 34.57
N ASP A 279 52.39 25.50 33.45
CA ASP A 279 51.98 26.73 32.74
C ASP A 279 50.60 27.32 33.15
N GLU A 280 50.67 28.57 33.61
CA GLU A 280 49.66 29.62 33.37
C GLU A 280 49.85 30.16 31.93
N LEU A 281 48.94 30.87 31.23
CA LEU A 281 47.57 31.35 31.49
C LEU A 281 46.97 31.78 30.13
N PHE A 282 45.76 31.33 29.76
CA PHE A 282 44.82 31.91 28.75
C PHE A 282 43.73 30.85 28.43
N TRP A 283 42.42 31.03 28.61
CA TRP A 283 41.64 32.11 29.23
C TRP A 283 40.49 31.53 30.07
N ILE A 284 40.13 32.22 31.15
CA ILE A 284 38.83 32.06 31.82
C ILE A 284 37.89 33.13 31.27
N SER A 285 37.08 32.81 30.26
CA SER A 285 35.84 33.56 29.96
C SER A 285 34.87 32.83 29.01
N PHE A 286 34.42 31.62 29.35
CA PHE A 286 33.14 31.11 28.85
C PHE A 286 32.57 30.00 29.76
N LYS A 287 32.16 30.38 30.98
CA LYS A 287 31.51 29.45 31.93
C LYS A 287 30.32 30.10 32.64
N ASN A 288 29.20 30.18 31.91
CA ASN A 288 27.83 30.34 32.41
C ASN A 288 26.88 29.85 31.31
N LEU A 289 25.80 29.13 31.69
CA LEU A 289 24.91 28.35 30.80
C LEU A 289 25.68 27.18 30.12
N ASN A 290 25.53 25.89 30.48
CA ASN A 290 24.43 25.18 31.14
C ASN A 290 24.91 24.23 32.25
N HIS A 291 24.03 23.90 33.20
CA HIS A 291 24.29 22.92 34.27
C HIS A 291 23.31 21.73 34.20
N SER A 292 23.72 20.59 34.78
CA SER A 292 22.94 19.39 35.13
C SER A 292 22.22 18.58 34.03
N GLU A 293 22.88 17.50 33.55
CA GLU A 293 22.21 16.20 33.25
C GLU A 293 23.13 14.97 33.54
N ASP A 294 24.40 15.17 33.96
CA ASP A 294 25.49 14.18 33.89
C ASP A 294 25.59 13.21 35.08
N ASP A 295 25.41 13.65 36.33
CA ASP A 295 25.63 12.79 37.52
C ASP A 295 24.67 11.59 37.63
N SER A 296 23.53 11.63 36.94
CA SER A 296 22.62 10.48 36.80
C SER A 296 23.21 9.31 36.01
N LEU A 297 24.23 9.52 35.16
CA LEU A 297 24.76 8.48 34.28
C LEU A 297 25.64 7.46 35.03
N LYS A 298 26.42 7.89 36.03
CA LYS A 298 27.35 7.01 36.77
C LYS A 298 26.66 5.95 37.64
N LEU A 299 25.43 6.22 38.10
CA LEU A 299 24.66 5.29 38.93
C LEU A 299 24.01 4.14 38.14
N ILE A 300 23.86 4.30 36.82
CA ILE A 300 23.23 3.31 35.93
C ILE A 300 24.28 2.32 35.38
N ASP A 301 25.54 2.71 35.26
CA ASP A 301 26.42 2.09 34.25
C ASP A 301 27.20 0.82 34.69
N GLN A 302 27.14 0.46 35.98
CA GLN A 302 27.70 -0.78 36.56
C GLN A 302 26.69 -1.56 37.41
N ASN A 303 26.05 -0.93 38.41
CA ASN A 303 25.07 -1.58 39.29
C ASN A 303 23.92 -2.27 38.53
N TRP A 304 23.55 -1.74 37.36
CA TRP A 304 22.40 -2.21 36.58
C TRP A 304 22.65 -3.56 35.90
N ILE A 305 23.90 -3.87 35.53
CA ILE A 305 24.28 -5.15 34.92
C ILE A 305 24.31 -6.25 35.98
N ASP A 306 24.94 -6.00 37.14
CA ASP A 306 25.04 -7.01 38.20
C ASP A 306 23.70 -7.27 38.93
N TYR A 307 22.86 -6.24 39.10
CA TYR A 307 21.50 -6.41 39.67
C TYR A 307 20.55 -7.24 38.78
N ASN A 308 20.91 -7.54 37.53
CA ASN A 308 20.13 -8.44 36.66
C ASN A 308 20.41 -9.94 36.90
N ARG A 309 21.43 -10.31 37.70
CA ARG A 309 21.77 -11.72 37.97
C ARG A 309 20.89 -12.42 39.02
N SER A 310 20.09 -11.69 39.80
CA SER A 310 19.53 -12.18 41.08
C SER A 310 18.00 -12.15 41.21
N LEU A 311 17.25 -12.37 40.12
CA LEU A 311 15.78 -12.55 40.17
C LEU A 311 15.29 -13.55 39.11
N SER A 312 14.81 -14.71 39.56
CA SER A 312 14.12 -15.72 38.74
C SER A 312 12.87 -16.24 39.45
N SER A 313 11.90 -15.35 39.64
CA SER A 313 10.55 -15.67 40.11
C SER A 313 9.56 -14.91 39.23
N SER A 314 8.87 -15.61 38.35
CA SER A 314 7.77 -15.05 37.57
C SER A 314 6.68 -14.53 38.52
N LEU A 315 6.28 -13.28 38.38
CA LEU A 315 5.11 -12.74 39.08
C LEU A 315 3.87 -13.55 38.66
N SER A 316 3.16 -14.12 39.64
CA SER A 316 1.81 -14.65 39.44
C SER A 316 0.87 -13.49 39.14
N VAL A 317 0.62 -13.23 37.86
CA VAL A 317 -0.40 -12.27 37.44
C VAL A 317 -1.76 -12.92 37.71
N ASP A 318 -2.58 -12.21 38.48
CA ASP A 318 -3.80 -12.75 39.06
C ASP A 318 -4.96 -12.67 38.06
N ASP A 319 -5.49 -13.83 37.65
CA ASP A 319 -6.53 -14.02 36.61
C ASP A 319 -7.95 -13.57 37.06
N TYR A 320 -8.01 -12.67 38.05
CA TYR A 320 -9.24 -12.08 38.57
C TYR A 320 -9.85 -11.09 37.57
N ALA A 321 -11.14 -10.78 37.76
CA ALA A 321 -11.89 -9.85 36.92
C ALA A 321 -11.11 -8.56 36.61
N TYR A 322 -10.84 -8.36 35.32
CA TYR A 322 -10.00 -7.27 34.82
C TYR A 322 -10.71 -5.91 34.99
N PRO A 323 -10.18 -4.92 35.74
CA PRO A 323 -11.00 -3.79 36.18
C PRO A 323 -11.28 -2.71 35.13
N TRP A 324 -10.58 -2.73 33.99
CA TRP A 324 -10.73 -1.71 32.94
C TRP A 324 -11.46 -2.30 31.71
N PRO A 325 -12.69 -1.87 31.38
CA PRO A 325 -13.49 -2.52 30.35
C PRO A 325 -13.20 -2.05 28.91
N ASN A 326 -12.35 -1.04 28.72
CA ASN A 326 -12.21 -0.34 27.44
C ASN A 326 -10.94 -0.76 26.68
N VAL A 327 -11.04 -0.87 25.35
CA VAL A 327 -9.87 -1.09 24.47
C VAL A 327 -8.95 0.13 24.46
N ARG A 328 -9.52 1.35 24.51
CA ARG A 328 -8.77 2.59 24.70
C ARG A 328 -8.21 2.69 26.12
N LEU A 329 -7.01 3.22 26.24
CA LEU A 329 -6.38 3.53 27.53
C LEU A 329 -7.12 4.67 28.26
N PRO A 330 -6.97 4.79 29.59
CA PRO A 330 -7.47 5.94 30.33
C PRO A 330 -6.75 7.23 29.91
N SER A 331 -7.51 8.22 29.42
CA SER A 331 -6.95 9.48 28.86
C SER A 331 -6.17 10.36 29.84
N PHE A 332 -6.23 10.08 31.14
CA PHE A 332 -5.67 10.95 32.17
C PHE A 332 -4.15 10.82 32.37
N ILE A 333 -3.48 9.93 31.62
CA ILE A 333 -2.05 9.68 31.73
C ILE A 333 -1.36 10.33 30.53
N ARG A 334 -0.43 11.25 30.79
CA ARG A 334 0.42 11.85 29.75
C ARG A 334 1.86 11.33 29.90
N PRO A 335 2.34 10.42 29.03
CA PRO A 335 3.76 10.06 29.01
C PRO A 335 4.60 11.24 28.54
N ILE A 336 5.86 11.28 28.98
CA ILE A 336 6.80 12.39 28.71
C ILE A 336 8.10 11.84 28.13
N HIS A 337 8.66 10.79 28.75
CA HIS A 337 9.92 10.19 28.32
C HIS A 337 9.96 8.68 28.54
N TYR A 338 10.57 7.95 27.60
CA TYR A 338 10.88 6.53 27.67
C TYR A 338 12.39 6.31 27.62
N ASP A 339 12.96 5.75 28.69
CA ASP A 339 14.28 5.10 28.67
C ASP A 339 14.09 3.62 28.30
N LEU A 340 14.52 3.24 27.09
CA LEU A 340 14.49 1.87 26.58
C LEU A 340 15.87 1.22 26.71
N PHE A 341 15.93 0.08 27.39
CA PHE A 341 17.06 -0.85 27.31
C PHE A 341 16.62 -2.13 26.60
N MET A 342 17.42 -2.58 25.64
CA MET A 342 17.22 -3.84 24.90
C MET A 342 18.54 -4.64 24.85
N MET A 343 18.46 -5.93 25.14
CA MET A 343 19.54 -6.89 24.94
C MET A 343 19.00 -8.12 24.19
N PRO A 344 18.86 -8.03 22.85
CA PRO A 344 18.57 -9.17 21.99
C PRO A 344 19.79 -10.10 21.86
N ASP A 345 19.54 -11.40 21.79
CA ASP A 345 20.56 -12.43 21.58
C ASP A 345 20.19 -13.33 20.39
N PHE A 346 21.09 -13.40 19.39
CA PHE A 346 20.87 -14.10 18.12
C PHE A 346 20.91 -15.62 18.23
N HIS A 347 21.45 -16.19 19.31
CA HIS A 347 21.54 -17.65 19.49
C HIS A 347 20.32 -18.24 20.20
N THR A 348 19.79 -17.51 21.17
CA THR A 348 18.61 -17.90 21.97
C THR A 348 17.30 -17.34 21.40
N LEU A 349 17.38 -16.31 20.55
CA LEU A 349 16.23 -15.52 20.09
C LEU A 349 15.39 -14.96 21.24
N LEU A 350 16.06 -14.58 22.33
CA LEU A 350 15.45 -13.87 23.46
C LEU A 350 15.88 -12.40 23.43
N ASN A 351 14.99 -11.53 23.89
CA ASN A 351 15.31 -10.15 24.23
C ASN A 351 14.98 -9.91 25.70
N ASP A 352 16.02 -9.71 26.52
CA ASP A 352 15.87 -9.14 27.86
C ASP A 352 15.81 -7.62 27.74
N GLY A 353 14.75 -7.03 28.29
CA GLY A 353 14.44 -5.61 28.12
C GLY A 353 13.97 -4.95 29.41
N ASN A 354 14.13 -3.63 29.44
CA ASN A 354 13.62 -2.79 30.51
C ASN A 354 13.16 -1.46 29.93
N VAL A 355 11.93 -1.07 30.23
CA VAL A 355 11.42 0.27 29.95
C VAL A 355 11.32 1.05 31.26
N SER A 356 11.73 2.32 31.25
CA SER A 356 11.39 3.28 32.30
C SER A 356 10.63 4.44 31.68
N ILE A 357 9.38 4.64 32.09
CA ILE A 357 8.48 5.66 31.53
C ILE A 357 8.28 6.76 32.57
N ASP A 358 8.74 7.96 32.27
CA ASP A 358 8.34 9.17 33.00
C ASP A 358 7.00 9.68 32.45
N PHE A 359 6.03 9.90 33.33
CA PHE A 359 4.67 10.34 32.99
C PHE A 359 4.07 11.23 34.09
N GLU A 360 3.02 11.97 33.76
CA GLU A 360 2.22 12.77 34.69
C GLU A 360 0.72 12.43 34.60
N ILE A 361 -0.06 12.94 35.56
CA ILE A 361 -1.53 12.91 35.53
C ILE A 361 -2.04 14.25 35.02
N GLU A 362 -2.96 14.22 34.05
CA GLU A 362 -3.57 15.42 33.47
C GLU A 362 -4.22 16.33 34.53
N SER A 363 -4.08 17.65 34.35
CA SER A 363 -4.58 18.66 35.28
C SER A 363 -6.11 18.68 35.44
N ASN A 364 -6.85 18.07 34.51
CA ASN A 364 -8.30 17.89 34.60
C ASN A 364 -8.71 16.84 35.67
N ARG A 365 -7.80 15.95 36.08
CA ARG A 365 -8.08 14.82 36.99
C ARG A 365 -7.19 14.89 38.23
N ARG A 366 -7.77 15.29 39.36
CA ARG A 366 -7.04 15.48 40.62
C ARG A 366 -6.36 14.23 41.17
N VAL A 367 -6.93 13.03 40.95
CA VAL A 367 -6.46 11.76 41.54
C VAL A 367 -6.63 10.52 40.64
N SER A 368 -5.74 9.54 40.76
CA SER A 368 -5.96 8.15 40.33
C SER A 368 -5.34 7.13 41.29
N LYS A 369 -5.97 5.95 41.45
CA LYS A 369 -5.43 4.80 42.22
C LYS A 369 -4.92 3.66 41.32
N PHE A 370 -4.86 3.87 40.01
CA PHE A 370 -4.44 2.84 39.06
C PHE A 370 -3.79 3.41 37.79
N LEU A 371 -3.10 2.53 37.07
CA LEU A 371 -2.57 2.73 35.72
C LEU A 371 -3.03 1.59 34.81
N VAL A 372 -3.14 1.86 33.51
CA VAL A 372 -3.34 0.84 32.47
C VAL A 372 -2.35 1.12 31.34
N ILE A 373 -1.68 0.08 30.85
CA ILE A 373 -0.63 0.16 29.83
C ILE A 373 -0.71 -1.04 28.87
N HIS A 374 -0.35 -0.86 27.60
CA HIS A 374 -0.38 -1.97 26.63
C HIS A 374 0.81 -2.93 26.78
N THR A 375 0.56 -4.23 26.58
CA THR A 375 1.56 -5.31 26.54
C THR A 375 1.03 -6.58 25.84
N LYS A 376 1.74 -7.04 24.81
CA LYS A 376 1.39 -8.20 23.97
C LYS A 376 2.62 -9.11 23.81
N LYS A 377 2.49 -10.44 23.89
CA LYS A 377 3.62 -11.42 23.81
C LYS A 377 4.82 -11.19 24.79
N LEU A 378 4.71 -10.35 25.83
CA LEU A 378 5.78 -10.10 26.81
C LEU A 378 5.62 -10.90 28.10
N ASP A 379 6.74 -11.39 28.65
CA ASP A 379 6.85 -11.94 30.01
C ASP A 379 7.28 -10.84 30.97
N ILE A 380 6.43 -10.47 31.94
CA ILE A 380 6.70 -9.37 32.87
C ILE A 380 7.44 -9.90 34.11
N ILE A 381 8.70 -9.48 34.28
CA ILE A 381 9.60 -9.96 35.34
C ILE A 381 9.47 -9.11 36.61
N GLN A 382 9.39 -7.78 36.45
CA GLN A 382 9.32 -6.84 37.56
C GLN A 382 8.60 -5.57 37.14
N VAL A 383 7.71 -5.07 38.00
CA VAL A 383 7.10 -3.74 37.89
C VAL A 383 7.48 -2.95 39.14
N LYS A 384 7.93 -1.71 38.97
CA LYS A 384 8.16 -0.73 40.06
C LYS A 384 7.56 0.60 39.64
N LEU A 385 6.94 1.30 40.59
CA LEU A 385 6.44 2.66 40.37
C LEU A 385 7.10 3.59 41.37
N LEU A 386 7.58 4.74 40.89
CA LEU A 386 8.33 5.73 41.67
C LEU A 386 7.66 7.09 41.55
N HIS A 387 7.60 7.84 42.65
CA HIS A 387 7.28 9.26 42.64
C HIS A 387 8.59 10.05 42.52
N ARG A 388 8.64 11.03 41.60
CA ARG A 388 9.82 11.84 41.31
C ARG A 388 9.52 13.32 41.43
N LYS A 389 10.57 14.09 41.72
CA LYS A 389 10.56 15.55 41.65
C LYS A 389 11.86 16.02 41.02
N SER A 390 11.76 16.64 39.85
CA SER A 390 12.90 16.84 38.95
C SER A 390 13.63 15.51 38.73
N ASN A 391 14.94 15.43 39.01
CA ASN A 391 15.68 14.18 38.84
C ASN A 391 15.59 13.20 40.02
N GLU A 392 15.21 13.65 41.22
CA GLU A 392 15.22 12.86 42.45
C GLU A 392 14.02 11.92 42.55
N ILE A 393 14.20 10.80 43.25
CA ILE A 393 13.13 9.85 43.64
C ILE A 393 12.72 10.21 45.06
N ILE A 394 11.43 10.54 45.26
CA ILE A 394 10.87 10.82 46.59
C ILE A 394 10.62 9.50 47.33
N GLU A 395 9.94 8.56 46.66
CA GLU A 395 9.42 7.34 47.27
C GLU A 395 9.20 6.24 46.20
N THR A 396 9.22 4.98 46.63
CA THR A 396 8.75 3.85 45.84
C THR A 396 7.30 3.56 46.21
N ILE A 397 6.40 3.70 45.23
CA ILE A 397 4.96 3.50 45.41
C ILE A 397 4.69 1.99 45.42
N ARG A 398 3.97 1.53 46.45
CA ARG A 398 3.60 0.12 46.59
C ARG A 398 2.44 -0.23 45.65
N ILE A 399 2.63 -1.31 44.90
CA ILE A 399 1.66 -1.89 43.98
C ILE A 399 0.90 -2.97 44.75
N LYS A 400 -0.43 -2.84 44.80
CA LYS A 400 -1.37 -3.71 45.50
C LYS A 400 -1.70 -4.96 44.70
N ARG A 401 -1.88 -4.80 43.37
CA ARG A 401 -2.23 -5.89 42.44
C ARG A 401 -1.77 -5.59 41.01
N LEU A 402 -1.42 -6.65 40.29
CA LEU A 402 -1.25 -6.65 38.82
C LEU A 402 -2.27 -7.61 38.21
N ALA A 403 -2.98 -7.17 37.16
CA ALA A 403 -3.90 -8.01 36.39
C ALA A 403 -3.69 -7.75 34.90
N ARG A 404 -3.73 -8.79 34.05
CA ARG A 404 -3.51 -8.68 32.59
C ARG A 404 -4.77 -9.09 31.85
N CYS A 405 -5.10 -8.39 30.77
CA CYS A 405 -6.10 -8.83 29.81
C CYS A 405 -5.41 -9.13 28.48
N LEU A 406 -5.36 -10.42 28.08
CA LEU A 406 -4.80 -10.80 26.78
C LEU A 406 -5.68 -10.30 25.61
N LYS A 407 -7.00 -10.22 25.79
CA LYS A 407 -7.95 -9.74 24.76
C LYS A 407 -7.85 -8.24 24.50
N LEU A 408 -7.61 -7.44 25.55
CA LEU A 408 -7.40 -5.98 25.41
C LEU A 408 -5.93 -5.62 25.23
N GLU A 409 -5.02 -6.59 25.33
CA GLU A 409 -3.56 -6.41 25.23
C GLU A 409 -3.00 -5.45 26.28
N GLN A 410 -3.55 -5.49 27.51
CA GLN A 410 -3.28 -4.51 28.56
C GLN A 410 -2.84 -5.14 29.88
N LEU A 411 -2.07 -4.39 30.66
CA LEU A 411 -1.73 -4.62 32.07
C LEU A 411 -2.35 -3.51 32.92
N TYR A 412 -3.13 -3.89 33.94
CA TYR A 412 -3.68 -3.02 34.97
C TYR A 412 -2.77 -3.08 36.21
N ILE A 413 -2.44 -1.92 36.76
CA ILE A 413 -1.60 -1.75 37.95
C ILE A 413 -2.44 -1.06 39.02
N GLU A 414 -2.79 -1.77 40.09
CA GLU A 414 -3.52 -1.24 41.25
C GLU A 414 -2.52 -0.77 42.31
N LEU A 415 -2.75 0.42 42.88
CA LEU A 415 -1.92 0.96 43.97
C LEU A 415 -2.52 0.61 45.34
N ASP A 416 -1.71 0.65 46.40
CA ASP A 416 -2.21 0.52 47.76
C ASP A 416 -3.27 1.58 48.07
N ASP A 417 -4.28 1.23 48.89
CA ASP A 417 -5.47 2.07 49.09
C ASP A 417 -5.17 3.42 49.75
N ASP A 418 -4.04 3.57 50.42
CA ASP A 418 -3.59 4.84 51.01
C ASP A 418 -2.91 5.78 49.99
N TYR A 419 -2.54 5.28 48.80
CA TYR A 419 -1.87 6.07 47.77
C TYR A 419 -2.83 6.62 46.71
N SER A 420 -2.45 7.73 46.07
CA SER A 420 -3.09 8.24 44.86
C SER A 420 -2.10 9.06 44.03
N LEU A 421 -2.07 8.82 42.72
CA LEU A 421 -1.36 9.62 41.74
C LEU A 421 -2.05 10.97 41.62
N LEU A 422 -1.32 12.07 41.84
CA LEU A 422 -1.87 13.42 41.84
C LEU A 422 -1.53 14.16 40.54
N SER A 423 -2.44 15.02 40.08
CA SER A 423 -2.14 16.01 39.04
C SER A 423 -0.94 16.89 39.46
N SER A 424 -0.06 17.23 38.51
CA SER A 424 1.21 17.99 38.69
C SER A 424 2.38 17.26 39.36
N HIS A 425 2.24 15.98 39.73
CA HIS A 425 3.38 15.15 40.13
C HIS A 425 3.95 14.35 38.95
N LEU A 426 5.27 14.14 38.96
CA LEU A 426 5.98 13.31 37.99
C LEU A 426 6.18 11.91 38.56
N TYR A 427 5.86 10.89 37.75
CA TYR A 427 5.97 9.48 38.15
C TYR A 427 6.84 8.72 37.15
N ARG A 428 7.61 7.74 37.65
CA ARG A 428 8.41 6.83 36.81
C ARG A 428 7.97 5.38 37.00
N LEU A 429 7.39 4.80 35.95
CA LEU A 429 7.02 3.39 35.86
C LEU A 429 8.19 2.61 35.23
N ILE A 430 8.78 1.67 35.97
CA ILE A 430 9.87 0.80 35.49
C ILE A 430 9.32 -0.61 35.33
N ILE A 431 9.44 -1.17 34.13
CA ILE A 431 9.03 -2.55 33.85
C ILE A 431 10.20 -3.31 33.21
N LYS A 432 10.65 -4.38 33.88
CA LYS A 432 11.54 -5.39 33.30
C LYS A 432 10.72 -6.48 32.65
N PHE A 433 11.11 -6.87 31.45
CA PHE A 433 10.41 -7.88 30.66
C PHE A 433 11.40 -8.75 29.88
N ARG A 434 10.96 -9.96 29.55
CA ARG A 434 11.58 -10.82 28.54
C ARG A 434 10.56 -11.05 27.43
N ARG A 435 11.03 -11.35 26.23
CA ARG A 435 10.22 -12.06 25.24
C ARG A 435 11.10 -12.90 24.32
N LYS A 436 10.44 -13.81 23.59
CA LYS A 436 11.02 -14.45 22.42
C LYS A 436 10.86 -13.54 21.18
N ILE A 437 11.85 -13.58 20.30
CA ILE A 437 11.83 -12.98 18.97
C ILE A 437 11.33 -14.06 18.00
N ASP A 438 10.32 -13.72 17.18
CA ASP A 438 9.80 -14.59 16.11
C ASP A 438 10.10 -13.97 14.72
N ASP A 439 9.71 -14.66 13.65
CA ASP A 439 9.96 -14.28 12.25
C ASP A 439 8.69 -13.76 11.53
N LYS A 440 7.69 -13.28 12.29
CA LYS A 440 6.35 -12.96 11.77
C LYS A 440 6.21 -11.58 11.12
N LEU A 441 7.31 -10.87 10.88
CA LEU A 441 7.35 -9.52 10.27
C LEU A 441 6.60 -8.42 11.06
N GLU A 442 6.22 -8.72 12.31
CA GLU A 442 5.45 -7.89 13.25
C GLU A 442 6.31 -7.55 14.48
N GLY A 443 6.19 -6.34 15.01
CA GLY A 443 6.82 -6.00 16.29
C GLY A 443 8.34 -5.82 16.15
N PHE A 444 9.12 -6.44 17.05
CA PHE A 444 10.57 -6.54 16.91
C PHE A 444 10.92 -8.01 16.61
N TYR A 445 11.35 -8.28 15.38
CA TYR A 445 11.37 -9.61 14.75
C TYR A 445 12.70 -9.93 14.05
N LEU A 446 12.89 -11.19 13.66
CA LEU A 446 14.07 -11.71 12.94
C LEU A 446 13.85 -11.74 11.41
N SER A 447 14.85 -11.29 10.64
CA SER A 447 14.91 -11.41 9.17
C SER A 447 16.29 -11.95 8.75
N SER A 448 16.40 -12.54 7.55
CA SER A 448 17.67 -13.05 7.03
C SER A 448 17.94 -12.71 5.56
N TYR A 449 19.22 -12.66 5.19
CA TYR A 449 19.67 -12.54 3.81
C TYR A 449 20.89 -13.43 3.55
N PHE A 450 21.09 -13.82 2.29
CA PHE A 450 22.24 -14.63 1.90
C PHE A 450 23.39 -13.72 1.43
N ASN A 451 24.46 -13.63 2.21
CA ASN A 451 25.68 -12.95 1.82
C ASN A 451 26.51 -13.88 0.92
N ARG A 452 26.59 -13.55 -0.38
CA ARG A 452 27.31 -14.37 -1.36
C ARG A 452 28.82 -14.31 -1.26
N GLU A 453 29.39 -13.16 -0.90
CA GLU A 453 30.85 -13.01 -0.74
C GLU A 453 31.40 -13.91 0.36
N LYS A 454 30.63 -14.08 1.44
CA LYS A 454 30.93 -14.98 2.57
C LYS A 454 30.32 -16.37 2.41
N ASN A 455 29.51 -16.60 1.36
CA ASN A 455 28.70 -17.81 1.12
C ASN A 455 27.93 -18.28 2.37
N GLN A 456 27.27 -17.34 3.06
CA GLN A 456 26.65 -17.54 4.37
C GLN A 456 25.29 -16.85 4.46
N GLU A 457 24.36 -17.46 5.20
CA GLU A 457 23.18 -16.74 5.69
C GLU A 457 23.59 -15.76 6.80
N LYS A 458 23.03 -14.56 6.74
CA LYS A 458 23.20 -13.49 7.72
C LYS A 458 21.85 -13.04 8.25
N PHE A 459 21.81 -12.77 9.54
CA PHE A 459 20.60 -12.44 10.29
C PHE A 459 20.63 -10.99 10.73
N LEU A 460 19.45 -10.38 10.80
CA LEU A 460 19.20 -9.09 11.40
C LEU A 460 17.95 -9.17 12.28
N MET A 461 17.87 -8.28 13.27
CA MET A 461 16.65 -8.06 14.03
C MET A 461 16.19 -6.62 13.83
N THR A 462 14.91 -6.44 13.51
CA THR A 462 14.35 -5.15 13.03
C THR A 462 12.91 -4.95 13.52
N THR A 463 12.43 -3.71 13.43
CA THR A 463 11.14 -3.27 13.99
C THR A 463 10.13 -2.87 12.92
N HIS A 464 8.87 -3.28 13.10
CA HIS A 464 7.70 -2.72 12.43
C HIS A 464 6.56 -2.65 13.46
N PHE A 465 6.17 -1.44 13.86
CA PHE A 465 5.32 -1.20 15.05
C PHE A 465 3.93 -0.65 14.76
N GLU A 466 3.64 -0.24 13.52
CA GLU A 466 2.31 0.23 13.14
C GLU A 466 1.32 -0.95 13.01
N PRO A 467 0.03 -0.76 13.31
CA PRO A 467 -0.57 0.36 14.06
C PRO A 467 -0.45 0.20 15.58
N THR A 468 -0.33 -1.05 16.07
CA THR A 468 -0.47 -1.38 17.49
C THR A 468 0.52 -2.47 17.93
N LEU A 469 1.72 -2.45 17.37
CA LEU A 469 2.73 -3.50 17.57
C LEU A 469 3.93 -3.06 18.42
N ALA A 470 4.09 -1.78 18.79
CA ALA A 470 5.14 -1.35 19.73
C ALA A 470 5.00 -2.04 21.11
N ARG A 471 3.75 -2.25 21.57
CA ARG A 471 3.39 -3.06 22.76
C ARG A 471 3.88 -4.51 22.74
N THR A 472 4.33 -5.03 21.60
CA THR A 472 4.98 -6.35 21.48
C THR A 472 6.47 -6.31 21.76
N ALA A 473 7.13 -5.15 21.58
CA ALA A 473 8.56 -4.99 21.78
C ALA A 473 8.87 -4.54 23.21
N PHE A 474 8.08 -3.62 23.76
CA PHE A 474 8.16 -3.13 25.15
C PHE A 474 6.76 -2.70 25.66
N PRO A 475 6.50 -2.71 26.98
CA PRO A 475 5.26 -2.16 27.53
C PRO A 475 5.20 -0.65 27.34
N CYS A 476 4.10 -0.13 26.79
CA CYS A 476 3.97 1.30 26.47
C CYS A 476 2.52 1.80 26.43
N PHE A 477 2.36 3.12 26.47
CA PHE A 477 1.09 3.81 26.25
C PHE A 477 0.81 3.87 24.74
N ASP A 478 0.50 2.70 24.17
CA ASP A 478 0.55 2.46 22.72
C ASP A 478 -0.69 2.98 21.97
N GLU A 479 -0.83 4.31 21.92
CA GLU A 479 -1.83 5.07 21.15
C GLU A 479 -1.18 6.32 20.53
N PRO A 480 -1.54 6.76 19.30
CA PRO A 480 -0.82 7.82 18.58
C PRO A 480 -0.84 9.19 19.28
N ALA A 481 -1.92 9.53 20.00
CA ALA A 481 -2.02 10.75 20.81
C ALA A 481 -1.06 10.80 22.01
N MET A 482 -0.59 9.65 22.50
CA MET A 482 0.26 9.57 23.70
C MET A 482 1.74 9.78 23.37
N LYS A 483 2.05 10.84 22.61
CA LYS A 483 3.40 11.20 22.15
C LYS A 483 4.35 11.43 23.33
N ALA A 484 5.58 10.92 23.18
CA ALA A 484 6.65 11.07 24.17
C ALA A 484 8.03 11.12 23.48
N SER A 485 9.07 11.50 24.24
CA SER A 485 10.46 11.39 23.79
C SER A 485 11.05 10.02 24.16
N PHE A 486 11.85 9.41 23.30
CA PHE A 486 12.46 8.10 23.52
C PHE A 486 13.99 8.20 23.59
N ARG A 487 14.64 7.32 24.34
CA ARG A 487 16.09 7.11 24.33
C ARG A 487 16.36 5.61 24.37
N LEU A 488 17.25 5.13 23.49
CA LEU A 488 17.62 3.73 23.41
C LEU A 488 19.04 3.48 23.94
N ILE A 489 19.18 2.41 24.71
CA ILE A 489 20.43 1.69 24.97
C ILE A 489 20.24 0.28 24.41
N MET A 490 21.08 -0.09 23.42
CA MET A 490 21.04 -1.38 22.75
C MET A 490 22.34 -2.15 23.05
N VAL A 491 22.21 -3.35 23.60
CA VAL A 491 23.33 -4.26 23.88
C VAL A 491 23.32 -5.38 22.83
N HIS A 492 24.40 -5.52 22.07
CA HIS A 492 24.52 -6.46 20.96
C HIS A 492 25.92 -7.07 20.87
N ASP A 493 26.09 -8.10 20.03
CA ASP A 493 27.40 -8.69 19.77
C ASP A 493 28.28 -7.80 18.87
N PRO A 494 29.62 -7.88 18.98
CA PRO A 494 30.54 -6.99 18.26
C PRO A 494 30.59 -7.15 16.74
N GLU A 495 29.97 -8.19 16.16
CA GLU A 495 29.85 -8.31 14.70
C GLU A 495 28.70 -7.49 14.11
N PHE A 496 27.75 -7.06 14.95
CA PHE A 496 26.59 -6.27 14.54
C PHE A 496 26.74 -4.79 14.88
N ARG A 497 25.91 -3.97 14.24
CA ARG A 497 25.73 -2.54 14.52
C ARG A 497 24.29 -2.29 14.92
N ALA A 498 24.08 -1.56 16.01
CA ALA A 498 22.77 -1.00 16.35
C ALA A 498 22.50 0.33 15.65
N TYR A 499 21.25 0.53 15.23
CA TYR A 499 20.68 1.76 14.67
C TYR A 499 19.35 2.10 15.37
N PHE A 500 18.98 3.38 15.39
CA PHE A 500 17.78 3.93 16.04
C PHE A 500 17.25 5.14 15.25
N ASN A 501 16.08 5.68 15.62
CA ASN A 501 15.51 6.93 15.07
C ASN A 501 16.50 8.11 15.03
N THR A 502 17.37 8.22 16.04
CA THR A 502 18.33 9.32 16.23
C THR A 502 19.79 8.87 16.08
N GLU A 503 20.72 9.83 16.20
CA GLU A 503 22.16 9.56 16.17
C GLU A 503 22.67 8.78 17.39
N LYS A 504 23.81 8.10 17.23
CA LYS A 504 24.50 7.40 18.31
C LYS A 504 25.39 8.39 19.09
N ILE A 505 25.20 8.48 20.41
CA ILE A 505 26.05 9.27 21.31
C ILE A 505 27.39 8.55 21.54
N SER A 506 27.32 7.25 21.86
CA SER A 506 28.47 6.47 22.29
C SER A 506 28.30 4.99 22.00
N GLU A 507 29.44 4.31 21.89
CA GLU A 507 29.56 2.87 21.69
C GLU A 507 30.69 2.37 22.59
N THR A 508 30.43 1.38 23.46
CA THR A 508 31.43 0.88 24.41
C THR A 508 31.42 -0.64 24.52
N ASN A 509 32.60 -1.26 24.57
CA ASN A 509 32.75 -2.68 24.83
C ASN A 509 32.64 -2.96 26.33
N LYS A 510 31.76 -3.88 26.73
CA LYS A 510 31.60 -4.33 28.12
C LYS A 510 31.58 -5.85 28.20
N ILE A 511 32.07 -6.40 29.32
CA ILE A 511 31.98 -7.83 29.59
C ILE A 511 30.62 -8.11 30.26
N ILE A 512 29.71 -8.73 29.52
CA ILE A 512 28.35 -9.05 29.96
C ILE A 512 28.15 -10.56 29.78
N GLY A 513 27.71 -11.25 30.83
CA GLY A 513 27.58 -12.72 30.83
C GLY A 513 28.91 -13.49 30.69
N GLY A 514 30.07 -12.81 30.73
CA GLY A 514 31.39 -13.38 30.41
C GLY A 514 31.81 -13.24 28.95
N GLN A 515 30.95 -12.68 28.09
CA GLN A 515 31.24 -12.35 26.69
C GLN A 515 31.51 -10.84 26.54
N VAL A 516 32.25 -10.45 25.51
CA VAL A 516 32.33 -9.04 25.11
C VAL A 516 31.08 -8.69 24.32
N LYS A 517 30.27 -7.77 24.83
CA LYS A 517 29.12 -7.17 24.13
C LYS A 517 29.38 -5.69 23.90
N VAL A 518 28.83 -5.14 22.83
CA VAL A 518 28.81 -3.70 22.53
C VAL A 518 27.57 -3.09 23.17
N VAL A 519 27.74 -1.96 23.85
CA VAL A 519 26.66 -1.12 24.36
C VAL A 519 26.61 0.17 23.54
N SER A 520 25.58 0.27 22.69
CA SER A 520 25.27 1.46 21.87
C SER A 520 24.23 2.33 22.58
N GLN A 521 24.53 3.61 22.80
CA GLN A 521 23.60 4.60 23.36
C GLN A 521 23.26 5.68 22.34
N PHE A 522 21.98 6.05 22.23
CA PHE A 522 21.48 7.00 21.22
C PHE A 522 20.94 8.30 21.84
N GLU A 523 20.82 9.34 21.01
CA GLU A 523 20.23 10.63 21.40
C GLU A 523 18.73 10.52 21.72
N ARG A 524 18.25 11.40 22.60
CA ARG A 524 16.81 11.51 22.92
C ARG A 524 16.04 11.98 21.67
N THR A 525 14.96 11.29 21.28
CA THR A 525 14.10 11.72 20.17
C THR A 525 13.31 12.99 20.53
N VAL A 526 12.84 13.70 19.50
CA VAL A 526 11.71 14.62 19.64
C VAL A 526 10.44 13.89 20.13
N PRO A 527 9.42 14.59 20.65
CA PRO A 527 8.15 13.97 21.03
C PRO A 527 7.46 13.35 19.81
N MET A 528 7.23 12.04 19.85
CA MET A 528 6.68 11.24 18.75
C MET A 528 5.82 10.08 19.27
N SER A 529 5.07 9.45 18.38
CA SER A 529 4.15 8.35 18.71
C SER A 529 4.90 7.01 18.82
N THR A 530 4.35 6.06 19.58
CA THR A 530 4.99 4.75 19.85
C THR A 530 5.24 3.92 18.58
N TYR A 531 4.35 3.99 17.59
CA TYR A 531 4.46 3.26 16.33
C TYR A 531 5.66 3.70 15.46
N LEU A 532 6.20 4.89 15.69
CA LEU A 532 7.34 5.47 14.97
C LEU A 532 8.70 5.09 15.55
N VAL A 533 8.73 4.47 16.72
CA VAL A 533 9.96 3.97 17.35
C VAL A 533 10.52 2.84 16.49
N ALA A 534 11.77 2.97 16.02
CA ALA A 534 12.42 1.92 15.24
C ALA A 534 13.87 1.72 15.65
N PHE A 535 14.29 0.45 15.69
CA PHE A 535 15.67 0.07 15.96
C PHE A 535 16.03 -1.24 15.28
N ILE A 536 17.28 -1.32 14.83
CA ILE A 536 17.76 -2.41 13.99
C ILE A 536 19.14 -2.84 14.49
N VAL A 537 19.36 -4.15 14.55
CA VAL A 537 20.65 -4.77 14.85
C VAL A 537 21.02 -5.68 13.67
N CYS A 538 22.06 -5.32 12.92
CA CYS A 538 22.45 -5.97 11.67
C CYS A 538 23.93 -5.78 11.35
N ASP A 539 24.48 -6.52 10.38
CA ASP A 539 25.84 -6.33 9.85
C ASP A 539 25.86 -5.46 8.57
N PHE A 540 24.86 -4.60 8.37
CA PHE A 540 24.65 -3.87 7.11
C PHE A 540 25.79 -2.90 6.74
N ALA A 541 25.97 -2.76 5.42
CA ALA A 541 26.71 -1.67 4.81
C ALA A 541 25.94 -0.36 4.95
N SER A 542 26.66 0.76 4.94
CA SER A 542 26.08 2.11 4.98
C SER A 542 26.73 2.98 3.91
N ILE A 543 25.94 3.50 2.99
CA ILE A 543 26.40 4.44 1.96
C ILE A 543 25.81 5.84 2.20
N GLU A 544 26.62 6.87 2.02
CA GLU A 544 26.24 8.28 2.23
C GLU A 544 26.53 9.09 0.96
N ILE A 545 25.79 10.17 0.73
CA ILE A 545 25.99 11.05 -0.42
C ILE A 545 27.26 11.88 -0.21
N GLN A 546 28.39 11.42 -0.76
CA GLN A 546 29.64 12.20 -0.76
C GLN A 546 29.47 13.46 -1.63
N LYS A 547 29.88 14.63 -1.11
CA LYS A 547 29.81 15.93 -1.82
C LYS A 547 30.58 15.97 -3.15
N SER A 548 31.49 15.03 -3.39
CA SER A 548 32.23 14.85 -4.65
C SER A 548 31.53 13.91 -5.64
N ASN A 549 30.75 12.94 -5.16
CA ASN A 549 30.21 11.87 -5.99
C ASN A 549 28.84 12.23 -6.59
N SER A 550 28.24 13.33 -6.13
CA SER A 550 27.15 14.00 -6.84
C SER A 550 27.53 14.16 -8.31
N MET A 551 28.61 14.88 -8.61
CA MET A 551 29.06 15.18 -9.99
C MET A 551 29.30 13.92 -10.84
N ILE A 552 29.87 12.86 -10.28
CA ILE A 552 30.24 11.65 -11.05
C ILE A 552 29.03 10.73 -11.31
N ALA A 553 28.11 10.60 -10.35
CA ALA A 553 26.82 9.91 -10.60
C ALA A 553 25.91 10.70 -11.56
N ILE A 554 26.16 12.01 -11.66
CA ILE A 554 25.40 12.97 -12.46
C ILE A 554 25.70 12.89 -13.97
N GLU A 555 26.89 12.49 -14.40
CA GLU A 555 27.29 12.43 -15.84
C GLU A 555 26.38 11.52 -16.72
N ASN A 556 25.49 10.73 -16.09
CA ASN A 556 24.53 9.86 -16.75
C ASN A 556 23.06 10.30 -16.60
N PHE A 557 22.80 11.43 -15.94
CA PHE A 557 21.52 12.14 -15.98
C PHE A 557 21.63 13.28 -17.01
N ALA A 558 20.51 13.68 -17.62
CA ALA A 558 20.53 14.75 -18.63
C ALA A 558 21.05 16.05 -18.02
N GLN A 559 21.89 16.80 -18.76
CA GLN A 559 22.54 18.04 -18.29
C GLN A 559 21.57 19.02 -17.58
N GLN A 560 20.33 19.12 -18.09
CA GLN A 560 19.28 19.96 -17.53
C GLN A 560 18.88 19.62 -16.07
N SER A 561 19.10 18.38 -15.62
CA SER A 561 18.91 17.98 -14.22
C SER A 561 20.03 18.53 -13.33
N ILE A 562 21.25 18.65 -13.86
CA ILE A 562 22.44 19.15 -13.16
C ILE A 562 22.27 20.64 -12.89
N ASP A 563 22.03 21.40 -13.96
CA ASP A 563 21.86 22.85 -13.94
C ASP A 563 20.71 23.25 -12.98
N ARG A 564 19.64 22.42 -12.92
CA ARG A 564 18.54 22.55 -11.96
C ARG A 564 18.94 22.25 -10.51
N ILE A 565 19.71 21.19 -10.25
CA ILE A 565 20.14 20.85 -8.88
C ILE A 565 21.01 21.96 -8.31
N GLU A 566 21.92 22.55 -9.10
CA GLU A 566 22.77 23.66 -8.66
C GLU A 566 21.98 24.97 -8.44
N SER A 567 20.94 25.25 -9.25
CA SER A 567 20.01 26.36 -8.95
C SER A 567 19.17 26.09 -7.69
N ILE A 568 18.69 24.85 -7.49
CA ILE A 568 17.87 24.47 -6.34
C ILE A 568 18.67 24.53 -5.01
N GLU A 569 19.96 24.20 -4.99
CA GLU A 569 20.79 24.35 -3.79
C GLU A 569 21.12 25.81 -3.43
N SER A 570 21.06 26.72 -4.40
CA SER A 570 21.26 28.16 -4.20
C SER A 570 19.97 28.91 -3.85
N ASP A 571 18.82 28.57 -4.46
CA ASP A 571 17.51 29.17 -4.16
C ASP A 571 16.84 28.66 -2.85
N ALA A 572 17.29 27.52 -2.30
CA ALA A 572 16.70 26.97 -1.07
C ALA A 572 16.97 27.85 0.17
N THR A 573 15.94 28.59 0.59
CA THR A 573 15.98 29.60 1.67
C THR A 573 15.72 29.05 3.08
N ILE A 574 15.07 27.87 3.20
CA ILE A 574 14.63 27.30 4.49
C ILE A 574 15.40 26.00 4.85
N SER A 575 16.14 25.41 3.91
CA SER A 575 16.62 24.03 4.04
C SER A 575 17.68 23.79 5.11
N ASN A 576 17.56 22.64 5.80
CA ASN A 576 18.52 22.19 6.80
C ASN A 576 19.74 21.56 6.10
N LYS A 577 20.67 22.40 5.62
CA LYS A 577 21.84 22.01 4.80
C LYS A 577 22.85 21.06 5.49
N ASN A 578 22.54 20.55 6.69
CA ASN A 578 23.35 19.63 7.51
C ASN A 578 22.69 18.26 7.77
N VAL A 579 21.51 17.94 7.19
CA VAL A 579 20.89 16.61 7.36
C VAL A 579 21.74 15.53 6.69
N ARG A 580 22.21 14.55 7.46
CA ARG A 580 22.94 13.38 6.95
C ARG A 580 21.96 12.34 6.38
N ILE A 581 21.93 12.18 5.07
CA ILE A 581 21.11 11.17 4.38
C ILE A 581 21.99 9.98 3.97
N ARG A 582 21.59 8.76 4.36
CA ARG A 582 22.33 7.53 4.06
C ARG A 582 21.40 6.32 3.89
N ALA A 583 21.84 5.32 3.14
CA ALA A 583 21.13 4.06 2.99
C ALA A 583 21.84 2.95 3.78
N LEU A 584 21.06 2.14 4.50
CA LEU A 584 21.52 1.00 5.28
C LEU A 584 21.02 -0.29 4.64
N ILE A 585 21.93 -1.15 4.20
CA ILE A 585 21.59 -2.22 3.25
C ILE A 585 22.42 -3.51 3.47
N PRO A 586 21.94 -4.66 2.99
CA PRO A 586 22.78 -5.86 2.81
C PRO A 586 24.02 -5.58 1.96
N PHE A 587 25.17 -6.15 2.34
CA PHE A 587 26.41 -6.08 1.56
C PHE A 587 26.23 -6.56 0.11
N GLY A 588 26.88 -5.89 -0.84
CA GLY A 588 26.85 -6.21 -2.27
C GLY A 588 25.64 -5.64 -3.01
N GLN A 589 24.95 -4.65 -2.43
CA GLN A 589 23.79 -3.94 -2.99
C GLN A 589 24.00 -2.42 -3.08
N GLU A 590 25.20 -1.93 -2.75
CA GLU A 590 25.56 -0.51 -2.58
C GLU A 590 25.14 0.35 -3.76
N ARG A 591 25.55 -0.03 -4.97
CA ARG A 591 25.21 0.72 -6.20
C ARG A 591 23.70 0.77 -6.49
N ASN A 592 22.92 -0.18 -5.99
CA ASN A 592 21.49 -0.25 -6.25
C ASN A 592 20.69 0.76 -5.39
N ALA A 593 21.27 1.34 -4.35
CA ALA A 593 20.63 2.35 -3.50
C ALA A 593 20.97 3.81 -3.88
N GLU A 594 21.88 4.04 -4.82
CA GLU A 594 22.31 5.38 -5.25
C GLU A 594 21.16 6.22 -5.82
N PHE A 595 20.27 5.61 -6.61
CA PHE A 595 19.11 6.29 -7.17
C PHE A 595 18.14 6.78 -6.08
N ALA A 596 17.82 5.92 -5.12
CA ALA A 596 16.95 6.26 -4.00
C ALA A 596 17.54 7.36 -3.11
N LEU A 597 18.87 7.37 -2.90
CA LEU A 597 19.53 8.46 -2.17
C LEU A 597 19.43 9.81 -2.88
N ASN A 598 19.66 9.84 -4.21
CA ASN A 598 19.56 11.07 -5.00
C ASN A 598 18.12 11.61 -5.01
N ALA A 599 17.13 10.72 -5.17
CA ALA A 599 15.71 11.05 -5.02
C ALA A 599 15.43 11.63 -3.62
N ALA A 600 15.84 10.92 -2.56
CA ALA A 600 15.60 11.32 -1.18
C ALA A 600 16.16 12.70 -0.84
N LYS A 601 17.37 13.03 -1.29
CA LYS A 601 17.99 14.35 -1.07
C LYS A 601 17.19 15.48 -1.72
N ILE A 602 16.79 15.31 -2.97
CA ILE A 602 16.07 16.34 -3.74
C ILE A 602 14.65 16.50 -3.20
N ILE A 603 13.96 15.39 -2.92
CA ILE A 603 12.59 15.38 -2.42
C ILE A 603 12.50 15.90 -0.98
N LEU A 604 13.48 15.62 -0.11
CA LEU A 604 13.53 16.21 1.23
C LEU A 604 13.63 17.75 1.16
N ASN A 605 14.55 18.29 0.36
CA ASN A 605 14.68 19.74 0.15
C ASN A 605 13.40 20.33 -0.47
N TYR A 606 12.76 19.64 -1.42
CA TYR A 606 11.47 20.05 -1.96
C TYR A 606 10.41 20.19 -0.85
N PHE A 607 10.27 19.17 0.02
CA PHE A 607 9.28 19.20 1.10
C PHE A 607 9.60 20.19 2.22
N GLU A 608 10.88 20.45 2.55
CA GLU A 608 11.25 21.53 3.48
C GLU A 608 10.73 22.90 3.00
N ASN A 609 10.88 23.19 1.71
CA ASN A 609 10.41 24.44 1.10
C ASN A 609 8.89 24.42 0.84
N PHE A 610 8.33 23.29 0.42
CA PHE A 610 6.89 23.15 0.15
C PHE A 610 6.07 23.29 1.44
N PHE A 611 6.42 22.59 2.51
CA PHE A 611 5.73 22.71 3.81
C PHE A 611 6.17 23.92 4.64
N LYS A 612 7.19 24.68 4.19
CA LYS A 612 7.76 25.86 4.85
C LYS A 612 8.25 25.57 6.28
N ILE A 613 8.72 24.35 6.51
CA ILE A 613 9.20 23.83 7.80
C ILE A 613 10.41 22.91 7.53
N PRO A 614 11.60 23.18 8.08
CA PRO A 614 12.77 22.32 7.89
C PRO A 614 12.63 20.97 8.60
N TYR A 615 13.32 19.96 8.09
CA TYR A 615 13.35 18.62 8.67
C TYR A 615 14.09 18.64 10.03
N PRO A 616 13.47 18.16 11.13
CA PRO A 616 13.91 18.49 12.48
C PRO A 616 15.01 17.57 13.07
N LEU A 617 15.38 16.47 12.40
CA LEU A 617 16.41 15.56 12.88
C LEU A 617 17.74 15.78 12.13
N LYS A 618 18.86 15.41 12.78
CA LYS A 618 20.22 15.54 12.21
C LYS A 618 20.48 14.59 11.02
N LYS A 619 19.66 13.54 10.87
CA LYS A 619 19.89 12.45 9.92
C LYS A 619 18.58 11.83 9.42
N LEU A 620 18.67 11.16 8.27
CA LEU A 620 17.62 10.35 7.68
C LEU A 620 18.25 9.08 7.09
N ASP A 621 17.97 7.95 7.73
CA ASP A 621 18.44 6.64 7.29
C ASP A 621 17.33 5.94 6.48
N LEU A 622 17.65 5.41 5.30
CA LEU A 622 16.74 4.61 4.47
C LEU A 622 17.21 3.15 4.48
N VAL A 623 16.39 2.21 4.94
CA VAL A 623 16.83 0.83 5.22
C VAL A 623 16.20 -0.21 4.29
N ALA A 624 17.03 -0.95 3.55
CA ALA A 624 16.57 -2.07 2.72
C ALA A 624 16.41 -3.36 3.56
N VAL A 625 15.21 -3.61 4.08
CA VAL A 625 14.90 -4.79 4.88
C VAL A 625 14.60 -6.01 3.98
N PRO A 626 15.26 -7.18 4.17
CA PRO A 626 15.09 -8.36 3.32
C PRO A 626 13.74 -9.07 3.45
N ASP A 627 13.19 -9.13 4.67
CA ASP A 627 11.84 -9.62 4.98
C ASP A 627 11.05 -8.51 5.67
N PHE A 628 10.08 -7.93 4.98
CA PHE A 628 9.31 -6.79 5.46
C PHE A 628 7.82 -6.91 5.07
N GLY A 629 6.93 -6.73 6.03
CA GLY A 629 5.49 -6.97 5.87
C GLY A 629 4.82 -5.97 4.94
N ALA A 630 4.95 -4.68 5.26
CA ALA A 630 4.46 -3.56 4.46
C ALA A 630 5.32 -3.30 3.21
N GLY A 631 5.07 -2.21 2.48
CA GLY A 631 5.91 -1.77 1.35
C GLY A 631 7.13 -0.97 1.81
N ALA A 632 6.87 0.00 2.70
CA ALA A 632 7.81 0.76 3.51
C ALA A 632 7.09 1.21 4.82
N MET A 633 7.68 2.09 5.63
CA MET A 633 7.21 2.54 6.95
C MET A 633 8.04 3.74 7.42
N GLU A 634 7.40 4.83 7.85
CA GLU A 634 8.00 6.17 7.87
C GLU A 634 8.95 6.46 9.05
N ASN A 635 9.34 5.43 9.81
CA ASN A 635 9.83 5.55 11.19
C ASN A 635 10.83 6.70 11.34
N TRP A 636 10.53 7.69 12.18
CA TRP A 636 11.15 9.02 12.10
C TRP A 636 12.69 8.95 12.12
N GLY A 637 13.31 9.31 10.99
CA GLY A 637 14.77 9.28 10.79
C GLY A 637 15.41 7.91 10.53
N LEU A 638 14.65 6.81 10.52
CA LEU A 638 15.09 5.44 10.22
C LEU A 638 14.01 4.69 9.41
N ILE A 639 13.66 5.24 8.24
CA ILE A 639 12.62 4.71 7.36
C ILE A 639 13.00 3.29 6.92
N THR A 640 12.07 2.34 7.02
CA THR A 640 12.29 0.95 6.57
C THR A 640 11.54 0.66 5.27
N PHE A 641 12.16 -0.08 4.35
CA PHE A 641 11.63 -0.42 3.02
C PHE A 641 11.79 -1.91 2.75
N ARG A 642 10.91 -2.51 1.93
CA ARG A 642 11.28 -3.75 1.22
C ARG A 642 12.49 -3.46 0.32
N MET A 643 13.36 -4.45 0.13
CA MET A 643 14.44 -4.34 -0.87
C MET A 643 13.92 -4.00 -2.28
N THR A 644 12.68 -4.38 -2.65
CA THR A 644 12.03 -4.05 -3.94
C THR A 644 11.64 -2.59 -4.10
N THR A 645 11.45 -1.83 -3.01
CA THR A 645 10.97 -0.44 -3.02
C THR A 645 12.08 0.59 -2.76
N LEU A 646 13.31 0.13 -2.46
CA LEU A 646 14.48 1.00 -2.30
C LEU A 646 15.62 0.71 -3.31
N LEU A 647 15.76 -0.52 -3.81
CA LEU A 647 16.90 -0.90 -4.65
C LEU A 647 16.54 -0.92 -6.14
N TYR A 648 17.20 -0.05 -6.91
CA TYR A 648 17.10 0.06 -8.37
C TYR A 648 18.46 -0.25 -9.02
N ASN A 649 18.51 -1.24 -9.91
CA ASN A 649 19.70 -1.53 -10.69
C ASN A 649 19.56 -0.96 -12.12
N LYS A 650 20.49 -0.10 -12.54
CA LYS A 650 20.42 0.62 -13.83
C LYS A 650 20.37 -0.30 -15.07
N GLU A 651 21.00 -1.47 -15.01
CA GLU A 651 21.15 -2.40 -16.14
C GLU A 651 20.02 -3.45 -16.16
N GLU A 652 19.47 -3.79 -14.99
CA GLU A 652 18.62 -4.98 -14.79
C GLU A 652 17.23 -4.69 -14.16
N SER A 653 16.89 -3.41 -13.95
CA SER A 653 15.56 -2.96 -13.53
C SER A 653 14.86 -2.18 -14.66
N SER A 654 13.52 -2.32 -14.76
CA SER A 654 12.71 -1.58 -15.73
C SER A 654 12.46 -0.13 -15.29
N SER A 655 11.99 0.69 -16.22
CA SER A 655 11.58 2.08 -15.94
C SER A 655 10.42 2.14 -14.93
N GLU A 656 9.53 1.15 -14.93
CA GLU A 656 8.45 0.99 -13.94
C GLU A 656 9.02 0.79 -12.51
N VAL A 657 10.07 -0.01 -12.35
CA VAL A 657 10.74 -0.19 -11.04
C VAL A 657 11.43 1.11 -10.62
N LYS A 658 11.99 1.88 -11.57
CA LYS A 658 12.55 3.21 -11.31
C LYS A 658 11.49 4.18 -10.78
N GLU A 659 10.30 4.16 -11.39
CA GLU A 659 9.14 4.98 -10.96
C GLU A 659 8.65 4.57 -9.57
N GLN A 660 8.49 3.27 -9.32
CA GLN A 660 8.07 2.73 -8.03
C GLN A 660 9.02 3.11 -6.89
N VAL A 661 10.34 3.00 -7.09
CA VAL A 661 11.33 3.39 -6.07
C VAL A 661 11.27 4.88 -5.76
N ALA A 662 11.12 5.74 -6.77
CA ALA A 662 11.01 7.18 -6.55
C ALA A 662 9.73 7.58 -5.79
N ILE A 663 8.57 6.99 -6.15
CA ILE A 663 7.29 7.27 -5.50
C ILE A 663 7.28 6.81 -4.05
N VAL A 664 7.73 5.59 -3.74
CA VAL A 664 7.77 5.13 -2.34
C VAL A 664 8.77 5.97 -1.54
N VAL A 665 9.95 6.30 -2.07
CA VAL A 665 10.87 7.23 -1.39
C VAL A 665 10.23 8.61 -1.15
N ALA A 666 9.39 9.12 -2.06
CA ALA A 666 8.68 10.36 -1.85
C ALA A 666 7.59 10.26 -0.75
N HIS A 667 6.84 9.16 -0.73
CA HIS A 667 5.81 8.85 0.27
C HIS A 667 6.36 8.88 1.69
N GLU A 668 7.42 8.10 1.95
CA GLU A 668 8.06 7.99 3.27
C GLU A 668 8.67 9.30 3.76
N ILE A 669 9.11 10.17 2.85
CA ILE A 669 9.68 11.48 3.19
C ILE A 669 8.56 12.50 3.47
N ALA A 670 7.41 12.42 2.77
CA ALA A 670 6.24 13.25 3.08
C ALA A 670 5.71 13.01 4.50
N HIS A 671 5.71 11.76 4.95
CA HIS A 671 5.31 11.39 6.30
C HIS A 671 6.17 11.99 7.42
N GLN A 672 7.40 12.42 7.12
CA GLN A 672 8.24 13.15 8.09
C GLN A 672 7.58 14.46 8.56
N TRP A 673 6.59 14.96 7.80
CA TRP A 673 5.64 16.00 8.23
C TRP A 673 4.23 15.44 8.54
N PHE A 674 3.66 14.61 7.64
CA PHE A 674 2.30 14.05 7.74
C PHE A 674 2.28 12.62 8.31
N GLY A 675 2.37 12.52 9.63
CA GLY A 675 2.48 11.27 10.39
C GLY A 675 3.45 11.45 11.55
N ASN A 676 4.64 11.97 11.26
CA ASN A 676 5.69 12.16 12.27
C ASN A 676 5.53 13.49 13.04
N LEU A 677 5.69 14.62 12.33
CA LEU A 677 5.64 15.95 12.94
C LEU A 677 4.24 16.28 13.48
N VAL A 678 3.20 16.05 12.67
CA VAL A 678 1.79 16.06 13.08
C VAL A 678 1.20 14.70 12.76
N THR A 679 0.54 14.09 13.74
CA THR A 679 -0.09 12.77 13.63
C THR A 679 -1.60 12.91 13.80
N MET A 680 -2.39 12.02 13.23
CA MET A 680 -3.80 11.89 13.61
C MET A 680 -4.00 11.61 15.12
N ASP A 681 -5.04 12.17 15.73
CA ASP A 681 -5.35 11.96 17.15
C ASP A 681 -5.75 10.51 17.48
N TRP A 682 -6.37 9.84 16.51
CA TRP A 682 -6.67 8.42 16.54
C TRP A 682 -6.81 7.88 15.12
N TRP A 683 -6.72 6.57 14.97
CA TRP A 683 -6.70 5.87 13.68
C TRP A 683 -7.95 6.11 12.80
N ASN A 684 -9.06 6.62 13.35
CA ASN A 684 -10.21 7.05 12.54
C ASN A 684 -9.90 8.28 11.64
N ASP A 685 -8.80 8.99 11.90
CA ASP A 685 -8.29 10.11 11.09
C ASP A 685 -6.98 9.72 10.35
N LEU A 686 -6.67 8.42 10.19
CA LEU A 686 -5.45 7.90 9.52
C LEU A 686 -5.16 8.54 8.16
N TRP A 687 -6.21 8.86 7.39
CA TRP A 687 -6.11 9.53 6.08
C TRP A 687 -5.37 10.89 6.13
N LEU A 688 -5.27 11.54 7.31
CA LEU A 688 -4.48 12.76 7.49
C LEU A 688 -2.97 12.52 7.34
N ASN A 689 -2.51 11.29 7.56
CA ASN A 689 -1.17 10.84 7.18
C ASN A 689 -1.22 10.39 5.71
N GLU A 690 -1.98 9.32 5.46
CA GLU A 690 -1.88 8.49 4.25
C GLU A 690 -2.36 9.18 2.98
N GLY A 691 -3.51 9.86 3.05
CA GLY A 691 -4.04 10.61 1.93
C GLY A 691 -3.13 11.76 1.53
N PHE A 692 -2.45 12.39 2.51
CA PHE A 692 -1.49 13.47 2.24
C PHE A 692 -0.18 12.95 1.65
N ALA A 693 0.40 11.88 2.20
CA ALA A 693 1.58 11.24 1.60
C ALA A 693 1.28 10.75 0.16
N SER A 694 0.19 10.01 -0.03
CA SER A 694 -0.28 9.57 -1.36
C SER A 694 -0.71 10.69 -2.32
N PHE A 695 -0.82 11.93 -1.86
CA PHE A 695 -0.96 13.08 -2.77
C PHE A 695 0.40 13.69 -3.09
N VAL A 696 1.15 14.11 -2.07
CA VAL A 696 2.37 14.90 -2.26
C VAL A 696 3.56 14.08 -2.77
N GLU A 697 3.53 12.74 -2.68
CA GLU A 697 4.50 11.85 -3.36
C GLU A 697 4.64 12.21 -4.85
N ASN A 698 3.50 12.50 -5.51
CA ASN A 698 3.44 12.81 -6.93
C ASN A 698 4.07 14.18 -7.22
N LEU A 699 3.93 15.15 -6.30
CA LEU A 699 4.55 16.46 -6.40
C LEU A 699 6.08 16.40 -6.14
N GLY A 700 6.51 15.56 -5.20
CA GLY A 700 7.93 15.30 -4.94
C GLY A 700 8.63 14.65 -6.14
N VAL A 701 7.99 13.64 -6.75
CA VAL A 701 8.52 13.00 -7.95
C VAL A 701 8.43 13.91 -9.19
N ASP A 702 7.34 14.67 -9.41
CA ASP A 702 7.29 15.66 -10.50
C ASP A 702 8.29 16.82 -10.30
N HIS A 703 8.76 17.10 -9.08
CA HIS A 703 9.88 18.02 -8.85
C HIS A 703 11.25 17.39 -9.18
N PHE A 704 11.43 16.12 -8.86
CA PHE A 704 12.67 15.37 -9.10
C PHE A 704 12.87 15.00 -10.59
N LEU A 705 11.82 14.53 -11.26
CA LEU A 705 11.81 14.06 -12.66
C LEU A 705 10.52 14.52 -13.38
N PRO A 706 10.41 15.81 -13.75
CA PRO A 706 9.19 16.41 -14.29
C PRO A 706 8.69 15.80 -15.61
N GLU A 707 9.57 15.09 -16.33
CA GLU A 707 9.22 14.43 -17.59
C GLU A 707 8.32 13.19 -17.40
N TRP A 708 8.10 12.76 -16.14
CA TRP A 708 7.26 11.62 -15.79
C TRP A 708 5.77 11.96 -15.61
N ARG A 709 5.40 13.25 -15.62
CA ARG A 709 4.00 13.76 -15.56
C ARG A 709 3.13 13.00 -14.55
N MET A 710 3.58 12.85 -13.30
CA MET A 710 2.92 12.03 -12.28
C MET A 710 1.46 12.45 -12.06
N LEU A 711 1.15 13.74 -12.14
CA LEU A 711 -0.24 14.24 -12.04
C LEU A 711 -1.18 13.83 -13.19
N ASP A 712 -0.67 13.38 -14.34
CA ASP A 712 -1.45 12.69 -15.40
C ASP A 712 -1.59 11.19 -15.07
N GLN A 713 -0.50 10.53 -14.63
CA GLN A 713 -0.52 9.12 -14.21
C GLN A 713 -1.41 8.87 -12.97
N PHE A 714 -1.61 9.89 -12.13
CA PHE A 714 -2.48 9.88 -10.95
C PHE A 714 -3.89 9.33 -11.23
N VAL A 715 -4.43 9.55 -12.43
CA VAL A 715 -5.78 9.09 -12.77
C VAL A 715 -5.84 7.55 -12.78
N ILE A 716 -4.81 6.87 -13.29
CA ILE A 716 -4.75 5.42 -13.41
C ILE A 716 -4.14 4.74 -12.16
N SER A 717 -3.15 5.37 -11.52
CA SER A 717 -2.53 4.85 -10.29
C SER A 717 -3.43 5.03 -9.07
N THR A 718 -4.22 6.12 -9.00
CA THR A 718 -4.94 6.53 -7.79
C THR A 718 -6.44 6.67 -8.03
N SER A 719 -6.88 7.55 -8.95
CA SER A 719 -8.30 7.95 -9.06
C SER A 719 -9.24 6.81 -9.44
N GLN A 720 -8.96 6.09 -10.53
CA GLN A 720 -9.82 5.02 -11.03
C GLN A 720 -9.92 3.86 -10.03
N GLN A 721 -8.84 3.58 -9.30
CA GLN A 721 -8.80 2.50 -8.29
C GLN A 721 -9.63 2.85 -7.05
N ALA A 722 -9.56 4.10 -6.58
CA ALA A 722 -10.42 4.60 -5.51
C ALA A 722 -11.90 4.64 -5.95
N LEU A 723 -12.19 5.12 -7.16
CA LEU A 723 -13.55 5.10 -7.72
C LEU A 723 -14.08 3.67 -7.90
N ALA A 724 -13.23 2.69 -8.23
CA ALA A 724 -13.64 1.29 -8.33
C ALA A 724 -14.01 0.71 -6.95
N LEU A 725 -13.21 0.95 -5.91
CA LEU A 725 -13.47 0.41 -4.57
C LEU A 725 -14.67 1.08 -3.89
N ASP A 726 -14.74 2.41 -3.94
CA ASP A 726 -15.75 3.19 -3.21
C ASP A 726 -17.15 3.14 -3.85
N SER A 727 -17.26 2.60 -5.06
CA SER A 727 -18.54 2.33 -5.73
C SER A 727 -19.33 1.15 -5.14
N LEU A 728 -18.84 0.51 -4.09
CA LEU A 728 -19.48 -0.64 -3.46
C LEU A 728 -20.36 -0.21 -2.28
N LEU A 729 -21.54 -0.80 -2.14
CA LEU A 729 -22.37 -0.67 -0.94
C LEU A 729 -21.59 -1.05 0.32
N THR A 730 -20.69 -2.03 0.19
CA THR A 730 -19.79 -2.51 1.26
C THR A 730 -18.58 -1.60 1.53
N SER A 731 -18.41 -0.47 0.84
CA SER A 731 -17.41 0.56 1.18
C SER A 731 -17.65 1.18 2.58
N HIS A 732 -16.71 1.99 3.07
CA HIS A 732 -16.80 2.77 4.31
C HIS A 732 -16.42 4.25 4.10
N PRO A 733 -16.83 5.16 5.00
CA PRO A 733 -16.35 6.54 4.98
C PRO A 733 -14.84 6.60 5.21
N ILE A 734 -14.21 7.71 4.86
CA ILE A 734 -12.79 7.93 5.15
C ILE A 734 -12.56 8.02 6.66
N ASN A 735 -13.38 8.80 7.37
CA ASN A 735 -13.37 8.79 8.83
C ASN A 735 -14.37 7.76 9.35
N THR A 736 -13.85 6.62 9.82
CA THR A 736 -14.66 5.48 10.29
C THR A 736 -14.26 5.04 11.69
N SER A 737 -15.22 4.56 12.48
CA SER A 737 -15.08 4.32 13.92
C SER A 737 -14.32 3.03 14.24
N VAL A 738 -12.99 3.09 14.26
CA VAL A 738 -12.11 1.97 14.65
C VAL A 738 -11.85 1.91 16.15
N ALA A 739 -11.90 0.70 16.75
CA ALA A 739 -11.76 0.51 18.20
C ALA A 739 -10.69 -0.52 18.61
N ASN A 740 -10.57 -1.65 17.91
CA ASN A 740 -9.59 -2.70 18.18
C ASN A 740 -8.55 -2.85 17.04
N PRO A 741 -7.40 -3.52 17.27
CA PRO A 741 -6.33 -3.66 16.27
C PRO A 741 -6.80 -4.09 14.88
N ALA A 742 -7.71 -5.07 14.79
CA ALA A 742 -8.19 -5.56 13.50
C ALA A 742 -9.15 -4.57 12.80
N ASP A 743 -9.86 -3.71 13.55
CA ASP A 743 -10.64 -2.62 12.94
C ASP A 743 -9.70 -1.56 12.34
N ILE A 744 -8.58 -1.31 13.03
CA ILE A 744 -7.56 -0.34 12.62
C ILE A 744 -6.84 -0.86 11.37
N GLU A 745 -6.40 -2.13 11.38
CA GLU A 745 -5.81 -2.82 10.23
C GLU A 745 -6.78 -2.85 9.03
N GLU A 746 -8.09 -3.07 9.25
CA GLU A 746 -9.13 -2.95 8.20
C GLU A 746 -9.28 -1.53 7.59
N THR A 747 -8.64 -0.48 8.16
CA THR A 747 -8.63 0.89 7.59
C THR A 747 -7.36 1.31 6.85
N PHE A 748 -6.32 0.48 6.81
CA PHE A 748 -5.18 0.69 5.90
C PHE A 748 -5.55 0.18 4.49
N ASP A 749 -6.43 0.90 3.81
CA ASP A 749 -7.05 0.46 2.56
C ASP A 749 -7.06 1.56 1.48
N LEU A 750 -7.53 1.24 0.26
CA LEU A 750 -7.52 2.22 -0.84
C LEU A 750 -8.48 3.41 -0.61
N ILE A 751 -9.41 3.37 0.35
CA ILE A 751 -10.16 4.55 0.77
C ILE A 751 -9.25 5.52 1.54
N SER A 752 -8.54 5.06 2.58
CA SER A 752 -7.65 5.93 3.38
C SER A 752 -6.52 6.56 2.55
N TYR A 753 -5.80 5.75 1.77
CA TYR A 753 -4.72 6.24 0.89
C TYR A 753 -5.29 6.97 -0.35
N LYS A 754 -6.01 6.24 -1.21
CA LYS A 754 -6.28 6.70 -2.58
C LYS A 754 -7.50 7.63 -2.67
N LYS A 755 -8.60 7.37 -1.94
CA LYS A 755 -9.71 8.35 -1.88
C LYS A 755 -9.25 9.61 -1.14
N GLY A 756 -8.54 9.49 -0.01
CA GLY A 756 -7.94 10.62 0.70
C GLY A 756 -7.10 11.52 -0.23
N SER A 757 -6.15 10.93 -0.96
CA SER A 757 -5.34 11.63 -1.97
C SER A 757 -6.17 12.27 -3.10
N CYS A 758 -7.20 11.59 -3.60
CA CYS A 758 -8.12 12.15 -4.60
C CYS A 758 -8.89 13.38 -4.08
N LEU A 759 -9.31 13.37 -2.82
CA LEU A 759 -9.97 14.54 -2.22
C LEU A 759 -9.02 15.72 -2.09
N ILE A 760 -7.74 15.49 -1.82
CA ILE A 760 -6.72 16.56 -1.79
C ILE A 760 -6.45 17.12 -3.19
N ARG A 761 -6.39 16.25 -4.23
CA ARG A 761 -6.34 16.69 -5.64
C ARG A 761 -7.58 17.51 -6.04
N MET A 762 -8.76 17.15 -5.52
CA MET A 762 -9.99 17.93 -5.69
C MET A 762 -9.95 19.27 -4.96
N ILE A 763 -9.40 19.33 -3.74
CA ILE A 763 -9.16 20.58 -3.00
C ILE A 763 -8.23 21.50 -3.79
N VAL A 764 -7.12 20.99 -4.35
CA VAL A 764 -6.24 21.78 -5.25
C VAL A 764 -7.01 22.28 -6.48
N GLY A 765 -7.99 21.51 -6.97
CA GLY A 765 -8.87 21.90 -8.06
C GLY A 765 -9.77 23.12 -7.79
N PHE A 766 -10.06 23.46 -6.52
CA PHE A 766 -10.91 24.63 -6.17
C PHE A 766 -10.24 25.69 -5.28
N LEU A 767 -9.22 25.34 -4.46
CA LEU A 767 -8.41 26.32 -3.72
C LEU A 767 -7.18 26.82 -4.52
N GLY A 768 -6.66 26.02 -5.45
CA GLY A 768 -5.33 26.22 -6.03
C GLY A 768 -4.19 25.73 -5.12
N LEU A 769 -3.02 25.50 -5.71
CA LEU A 769 -1.88 24.89 -5.01
C LEU A 769 -1.27 25.82 -3.95
N ASP A 770 -1.21 27.13 -4.20
CA ASP A 770 -0.60 28.10 -3.28
C ASP A 770 -1.37 28.21 -1.95
N ASN A 771 -2.70 28.19 -2.03
CA ASN A 771 -3.57 28.20 -0.85
C ASN A 771 -3.51 26.86 -0.11
N LEU A 772 -3.45 25.72 -0.81
CA LEU A 772 -3.17 24.43 -0.19
C LEU A 772 -1.84 24.49 0.58
N GLN A 773 -0.76 24.93 -0.08
CA GLN A 773 0.57 25.04 0.51
C GLN A 773 0.56 25.91 1.78
N GLN A 774 -0.10 27.07 1.74
CA GLN A 774 -0.15 27.97 2.89
C GLN A 774 -1.02 27.41 4.04
N GLY A 775 -2.17 26.82 3.75
CA GLY A 775 -3.02 26.19 4.77
C GLY A 775 -2.34 25.00 5.45
N LEU A 776 -1.58 24.19 4.69
CA LEU A 776 -0.76 23.11 5.25
C LEU A 776 0.40 23.66 6.10
N ALA A 777 1.06 24.73 5.66
CA ALA A 777 2.11 25.39 6.46
C ALA A 777 1.56 25.97 7.78
N ASN A 778 0.33 26.52 7.78
CA ASN A 778 -0.37 26.95 9.00
C ASN A 778 -0.66 25.75 9.92
N TYR A 779 -1.32 24.71 9.39
CA TYR A 779 -1.67 23.48 10.10
C TYR A 779 -0.45 22.83 10.77
N LEU A 780 0.60 22.56 10.01
CA LEU A 780 1.81 21.93 10.53
C LEU A 780 2.51 22.79 11.60
N ASN A 781 2.53 24.12 11.45
CA ASN A 781 3.11 25.00 12.49
C ASN A 781 2.27 25.08 13.77
N LYS A 782 0.94 24.97 13.67
CA LYS A 782 -0.03 24.98 14.79
C LYS A 782 0.02 23.69 15.61
N TYR A 783 0.24 22.55 14.93
CA TYR A 783 0.15 21.20 15.52
C TYR A 783 1.47 20.42 15.63
N LYS A 784 2.63 20.96 15.20
CA LYS A 784 3.94 20.28 15.31
C LYS A 784 4.23 19.72 16.72
N TYR A 785 4.71 18.48 16.74
CA TYR A 785 4.96 17.63 17.91
C TYR A 785 3.70 17.26 18.74
N LYS A 786 2.51 17.42 18.17
CA LYS A 786 1.21 17.05 18.76
C LYS A 786 0.44 16.11 17.82
N THR A 787 -0.82 15.87 18.13
CA THR A 787 -1.83 15.33 17.22
C THR A 787 -2.80 16.39 16.69
N ALA A 788 -3.56 16.03 15.65
CA ALA A 788 -4.67 16.81 15.11
C ALA A 788 -5.81 15.90 14.59
N LYS A 789 -6.96 16.51 14.29
CA LYS A 789 -8.19 15.89 13.75
C LYS A 789 -8.59 16.50 12.42
N THR A 790 -9.45 15.84 11.66
CA THR A 790 -9.98 16.37 10.37
C THR A 790 -10.49 17.82 10.49
N SER A 791 -11.24 18.15 11.54
CA SER A 791 -11.77 19.51 11.74
C SER A 791 -10.68 20.59 11.89
N GLN A 792 -9.52 20.22 12.44
CA GLN A 792 -8.40 21.13 12.69
C GLN A 792 -7.56 21.41 11.44
N LEU A 793 -7.61 20.53 10.45
CA LEU A 793 -7.15 20.80 9.09
C LEU A 793 -8.10 21.79 8.40
N TRP A 794 -9.42 21.61 8.54
CA TRP A 794 -10.43 22.52 7.98
C TRP A 794 -10.39 23.93 8.57
N GLU A 795 -10.04 24.08 9.86
CA GLU A 795 -9.70 25.38 10.45
C GLU A 795 -8.59 26.07 9.64
N SER A 796 -7.46 25.40 9.42
CA SER A 796 -6.30 26.00 8.75
C SER A 796 -6.44 26.14 7.23
N PHE A 797 -7.36 25.43 6.57
CA PHE A 797 -7.80 25.79 5.22
C PHE A 797 -8.80 26.95 5.20
N SER A 798 -9.63 27.12 6.23
CA SER A 798 -10.52 28.29 6.35
C SER A 798 -9.73 29.59 6.52
N GLU A 799 -8.55 29.53 7.16
CA GLU A 799 -7.59 30.65 7.29
C GLU A 799 -7.01 31.15 5.94
N VAL A 800 -7.23 30.43 4.83
CA VAL A 800 -6.68 30.74 3.49
C VAL A 800 -7.71 30.63 2.35
N SER A 801 -9.01 30.51 2.67
CA SER A 801 -10.08 30.28 1.69
C SER A 801 -11.06 31.46 1.54
N ASP A 802 -10.65 32.69 1.85
CA ASP A 802 -11.48 33.91 1.78
C ASP A 802 -12.10 34.17 0.38
N SER A 803 -11.56 33.55 -0.67
CA SER A 803 -12.06 33.61 -2.03
C SER A 803 -13.22 32.63 -2.34
N LEU A 804 -13.52 31.68 -1.46
CA LEU A 804 -14.59 30.71 -1.65
C LEU A 804 -15.95 31.24 -1.14
N SER A 805 -17.00 30.97 -1.91
CA SER A 805 -18.39 31.22 -1.51
C SER A 805 -18.94 30.19 -0.49
N ILE A 806 -18.22 29.09 -0.25
CA ILE A 806 -18.61 27.99 0.64
C ILE A 806 -17.39 27.61 1.49
N ASN A 807 -17.59 27.38 2.80
CA ASN A 807 -16.51 26.98 3.69
C ASN A 807 -16.00 25.56 3.38
N VAL A 808 -14.68 25.35 3.50
CA VAL A 808 -14.02 24.07 3.20
C VAL A 808 -14.57 22.90 4.02
N SER A 809 -14.92 23.08 5.30
CA SER A 809 -15.53 21.99 6.10
C SER A 809 -16.90 21.59 5.54
N ALA A 810 -17.77 22.54 5.23
CA ALA A 810 -19.11 22.27 4.69
C ALA A 810 -19.04 21.49 3.37
N ILE A 811 -18.01 21.73 2.54
CA ILE A 811 -17.74 20.91 1.36
C ILE A 811 -17.24 19.52 1.80
N MET A 812 -16.09 19.47 2.48
CA MET A 812 -15.31 18.25 2.66
C MET A 812 -15.89 17.27 3.67
N ASP A 813 -16.71 17.71 4.61
CA ASP A 813 -17.43 16.82 5.54
C ASP A 813 -18.40 15.90 4.78
N THR A 814 -18.96 16.37 3.65
CA THR A 814 -19.76 15.52 2.74
C THR A 814 -18.92 14.49 1.96
N TRP A 815 -17.59 14.58 1.99
CA TRP A 815 -16.68 13.64 1.33
C TRP A 815 -15.93 12.72 2.31
N ILE A 816 -15.73 13.15 3.57
CA ILE A 816 -15.02 12.38 4.61
C ILE A 816 -15.97 11.48 5.42
N PHE A 817 -17.10 12.01 5.90
CA PHE A 817 -17.98 11.32 6.87
C PHE A 817 -19.06 10.44 6.22
N GLN A 818 -19.08 10.35 4.89
CA GLN A 818 -19.90 9.39 4.15
C GLN A 818 -19.08 8.64 3.09
N LYS A 819 -19.50 7.39 2.83
CA LYS A 819 -18.93 6.49 1.83
C LYS A 819 -19.49 6.76 0.43
N GLY A 820 -18.80 6.30 -0.59
CA GLY A 820 -19.19 6.52 -1.98
C GLY A 820 -18.95 7.95 -2.47
N TYR A 821 -19.43 8.16 -3.69
CA TYR A 821 -19.32 9.38 -4.46
C TYR A 821 -20.52 9.52 -5.42
N PRO A 822 -20.78 10.70 -5.99
CA PRO A 822 -21.91 10.88 -6.90
C PRO A 822 -21.57 10.46 -8.35
N LEU A 823 -22.58 9.90 -9.02
CA LEU A 823 -22.72 9.99 -10.47
C LEU A 823 -23.36 11.34 -10.80
N VAL A 824 -22.66 12.14 -11.59
CA VAL A 824 -23.16 13.39 -12.14
C VAL A 824 -23.76 13.11 -13.53
N THR A 825 -25.07 13.31 -13.68
CA THR A 825 -25.79 13.15 -14.95
C THR A 825 -26.02 14.52 -15.60
N VAL A 826 -25.65 14.63 -16.88
CA VAL A 826 -25.67 15.89 -17.65
C VAL A 826 -26.61 15.78 -18.84
N ARG A 827 -27.57 16.70 -18.95
CA ARG A 827 -28.44 16.86 -20.12
C ARG A 827 -28.65 18.34 -20.47
N TRP A 828 -29.09 18.63 -21.67
CA TRP A 828 -29.56 19.97 -22.00
C TRP A 828 -30.95 20.24 -21.39
N SER A 829 -31.23 21.51 -21.09
CA SER A 829 -32.59 21.99 -20.88
C SER A 829 -33.40 21.95 -22.18
N GLU A 830 -34.72 21.95 -22.07
CA GLU A 830 -35.65 21.85 -23.21
C GLU A 830 -35.56 23.06 -24.14
N ASP A 831 -35.30 24.26 -23.60
CA ASP A 831 -35.00 25.48 -24.35
C ASP A 831 -33.55 25.52 -24.91
N SER A 832 -32.71 24.56 -24.51
CA SER A 832 -31.28 24.48 -24.83
C SER A 832 -30.45 25.74 -24.46
N GLN A 833 -30.89 26.52 -23.45
CA GLN A 833 -30.15 27.67 -22.91
C GLN A 833 -29.34 27.36 -21.63
N SER A 834 -29.46 26.15 -21.08
CA SER A 834 -28.69 25.71 -19.92
C SER A 834 -28.35 24.21 -19.97
N LEU A 835 -27.29 23.83 -19.24
CA LEU A 835 -27.05 22.43 -18.88
C LEU A 835 -27.72 22.12 -17.55
N ILE A 836 -28.55 21.08 -17.54
CA ILE A 836 -29.09 20.48 -16.33
C ILE A 836 -28.09 19.44 -15.84
N VAL A 837 -27.57 19.65 -14.62
CA VAL A 837 -26.56 18.80 -13.99
C VAL A 837 -27.14 18.27 -12.68
N LYS A 838 -27.36 16.96 -12.59
CA LYS A 838 -27.95 16.26 -11.44
C LYS A 838 -26.96 15.29 -10.79
N GLN A 839 -26.97 15.16 -9.46
CA GLN A 839 -26.25 14.10 -8.75
C GLN A 839 -27.16 12.98 -8.21
N GLN A 840 -26.60 11.78 -8.08
CA GLN A 840 -27.08 10.69 -7.24
C GLN A 840 -25.90 9.81 -6.80
N PRO A 841 -25.96 9.07 -5.68
CA PRO A 841 -24.93 8.09 -5.32
C PRO A 841 -24.62 7.10 -6.45
N PHE A 842 -23.34 6.86 -6.74
CA PHE A 842 -22.93 5.84 -7.71
C PHE A 842 -22.64 4.51 -7.01
N ILE A 843 -23.29 3.43 -7.45
CA ILE A 843 -23.10 2.08 -6.91
C ILE A 843 -22.88 1.10 -8.08
N SER A 844 -21.76 0.38 -8.09
CA SER A 844 -21.36 -0.55 -9.18
C SER A 844 -21.93 -1.96 -9.07
N SER A 845 -22.75 -2.21 -8.06
CA SER A 845 -23.47 -3.48 -7.85
C SER A 845 -24.98 -3.41 -8.14
N LEU A 846 -25.52 -2.20 -8.40
CA LEU A 846 -26.94 -1.97 -8.66
C LEU A 846 -27.13 -1.35 -10.06
N ASP A 847 -28.06 -1.90 -10.83
CA ASP A 847 -28.52 -1.30 -12.08
C ASP A 847 -29.48 -0.11 -11.83
N PRO A 848 -29.83 0.70 -12.85
CA PRO A 848 -30.73 1.85 -12.67
C PRO A 848 -32.11 1.51 -12.08
N ASP A 849 -32.70 0.38 -12.46
CA ASP A 849 -34.02 -0.05 -12.01
C ASP A 849 -33.95 -0.58 -10.57
N GLU A 850 -32.90 -1.33 -10.22
CA GLU A 850 -32.65 -1.75 -8.84
C GLU A 850 -32.29 -0.57 -7.93
N PHE A 851 -31.51 0.40 -8.41
CA PHE A 851 -31.16 1.60 -7.66
C PHE A 851 -32.41 2.41 -7.26
N GLU A 852 -33.25 2.81 -8.21
CA GLU A 852 -34.49 3.54 -7.89
C GLU A 852 -35.47 2.66 -7.10
N ARG A 853 -35.53 1.34 -7.36
CA ARG A 853 -36.32 0.40 -6.55
C ARG A 853 -35.91 0.46 -5.07
N LEU A 854 -34.66 0.16 -4.74
CA LEU A 854 -34.18 0.08 -3.35
C LEU A 854 -34.23 1.43 -2.62
N LYS A 855 -34.01 2.53 -3.35
CA LYS A 855 -34.07 3.90 -2.84
C LYS A 855 -35.42 4.25 -2.21
N TYR A 856 -36.54 3.78 -2.77
CA TYR A 856 -37.88 4.05 -2.22
C TYR A 856 -38.54 2.86 -1.49
N LEU A 857 -38.12 1.61 -1.71
CA LEU A 857 -38.80 0.44 -1.12
C LEU A 857 -38.70 0.37 0.41
N PHE A 858 -37.65 0.95 0.98
CA PHE A 858 -37.28 0.79 2.38
C PHE A 858 -36.99 2.13 3.08
N ASP A 859 -37.95 3.06 3.02
CA ASP A 859 -37.85 4.32 3.77
C ASP A 859 -37.46 4.06 5.24
N ASN A 860 -36.32 4.64 5.63
CA ASN A 860 -35.62 4.56 6.93
C ASN A 860 -34.58 3.42 7.14
N THR A 861 -34.29 2.52 6.18
CA THR A 861 -33.08 1.68 6.31
C THR A 861 -31.80 2.48 6.06
N GLU A 862 -30.67 2.07 6.63
CA GLU A 862 -29.36 2.69 6.35
C GLU A 862 -28.98 2.62 4.87
N GLU A 863 -29.42 1.57 4.17
CA GLU A 863 -29.26 1.41 2.72
C GLU A 863 -30.07 2.47 1.96
N SER A 864 -31.35 2.68 2.30
CA SER A 864 -32.16 3.75 1.70
C SER A 864 -31.62 5.15 2.02
N LYS A 865 -31.06 5.36 3.22
CA LYS A 865 -30.36 6.60 3.57
C LYS A 865 -29.11 6.81 2.70
N GLN A 866 -28.28 5.77 2.51
CA GLN A 866 -27.11 5.81 1.62
C GLN A 866 -27.52 6.17 0.19
N LEU A 867 -28.57 5.55 -0.35
CA LEU A 867 -29.08 5.83 -1.71
C LEU A 867 -29.73 7.23 -1.86
N LYS A 868 -29.82 8.00 -0.76
CA LYS A 868 -30.30 9.39 -0.72
C LYS A 868 -29.20 10.41 -0.35
N GLN A 869 -27.96 9.96 -0.16
CA GLN A 869 -26.81 10.84 0.11
C GLN A 869 -26.53 11.82 -1.04
N LYS A 870 -25.97 12.96 -0.68
CA LYS A 870 -25.63 14.08 -1.57
C LYS A 870 -24.29 14.67 -1.12
N TRP A 871 -23.53 15.19 -2.07
CA TRP A 871 -22.23 15.81 -1.86
C TRP A 871 -22.27 17.26 -2.33
N ILE A 872 -21.42 18.14 -1.77
CA ILE A 872 -21.16 19.43 -2.42
C ILE A 872 -20.08 19.20 -3.47
N VAL A 873 -20.49 19.17 -4.75
CA VAL A 873 -19.59 18.78 -5.86
C VAL A 873 -19.03 20.00 -6.59
N PRO A 874 -17.70 20.14 -6.72
CA PRO A 874 -17.08 21.16 -7.55
C PRO A 874 -17.13 20.74 -9.03
N ILE A 875 -18.07 21.32 -9.79
CA ILE A 875 -18.23 21.07 -11.22
C ILE A 875 -17.34 22.03 -12.03
N THR A 876 -16.40 21.49 -12.82
CA THR A 876 -15.57 22.22 -13.79
C THR A 876 -15.94 21.78 -15.21
N LEU A 877 -15.78 22.64 -16.24
CA LEU A 877 -16.24 22.37 -17.61
C LEU A 877 -15.28 22.85 -18.70
N ILE A 878 -15.10 22.03 -19.74
CA ILE A 878 -14.36 22.37 -20.96
C ILE A 878 -15.20 22.10 -22.23
N SER A 879 -15.11 22.96 -23.23
CA SER A 879 -15.87 22.91 -24.49
C SER A 879 -15.08 23.48 -25.68
N ASN A 880 -15.67 23.48 -26.88
CA ASN A 880 -15.10 24.07 -28.10
C ASN A 880 -14.63 25.52 -27.91
N ASP A 881 -15.42 26.37 -27.25
CA ASP A 881 -15.20 27.82 -27.26
C ASP A 881 -14.52 28.34 -25.98
N ALA A 882 -14.56 27.58 -24.88
CA ALA A 882 -13.94 27.97 -23.61
C ALA A 882 -13.38 26.78 -22.82
N ILE A 883 -12.25 27.00 -22.16
CA ILE A 883 -11.80 26.19 -21.02
C ILE A 883 -12.27 26.91 -19.76
N ASN A 884 -13.41 26.49 -19.19
CA ASN A 884 -13.99 27.16 -18.03
C ASN A 884 -13.59 26.45 -16.72
N ARG A 885 -12.47 26.90 -16.14
CA ARG A 885 -11.98 26.40 -14.85
C ARG A 885 -12.74 26.97 -13.65
N ASN A 886 -13.72 27.84 -13.84
CA ASN A 886 -14.56 28.32 -12.74
C ASN A 886 -15.39 27.15 -12.19
N VAL A 887 -15.47 27.06 -10.87
CA VAL A 887 -16.23 26.01 -10.18
C VAL A 887 -17.71 26.40 -10.12
N TYR A 888 -18.57 25.50 -10.59
CA TYR A 888 -20.01 25.54 -10.34
C TYR A 888 -20.33 24.57 -9.19
N TRP A 889 -20.89 25.06 -8.10
CA TRP A 889 -21.18 24.23 -6.93
C TRP A 889 -22.53 23.51 -7.08
N LEU A 890 -22.48 22.17 -7.15
CA LEU A 890 -23.66 21.32 -7.10
C LEU A 890 -23.95 20.99 -5.62
N GLU A 891 -24.56 21.96 -4.93
CA GLU A 891 -24.92 21.87 -3.50
C GLU A 891 -26.22 21.10 -3.23
N THR A 892 -27.09 20.99 -4.24
CA THR A 892 -28.38 20.31 -4.15
C THR A 892 -28.44 19.10 -5.07
N GLU A 893 -29.62 18.49 -5.25
CA GLU A 893 -29.77 17.37 -6.19
C GLU A 893 -29.49 17.77 -7.65
N GLN A 894 -29.77 19.03 -8.02
CA GLN A 894 -29.63 19.51 -9.39
C GLN A 894 -29.27 21.01 -9.43
N ILE A 895 -28.39 21.40 -10.35
CA ILE A 895 -28.19 22.79 -10.76
C ILE A 895 -28.42 22.95 -12.26
N ASN A 896 -28.73 24.19 -12.67
CA ASN A 896 -28.81 24.58 -14.07
C ASN A 896 -27.64 25.52 -14.36
N ILE A 897 -26.63 25.05 -15.10
CA ILE A 897 -25.48 25.88 -15.51
C ILE A 897 -25.88 26.68 -16.76
N PRO A 898 -25.82 28.03 -16.74
CA PRO A 898 -26.17 28.84 -17.90
C PRO A 898 -25.13 28.66 -19.01
N LEU A 899 -25.50 27.89 -20.04
CA LEU A 899 -24.70 27.59 -21.22
C LEU A 899 -25.65 27.29 -22.36
N ARG A 900 -25.52 28.00 -23.48
CA ARG A 900 -26.35 27.79 -24.67
C ARG A 900 -25.81 26.65 -25.53
N LYS A 901 -26.69 25.77 -26.00
CA LYS A 901 -26.36 24.72 -26.97
C LYS A 901 -25.97 25.34 -28.31
N ILE A 902 -24.79 24.95 -28.80
CA ILE A 902 -24.27 25.29 -30.12
C ILE A 902 -24.14 23.98 -30.92
N SER A 903 -24.48 24.01 -32.20
CA SER A 903 -24.43 22.81 -33.04
C SER A 903 -22.98 22.36 -33.25
N ASN A 904 -22.72 21.05 -33.17
CA ASN A 904 -21.38 20.43 -33.22
C ASN A 904 -20.42 20.83 -32.09
N ASN A 905 -20.91 21.41 -30.98
CA ASN A 905 -20.10 21.62 -29.78
C ASN A 905 -20.14 20.40 -28.85
N TRP A 906 -18.95 19.88 -28.53
CA TRP A 906 -18.74 18.96 -27.43
C TRP A 906 -18.55 19.72 -26.12
N LEU A 907 -18.79 19.03 -25.01
CA LEU A 907 -18.51 19.52 -23.67
C LEU A 907 -18.15 18.35 -22.75
N LYS A 908 -17.28 18.61 -21.78
CA LYS A 908 -16.82 17.62 -20.81
C LYS A 908 -16.80 18.27 -19.42
N LEU A 909 -17.40 17.61 -18.43
CA LEU A 909 -17.33 18.00 -17.00
C LEU A 909 -16.24 17.19 -16.29
N ASN A 910 -15.73 17.69 -15.17
CA ASN A 910 -14.60 17.12 -14.40
C ASN A 910 -13.25 17.23 -15.12
N VAL A 911 -12.81 18.47 -15.38
CA VAL A 911 -11.57 18.77 -16.11
C VAL A 911 -10.35 18.15 -15.40
N ASN A 912 -9.48 17.49 -16.17
CA ASN A 912 -8.34 16.67 -15.70
C ASN A 912 -8.73 15.51 -14.75
N GLN A 913 -10.02 15.15 -14.68
CA GLN A 913 -10.57 14.21 -13.69
C GLN A 913 -10.17 14.56 -12.26
N SER A 914 -10.17 15.87 -11.95
CA SER A 914 -9.67 16.44 -10.70
C SER A 914 -10.62 16.26 -9.52
N GLY A 915 -11.93 16.18 -9.76
CA GLY A 915 -12.94 15.88 -8.76
C GLY A 915 -13.21 14.38 -8.62
N PHE A 916 -13.54 13.93 -7.40
CA PHE A 916 -13.81 12.52 -7.11
C PHE A 916 -15.27 12.14 -7.44
N TYR A 917 -15.65 12.21 -8.71
CA TYR A 917 -16.99 11.85 -9.19
C TYR A 917 -16.96 11.41 -10.66
N ARG A 918 -17.94 10.58 -11.03
CA ARG A 918 -18.14 10.09 -12.40
C ARG A 918 -19.14 10.95 -13.16
N VAL A 919 -19.05 11.03 -14.49
CA VAL A 919 -19.98 11.79 -15.32
C VAL A 919 -20.64 10.91 -16.38
N ASN A 920 -21.98 10.88 -16.37
CA ASN A 920 -22.78 10.39 -17.50
C ASN A 920 -23.43 11.57 -18.23
N TYR A 921 -23.55 11.47 -19.56
CA TYR A 921 -24.11 12.51 -20.41
C TYR A 921 -25.31 11.96 -21.19
N GLU A 922 -26.21 12.84 -21.65
CA GLU A 922 -27.21 12.44 -22.65
C GLU A 922 -26.53 11.88 -23.91
N LYS A 923 -27.20 10.92 -24.58
CA LYS A 923 -26.66 10.20 -25.75
C LYS A 923 -26.21 11.11 -26.91
N VAL A 924 -26.72 12.34 -26.99
CA VAL A 924 -26.25 13.35 -27.96
C VAL A 924 -24.87 13.90 -27.57
N ILE A 925 -24.67 14.32 -26.32
CA ILE A 925 -23.38 14.86 -25.86
C ILE A 925 -22.28 13.80 -25.96
N TRP A 926 -22.56 12.55 -25.57
CA TRP A 926 -21.64 11.42 -25.80
C TRP A 926 -21.25 11.29 -27.28
N ARG A 927 -22.20 11.41 -28.21
CA ARG A 927 -21.92 11.34 -29.66
C ARG A 927 -21.12 12.52 -30.19
N GLU A 928 -21.26 13.71 -29.62
CA GLU A 928 -20.42 14.87 -29.96
C GLU A 928 -18.98 14.69 -29.44
N LEU A 929 -18.81 14.17 -28.21
CA LEU A 929 -17.50 13.81 -27.65
C LEU A 929 -16.80 12.72 -28.48
N ILE A 930 -17.52 11.66 -28.84
CA ILE A 930 -16.98 10.59 -29.70
C ILE A 930 -16.61 11.16 -31.07
N ARG A 931 -17.46 12.00 -31.70
CA ARG A 931 -17.13 12.63 -32.99
C ARG A 931 -15.87 13.48 -32.89
N PHE A 932 -15.75 14.31 -31.85
CA PHE A 932 -14.57 15.13 -31.60
C PHE A 932 -13.29 14.29 -31.51
N LEU A 933 -13.28 13.23 -30.69
CA LEU A 933 -12.13 12.33 -30.55
C LEU A 933 -11.82 11.55 -31.84
N MET A 934 -12.85 11.19 -32.63
CA MET A 934 -12.70 10.54 -33.94
C MET A 934 -12.18 11.47 -35.05
N THR A 935 -12.38 12.79 -34.95
CA THR A 935 -12.00 13.75 -36.02
C THR A 935 -10.76 14.60 -35.69
N THR A 936 -10.36 14.67 -34.43
CA THR A 936 -9.23 15.51 -33.97
C THR A 936 -7.93 14.71 -34.02
N LYS A 937 -6.83 15.37 -34.40
CA LYS A 937 -5.50 14.76 -34.40
C LYS A 937 -4.90 14.72 -32.98
N PRO A 938 -3.96 13.80 -32.67
CA PRO A 938 -3.34 13.70 -31.35
C PRO A 938 -2.72 15.03 -30.86
N ASP A 939 -2.05 15.78 -31.76
CA ASP A 939 -1.43 17.08 -31.52
C ASP A 939 -2.43 18.23 -31.26
N GLN A 940 -3.72 17.98 -31.50
CA GLN A 940 -4.79 18.99 -31.46
C GLN A 940 -5.84 18.68 -30.38
N HIS A 941 -5.63 17.63 -29.58
CA HIS A 941 -6.51 17.26 -28.48
C HIS A 941 -6.49 18.30 -27.35
N ARG A 942 -7.59 19.05 -27.23
CA ARG A 942 -7.84 20.00 -26.12
C ARG A 942 -8.24 19.34 -24.79
N LEU A 943 -8.48 18.03 -24.80
CA LEU A 943 -8.69 17.20 -23.61
C LEU A 943 -7.34 16.57 -23.22
N SER A 944 -6.93 16.72 -21.97
CA SER A 944 -5.69 16.12 -21.43
C SER A 944 -5.69 14.58 -21.50
N PRO A 945 -4.54 13.91 -21.35
CA PRO A 945 -4.51 12.45 -21.19
C PRO A 945 -5.42 12.00 -20.04
N SER A 946 -5.33 12.67 -18.89
CA SER A 946 -6.28 12.56 -17.77
C SER A 946 -7.75 12.67 -18.21
N ASP A 947 -8.10 13.69 -19.00
CA ASP A 947 -9.48 13.90 -19.45
C ASP A 947 -10.01 12.74 -20.28
N ARG A 948 -9.22 12.26 -21.25
CA ARG A 948 -9.58 11.22 -22.21
C ARG A 948 -9.64 9.84 -21.53
N ALA A 949 -8.70 9.55 -20.63
CA ALA A 949 -8.68 8.36 -19.80
C ALA A 949 -9.99 8.22 -19.00
N GLY A 950 -10.39 9.24 -18.23
CA GLY A 950 -11.62 9.13 -17.44
C GLY A 950 -12.91 9.11 -18.27
N LEU A 951 -12.93 9.58 -19.53
CA LEU A 951 -14.07 9.35 -20.42
C LEU A 951 -14.22 7.88 -20.80
N ILE A 952 -13.10 7.17 -21.00
CA ILE A 952 -13.09 5.71 -21.24
C ILE A 952 -13.52 4.96 -19.98
N ASP A 953 -12.97 5.34 -18.82
CA ASP A 953 -13.28 4.70 -17.54
C ASP A 953 -14.76 4.86 -17.14
N ASP A 954 -15.31 6.08 -17.26
CA ASP A 954 -16.74 6.33 -17.04
C ASP A 954 -17.60 5.53 -18.02
N ALA A 955 -17.31 5.60 -19.32
CA ALA A 955 -18.15 4.94 -20.33
C ALA A 955 -18.20 3.42 -20.15
N LEU A 956 -17.04 2.77 -19.93
CA LEU A 956 -16.96 1.32 -19.75
C LEU A 956 -17.50 0.88 -18.38
N THR A 957 -17.30 1.67 -17.32
CA THR A 957 -17.87 1.36 -15.99
C THR A 957 -19.39 1.51 -16.00
N LEU A 958 -19.94 2.59 -16.58
CA LEU A 958 -21.39 2.82 -16.69
C LEU A 958 -22.07 1.77 -17.57
N MET A 959 -21.41 1.35 -18.66
CA MET A 959 -21.88 0.25 -19.52
C MET A 959 -22.03 -1.06 -18.73
N ARG A 960 -21.06 -1.40 -17.86
CA ARG A 960 -21.06 -2.68 -17.13
C ARG A 960 -22.25 -2.87 -16.19
N ILE A 961 -22.93 -1.79 -15.81
CA ILE A 961 -24.12 -1.81 -14.93
C ILE A 961 -25.38 -1.23 -15.61
N GLY A 962 -25.37 -1.07 -16.94
CA GLY A 962 -26.56 -0.63 -17.71
C GLY A 962 -26.90 0.86 -17.64
N TYR A 963 -26.05 1.71 -17.05
CA TYR A 963 -26.22 3.17 -17.04
C TYR A 963 -25.83 3.84 -18.38
N LEU A 964 -25.15 3.12 -19.28
CA LEU A 964 -24.82 3.58 -20.63
C LEU A 964 -25.00 2.45 -21.64
N ASP A 965 -25.55 2.77 -22.82
CA ASP A 965 -25.67 1.81 -23.92
C ASP A 965 -24.31 1.22 -24.31
N VAL A 966 -24.24 -0.11 -24.43
CA VAL A 966 -23.05 -0.82 -24.95
C VAL A 966 -22.55 -0.22 -26.26
N SER A 967 -23.47 0.14 -27.16
CA SER A 967 -23.12 0.81 -28.42
C SER A 967 -22.35 2.12 -28.25
N VAL A 968 -22.65 2.93 -27.24
CA VAL A 968 -22.01 4.24 -27.03
C VAL A 968 -20.62 4.06 -26.42
N ALA A 969 -20.50 3.18 -25.41
CA ALA A 969 -19.22 2.89 -24.78
C ALA A 969 -18.22 2.21 -25.75
N MET A 970 -18.69 1.27 -26.56
CA MET A 970 -17.85 0.57 -27.54
C MET A 970 -17.62 1.37 -28.84
N ASP A 971 -18.48 2.34 -29.17
CA ASP A 971 -18.18 3.31 -30.24
C ASP A 971 -17.15 4.36 -29.79
N LEU A 972 -17.05 4.68 -28.49
CA LEU A 972 -15.97 5.53 -27.96
C LEU A 972 -14.60 4.87 -28.15
N THR A 973 -14.43 3.60 -27.82
CA THR A 973 -13.13 2.91 -27.88
C THR A 973 -12.53 2.81 -29.29
N LYS A 974 -13.31 3.12 -30.34
CA LYS A 974 -12.84 3.20 -31.74
C LYS A 974 -11.85 4.34 -31.99
N TYR A 975 -11.86 5.45 -31.22
CA TYR A 975 -10.95 6.58 -31.50
C TYR A 975 -9.48 6.21 -31.27
N LEU A 976 -9.21 5.27 -30.35
CA LEU A 976 -7.86 4.81 -30.07
C LEU A 976 -7.22 4.06 -31.24
N GLU A 977 -8.03 3.46 -32.13
CA GLU A 977 -7.53 2.75 -33.32
C GLU A 977 -6.77 3.68 -34.29
N SER A 978 -6.99 5.00 -34.25
CA SER A 978 -6.35 5.94 -35.18
C SER A 978 -5.80 7.22 -34.55
N ASN A 979 -6.34 7.68 -33.42
CA ASN A 979 -6.11 9.05 -32.91
C ASN A 979 -5.53 9.10 -31.48
N GLU A 980 -5.31 7.96 -30.80
CA GLU A 980 -4.69 7.96 -29.46
C GLU A 980 -3.23 7.49 -29.50
N GLN A 981 -2.35 8.23 -28.82
CA GLN A 981 -0.93 7.94 -28.73
C GLN A 981 -0.35 8.17 -27.32
N ASP A 982 -1.11 8.71 -26.36
CA ASP A 982 -0.65 8.81 -24.97
C ASP A 982 -0.89 7.50 -24.22
N TYR A 983 0.03 7.15 -23.31
CA TYR A 983 -0.05 6.00 -22.43
C TYR A 983 -1.31 5.96 -21.57
N VAL A 984 -1.72 7.09 -20.95
CA VAL A 984 -2.71 7.07 -19.87
C VAL A 984 -4.10 6.59 -20.35
N PRO A 985 -4.64 7.05 -21.50
CA PRO A 985 -5.91 6.52 -22.04
C PRO A 985 -5.80 5.07 -22.56
N TRP A 986 -4.63 4.66 -23.07
CA TRP A 986 -4.38 3.27 -23.50
C TRP A 986 -4.33 2.30 -22.32
N GLU A 987 -3.73 2.70 -21.19
CA GLU A 987 -3.72 1.91 -19.95
C GLU A 987 -5.15 1.71 -19.45
N THR A 988 -5.91 2.81 -19.31
CA THR A 988 -7.31 2.75 -18.84
C THR A 988 -8.16 1.82 -19.70
N LEU A 989 -8.00 1.89 -21.02
CA LEU A 989 -8.71 1.00 -21.94
C LEU A 989 -8.35 -0.46 -21.68
N LEU A 990 -7.06 -0.80 -21.65
CA LEU A 990 -6.60 -2.18 -21.52
C LEU A 990 -6.89 -2.77 -20.13
N SER A 991 -6.88 -1.93 -19.09
CA SER A 991 -7.32 -2.26 -17.73
C SER A 991 -8.82 -2.64 -17.70
N GLN A 992 -9.70 -1.78 -18.25
CA GLN A 992 -11.14 -2.08 -18.34
C GLN A 992 -11.45 -3.28 -19.26
N ILE A 993 -10.73 -3.45 -20.37
CA ILE A 993 -10.82 -4.64 -21.23
C ILE A 993 -10.44 -5.91 -20.46
N GLY A 994 -9.39 -5.88 -19.63
CA GLY A 994 -8.99 -7.01 -18.79
C GLY A 994 -10.03 -7.40 -17.74
N ILE A 995 -10.77 -6.43 -17.20
CA ILE A 995 -11.92 -6.68 -16.30
C ILE A 995 -13.08 -7.33 -17.07
N ILE A 996 -13.32 -6.95 -18.33
CA ILE A 996 -14.34 -7.59 -19.17
C ILE A 996 -13.92 -9.02 -19.52
N ASP A 997 -12.68 -9.25 -19.97
CA ASP A 997 -12.20 -10.57 -20.37
C ASP A 997 -12.26 -11.59 -19.22
N SER A 998 -11.99 -11.20 -17.98
CA SER A 998 -12.02 -12.16 -16.85
C SER A 998 -13.39 -12.82 -16.62
N ILE A 999 -14.47 -12.10 -16.96
CA ILE A 999 -15.87 -12.52 -16.83
C ILE A 999 -16.34 -13.29 -18.09
N MET A 1000 -15.83 -12.94 -19.27
CA MET A 1000 -16.09 -13.62 -20.56
C MET A 1000 -14.82 -14.19 -21.24
N PRO A 1001 -14.02 -15.03 -20.53
CA PRO A 1001 -12.65 -15.35 -20.94
C PRO A 1001 -12.58 -16.18 -22.21
N GLN A 1002 -11.48 -16.00 -22.95
CA GLN A 1002 -11.18 -16.71 -24.21
C GLN A 1002 -12.22 -16.47 -25.32
N ASN A 1003 -12.99 -15.37 -25.26
CA ASN A 1003 -13.92 -15.02 -26.33
C ASN A 1003 -13.18 -14.54 -27.58
N LEU A 1004 -13.13 -15.41 -28.59
CA LEU A 1004 -12.39 -15.18 -29.83
C LEU A 1004 -12.85 -13.95 -30.65
N ILE A 1005 -14.09 -13.48 -30.50
CA ILE A 1005 -14.56 -12.27 -31.22
C ILE A 1005 -14.07 -11.01 -30.49
N PHE A 1006 -14.15 -11.00 -29.16
CA PHE A 1006 -13.61 -9.93 -28.33
C PHE A 1006 -12.09 -9.82 -28.49
N HIS A 1007 -11.35 -10.93 -28.41
CA HIS A 1007 -9.90 -10.95 -28.59
C HIS A 1007 -9.48 -10.38 -29.96
N ARG A 1008 -10.19 -10.73 -31.05
CA ARG A 1008 -9.96 -10.15 -32.38
C ARG A 1008 -10.21 -8.65 -32.42
N TYR A 1009 -11.23 -8.14 -31.72
CA TYR A 1009 -11.51 -6.71 -31.63
C TYR A 1009 -10.37 -5.98 -30.88
N VAL A 1010 -9.90 -6.51 -29.76
CA VAL A 1010 -8.77 -5.92 -29.00
C VAL A 1010 -7.50 -5.91 -29.85
N LEU A 1011 -7.16 -7.03 -30.50
CA LEU A 1011 -6.02 -7.08 -31.44
C LEU A 1011 -6.14 -6.03 -32.56
N ARG A 1012 -7.34 -5.85 -33.13
CA ARG A 1012 -7.59 -4.84 -34.18
C ARG A 1012 -7.32 -3.41 -33.70
N LEU A 1013 -7.66 -3.09 -32.45
CA LEU A 1013 -7.37 -1.78 -31.85
C LEU A 1013 -5.85 -1.54 -31.71
N ILE A 1014 -5.14 -2.48 -31.09
CA ILE A 1014 -3.71 -2.29 -30.78
C ILE A 1014 -2.77 -2.47 -31.98
N GLN A 1015 -3.22 -3.08 -33.08
CA GLN A 1015 -2.37 -3.48 -34.21
C GLN A 1015 -1.47 -2.35 -34.75
N LYS A 1016 -2.00 -1.12 -34.87
CA LYS A 1016 -1.21 0.02 -35.36
C LYS A 1016 -0.14 0.46 -34.36
N MET A 1017 -0.40 0.33 -33.06
CA MET A 1017 0.55 0.67 -32.00
C MET A 1017 1.66 -0.38 -31.89
N ILE A 1018 1.36 -1.67 -32.10
CA ILE A 1018 2.40 -2.71 -32.22
C ILE A 1018 3.40 -2.34 -33.34
N THR A 1019 2.89 -1.93 -34.50
CA THR A 1019 3.72 -1.52 -35.64
C THR A 1019 4.45 -0.19 -35.40
N LYS A 1020 3.83 0.79 -34.72
CA LYS A 1020 4.47 2.09 -34.40
C LYS A 1020 5.61 1.93 -33.39
N LEU A 1021 5.38 1.19 -32.29
CA LEU A 1021 6.28 1.15 -31.13
C LEU A 1021 7.41 0.14 -31.31
N GLY A 1022 7.20 -0.89 -32.13
CA GLY A 1022 8.21 -1.93 -32.36
C GLY A 1022 8.56 -2.72 -31.09
N TRP A 1023 9.75 -3.33 -31.10
CA TRP A 1023 10.27 -4.21 -30.04
C TRP A 1023 11.64 -3.77 -29.50
N TYR A 1024 12.16 -2.65 -29.98
CA TYR A 1024 13.46 -2.09 -29.59
C TYR A 1024 13.21 -0.71 -28.99
N GLU A 1025 13.94 -0.35 -27.94
CA GLU A 1025 13.93 1.01 -27.39
C GLU A 1025 14.87 1.89 -28.23
N GLU A 1026 14.45 3.12 -28.53
CA GLU A 1026 15.28 4.08 -29.25
C GLU A 1026 16.16 4.88 -28.28
N SER A 1027 17.33 5.35 -28.76
CA SER A 1027 18.24 6.15 -27.95
C SER A 1027 17.62 7.52 -27.65
N GLY A 1028 17.50 7.87 -26.36
CA GLY A 1028 16.82 9.09 -25.92
C GLY A 1028 15.29 9.00 -25.86
N GLU A 1029 14.70 7.82 -26.08
CA GLU A 1029 13.25 7.61 -25.96
C GLU A 1029 12.73 7.96 -24.55
N ASN A 1030 11.57 8.63 -24.51
CA ASN A 1030 10.93 9.09 -23.26
C ASN A 1030 10.25 7.93 -22.49
N LEU A 1031 9.94 8.17 -21.21
CA LEU A 1031 9.31 7.18 -20.33
C LEU A 1031 7.97 6.67 -20.87
N PHE A 1032 7.15 7.54 -21.45
CA PHE A 1032 5.78 7.21 -21.83
C PHE A 1032 5.68 6.29 -23.04
N ASP A 1033 6.51 6.50 -24.07
CA ASP A 1033 6.59 5.55 -25.20
C ASP A 1033 7.12 4.18 -24.74
N LYS A 1034 8.01 4.12 -23.73
CA LYS A 1034 8.47 2.85 -23.11
C LYS A 1034 7.36 2.14 -22.33
N LYS A 1035 6.64 2.85 -21.45
CA LYS A 1035 5.49 2.30 -20.71
C LYS A 1035 4.39 1.84 -21.68
N LEU A 1036 4.14 2.61 -22.74
CA LEU A 1036 3.16 2.28 -23.79
C LEU A 1036 3.60 1.10 -24.67
N ARG A 1037 4.88 0.98 -25.06
CA ARG A 1037 5.41 -0.22 -25.74
C ARG A 1037 5.18 -1.46 -24.88
N SER A 1038 5.56 -1.39 -23.61
CA SER A 1038 5.44 -2.50 -22.67
C SER A 1038 3.97 -2.94 -22.53
N LEU A 1039 3.06 -1.99 -22.32
CA LEU A 1039 1.62 -2.20 -22.24
C LEU A 1039 1.03 -2.84 -23.52
N ILE A 1040 1.33 -2.27 -24.70
CA ILE A 1040 0.77 -2.71 -25.99
C ILE A 1040 1.30 -4.09 -26.38
N LEU A 1041 2.60 -4.36 -26.23
CA LEU A 1041 3.18 -5.67 -26.53
C LEU A 1041 2.69 -6.76 -25.56
N LYS A 1042 2.46 -6.41 -24.29
CA LYS A 1042 1.90 -7.33 -23.29
C LYS A 1042 0.46 -7.72 -23.64
N ALA A 1043 -0.36 -6.74 -24.05
CA ALA A 1043 -1.69 -7.02 -24.59
C ALA A 1043 -1.63 -7.85 -25.88
N ALA A 1044 -0.69 -7.57 -26.79
CA ALA A 1044 -0.53 -8.32 -28.03
C ALA A 1044 -0.23 -9.80 -27.80
N VAL A 1045 0.67 -10.12 -26.87
CA VAL A 1045 0.94 -11.51 -26.46
C VAL A 1045 -0.29 -12.14 -25.82
N PHE A 1046 -0.90 -11.49 -24.83
CA PHE A 1046 -2.04 -12.04 -24.08
C PHE A 1046 -3.26 -12.33 -24.96
N TYR A 1047 -3.62 -11.43 -25.88
CA TYR A 1047 -4.75 -11.60 -26.80
C TYR A 1047 -4.43 -12.44 -28.06
N GLY A 1048 -3.21 -13.00 -28.17
CA GLY A 1048 -2.91 -14.03 -29.15
C GLY A 1048 -2.33 -13.55 -30.49
N ASP A 1049 -1.68 -12.38 -30.56
CA ASP A 1049 -0.94 -12.01 -31.78
C ASP A 1049 0.25 -12.95 -31.99
N LYS A 1050 0.18 -13.71 -33.08
CA LYS A 1050 1.20 -14.68 -33.49
C LYS A 1050 2.56 -14.03 -33.75
N SER A 1051 2.60 -12.79 -34.25
CA SER A 1051 3.87 -12.13 -34.56
C SER A 1051 4.62 -11.74 -33.27
N SER A 1052 3.89 -11.17 -32.31
CA SER A 1052 4.36 -10.80 -30.99
C SER A 1052 4.76 -12.02 -30.15
N ILE A 1053 3.95 -13.09 -30.16
CA ILE A 1053 4.26 -14.35 -29.47
C ILE A 1053 5.55 -14.97 -30.03
N GLN A 1054 5.66 -15.12 -31.36
CA GLN A 1054 6.86 -15.70 -31.97
C GLN A 1054 8.11 -14.86 -31.65
N LYS A 1055 8.01 -13.53 -31.70
CA LYS A 1055 9.14 -12.65 -31.37
C LYS A 1055 9.52 -12.73 -29.88
N ALA A 1056 8.55 -12.80 -28.98
CA ALA A 1056 8.78 -13.00 -27.55
C ALA A 1056 9.45 -14.34 -27.26
N GLN A 1057 8.99 -15.43 -27.90
CA GLN A 1057 9.61 -16.76 -27.79
C GLN A 1057 11.04 -16.77 -28.35
N ASN A 1058 11.33 -16.03 -29.43
CA ASN A 1058 12.70 -15.92 -29.95
C ASN A 1058 13.65 -15.27 -28.92
N TYR A 1059 13.29 -14.11 -28.34
CA TYR A 1059 14.09 -13.50 -27.26
C TYR A 1059 14.26 -14.43 -26.05
N PHE A 1060 13.22 -15.22 -25.71
CA PHE A 1060 13.28 -16.15 -24.58
C PHE A 1060 14.22 -17.33 -24.86
N ASN A 1061 14.23 -17.85 -26.09
CA ASN A 1061 15.15 -18.89 -26.52
C ASN A 1061 16.59 -18.36 -26.56
N GLU A 1062 16.84 -17.15 -27.08
CA GLU A 1062 18.15 -16.48 -27.01
C GLU A 1062 18.64 -16.32 -25.56
N TRP A 1063 17.75 -16.05 -24.60
CA TRP A 1063 18.07 -15.97 -23.17
C TRP A 1063 18.39 -17.33 -22.51
N ILE A 1064 17.78 -18.42 -22.99
CA ILE A 1064 18.06 -19.78 -22.47
C ILE A 1064 19.31 -20.39 -23.12
N ASP A 1065 19.41 -20.31 -24.44
CA ASP A 1065 20.37 -21.06 -25.26
C ASP A 1065 21.67 -20.29 -25.55
N GLU A 1066 21.61 -18.96 -25.63
CA GLU A 1066 22.79 -18.09 -25.81
C GLU A 1066 23.16 -17.29 -24.55
N ASN A 1067 22.31 -17.32 -23.51
CA ASN A 1067 22.38 -16.43 -22.34
C ASN A 1067 22.41 -14.93 -22.72
N ARG A 1068 21.74 -14.55 -23.82
CA ARG A 1068 21.59 -13.16 -24.27
C ARG A 1068 20.63 -12.42 -23.31
N SER A 1069 21.00 -11.24 -22.81
CA SER A 1069 20.12 -10.51 -21.87
C SER A 1069 18.90 -9.91 -22.58
N VAL A 1070 17.74 -9.98 -21.92
CA VAL A 1070 16.46 -9.45 -22.44
C VAL A 1070 16.28 -8.01 -21.95
N PRO A 1071 15.98 -7.03 -22.82
CA PRO A 1071 15.81 -5.63 -22.42
C PRO A 1071 14.76 -5.45 -21.33
N THR A 1072 15.05 -4.64 -20.31
CA THR A 1072 14.34 -4.66 -19.02
C THR A 1072 12.85 -4.32 -19.13
N ASN A 1073 12.45 -3.43 -20.03
CA ASN A 1073 11.05 -3.00 -20.17
C ASN A 1073 10.15 -4.01 -20.93
N ILE A 1074 10.71 -4.90 -21.75
CA ILE A 1074 9.95 -5.99 -22.41
C ILE A 1074 10.11 -7.35 -21.73
N ARG A 1075 10.89 -7.40 -20.64
CA ARG A 1075 11.32 -8.64 -20.00
C ARG A 1075 10.18 -9.46 -19.41
N ASP A 1076 9.15 -8.82 -18.86
CA ASP A 1076 7.98 -9.50 -18.33
C ASP A 1076 7.12 -10.13 -19.44
N ILE A 1077 7.06 -9.48 -20.61
CA ILE A 1077 6.39 -9.97 -21.82
C ILE A 1077 7.10 -11.20 -22.37
N VAL A 1078 8.42 -11.09 -22.55
CA VAL A 1078 9.28 -12.16 -23.06
C VAL A 1078 9.26 -13.37 -22.12
N TYR A 1079 9.40 -13.15 -20.80
CA TYR A 1079 9.36 -14.25 -19.83
C TYR A 1079 7.96 -14.86 -19.70
N SER A 1080 6.88 -14.06 -19.72
CA SER A 1080 5.51 -14.59 -19.71
C SER A 1080 5.22 -15.45 -20.94
N ALA A 1081 5.54 -14.96 -22.14
CA ALA A 1081 5.33 -15.70 -23.38
C ALA A 1081 6.13 -17.01 -23.41
N GLY A 1082 7.41 -16.96 -23.02
CA GLY A 1082 8.29 -18.13 -22.95
C GLY A 1082 7.81 -19.20 -21.96
N ILE A 1083 7.25 -18.80 -20.81
CA ILE A 1083 6.73 -19.72 -19.80
C ILE A 1083 5.30 -20.20 -20.11
N GLU A 1084 4.47 -19.38 -20.75
CA GLU A 1084 3.11 -19.72 -21.15
C GLU A 1084 3.08 -20.68 -22.36
N HIS A 1085 3.90 -20.41 -23.38
CA HIS A 1085 3.99 -21.22 -24.60
C HIS A 1085 5.10 -22.28 -24.56
N GLY A 1086 5.91 -22.31 -23.50
CA GLY A 1086 6.98 -23.28 -23.30
C GLY A 1086 6.55 -24.57 -22.58
N THR A 1087 7.56 -25.30 -22.10
CA THR A 1087 7.44 -26.60 -21.44
C THR A 1087 8.07 -26.56 -20.04
N ASP A 1088 8.15 -27.72 -19.41
CA ASP A 1088 8.90 -27.93 -18.17
C ASP A 1088 10.37 -27.49 -18.29
N ARG A 1089 10.99 -27.46 -19.49
CA ARG A 1089 12.36 -26.92 -19.71
C ARG A 1089 12.42 -25.43 -19.37
N GLU A 1090 11.54 -24.66 -19.99
CA GLU A 1090 11.44 -23.20 -19.88
C GLU A 1090 11.07 -22.78 -18.46
N TRP A 1091 10.12 -23.47 -17.83
CA TRP A 1091 9.74 -23.22 -16.44
C TRP A 1091 10.87 -23.56 -15.45
N ASN A 1092 11.51 -24.73 -15.57
CA ASN A 1092 12.60 -25.12 -14.68
C ASN A 1092 13.89 -24.30 -14.90
N PHE A 1093 14.10 -23.69 -16.06
CA PHE A 1093 15.14 -22.67 -16.23
C PHE A 1093 14.81 -21.41 -15.40
N SER A 1094 13.60 -20.86 -15.60
CA SER A 1094 13.14 -19.65 -14.88
C SER A 1094 13.08 -19.84 -13.37
N TRP A 1095 12.68 -21.01 -12.87
CA TRP A 1095 12.68 -21.34 -11.44
C TRP A 1095 14.10 -21.37 -10.87
N ARG A 1096 15.08 -21.95 -11.60
CA ARG A 1096 16.48 -21.92 -11.20
C ARG A 1096 17.08 -20.51 -11.25
N LYS A 1097 16.72 -19.68 -12.24
CA LYS A 1097 17.10 -18.25 -12.27
C LYS A 1097 16.49 -17.50 -11.07
N TYR A 1098 15.21 -17.73 -10.74
CA TYR A 1098 14.55 -17.14 -9.56
C TYR A 1098 15.28 -17.47 -8.26
N LEU A 1099 15.61 -18.75 -8.03
CA LEU A 1099 16.36 -19.16 -6.84
C LEU A 1099 17.77 -18.54 -6.81
N ASN A 1100 18.42 -18.44 -7.98
CA ASN A 1100 19.82 -18.05 -8.09
C ASN A 1100 20.11 -16.55 -8.34
N THR A 1101 19.12 -15.69 -8.61
CA THR A 1101 19.38 -14.25 -8.77
C THR A 1101 19.46 -13.48 -7.45
N THR A 1102 20.32 -12.48 -7.41
CA THR A 1102 20.46 -11.46 -6.35
C THR A 1102 19.86 -10.11 -6.74
N ILE A 1103 19.37 -9.96 -7.98
CA ILE A 1103 18.72 -8.74 -8.46
C ILE A 1103 17.26 -8.79 -8.01
N VAL A 1104 16.87 -7.88 -7.12
CA VAL A 1104 15.57 -7.96 -6.43
C VAL A 1104 14.40 -7.75 -7.38
N SER A 1105 14.54 -6.85 -8.36
CA SER A 1105 13.58 -6.63 -9.44
C SER A 1105 13.42 -7.86 -10.33
N GLU A 1106 14.51 -8.50 -10.75
CA GLU A 1106 14.47 -9.74 -11.55
C GLU A 1106 13.84 -10.88 -10.74
N LYS A 1107 14.18 -11.01 -9.45
CA LYS A 1107 13.61 -12.04 -8.56
C LYS A 1107 12.09 -11.88 -8.41
N ARG A 1108 11.62 -10.65 -8.18
CA ARG A 1108 10.19 -10.31 -8.09
C ARG A 1108 9.47 -10.51 -9.42
N LEU A 1109 10.13 -10.19 -10.53
CA LEU A 1109 9.59 -10.40 -11.88
C LEU A 1109 9.43 -11.90 -12.18
N LEU A 1110 10.50 -12.69 -12.02
CA LEU A 1110 10.50 -14.13 -12.28
C LEU A 1110 9.39 -14.84 -11.48
N LEU A 1111 9.21 -14.46 -10.20
CA LEU A 1111 8.12 -14.98 -9.38
C LEU A 1111 6.72 -14.65 -9.96
N GLY A 1112 6.52 -13.49 -10.58
CA GLY A 1112 5.26 -13.20 -11.28
C GLY A 1112 5.03 -14.13 -12.48
N VAL A 1113 5.96 -14.12 -13.43
CA VAL A 1113 5.85 -14.79 -14.74
C VAL A 1113 5.90 -16.33 -14.68
N LEU A 1114 6.45 -16.92 -13.60
CA LEU A 1114 6.33 -18.35 -13.31
C LEU A 1114 4.87 -18.82 -13.14
N GLY A 1115 3.97 -17.89 -12.80
CA GLY A 1115 2.53 -18.12 -12.75
C GLY A 1115 1.84 -18.20 -14.11
N SER A 1116 2.51 -17.81 -15.21
CA SER A 1116 1.91 -17.72 -16.56
C SER A 1116 1.82 -19.06 -17.30
N THR A 1117 2.39 -20.15 -16.77
CA THR A 1117 2.42 -21.44 -17.50
C THR A 1117 1.02 -22.06 -17.69
N ARG A 1118 0.80 -22.70 -18.85
CA ARG A 1118 -0.43 -23.46 -19.12
C ARG A 1118 -0.41 -24.87 -18.50
N ASN A 1119 0.72 -25.33 -17.97
CA ASN A 1119 0.81 -26.64 -17.33
C ASN A 1119 0.28 -26.60 -15.88
N ILE A 1120 -0.95 -27.10 -15.69
CA ILE A 1120 -1.65 -27.16 -14.39
C ILE A 1120 -0.82 -27.90 -13.33
N HIS A 1121 0.01 -28.89 -13.71
CA HIS A 1121 0.88 -29.58 -12.76
C HIS A 1121 1.99 -28.67 -12.22
N LEU A 1122 2.61 -27.84 -13.08
CA LEU A 1122 3.60 -26.84 -12.66
C LEU A 1122 2.95 -25.75 -11.80
N LEU A 1123 1.74 -25.28 -12.13
CA LEU A 1123 0.98 -24.35 -11.28
C LEU A 1123 0.72 -24.95 -9.88
N SER A 1124 0.43 -26.25 -9.79
CA SER A 1124 0.26 -26.94 -8.51
C SER A 1124 1.57 -27.09 -7.74
N ILE A 1125 2.69 -27.40 -8.40
CA ILE A 1125 4.02 -27.43 -7.78
C ILE A 1125 4.40 -26.03 -7.27
N TYR A 1126 4.07 -24.99 -8.04
CA TYR A 1126 4.40 -23.61 -7.72
C TYR A 1126 3.64 -23.11 -6.48
N LEU A 1127 2.31 -23.34 -6.43
CA LEU A 1127 1.50 -23.08 -5.24
C LEU A 1127 2.03 -23.81 -4.01
N GLN A 1128 2.35 -25.11 -4.10
CA GLN A 1128 2.90 -25.86 -2.98
C GLN A 1128 4.30 -25.37 -2.57
N SER A 1129 5.14 -24.96 -3.51
CA SER A 1129 6.47 -24.40 -3.25
C SER A 1129 6.40 -23.08 -2.46
N SER A 1130 5.31 -22.32 -2.61
CA SER A 1130 5.15 -21.05 -1.89
C SER A 1130 4.97 -21.20 -0.38
N LEU A 1131 4.40 -22.32 0.10
CA LEU A 1131 4.32 -22.62 1.54
C LEU A 1131 5.70 -22.91 2.17
N ASN A 1132 6.73 -23.18 1.35
CA ASN A 1132 8.08 -23.43 1.83
C ASN A 1132 8.88 -22.13 1.90
N ARG A 1133 9.09 -21.64 3.14
CA ARG A 1133 9.84 -20.42 3.46
C ARG A 1133 11.27 -20.38 2.90
N SER A 1134 11.89 -21.54 2.66
CA SER A 1134 13.24 -21.65 2.07
C SER A 1134 13.24 -21.56 0.54
N LEU A 1135 12.07 -21.58 -0.11
CA LEU A 1135 11.92 -21.41 -1.56
C LEU A 1135 11.32 -20.04 -1.88
N VAL A 1136 10.29 -19.61 -1.16
CA VAL A 1136 9.62 -18.31 -1.31
C VAL A 1136 9.56 -17.61 0.04
N ARG A 1137 10.04 -16.36 0.12
CA ARG A 1137 9.99 -15.57 1.37
C ARG A 1137 8.53 -15.37 1.83
N PRO A 1138 8.24 -15.36 3.15
CA PRO A 1138 6.87 -15.17 3.66
C PRO A 1138 6.16 -13.93 3.09
N GLN A 1139 6.89 -12.83 2.91
CA GLN A 1139 6.40 -11.56 2.35
C GLN A 1139 5.94 -11.64 0.89
N ASP A 1140 6.28 -12.71 0.17
CA ASP A 1140 6.03 -12.93 -1.26
C ASP A 1140 5.05 -14.09 -1.50
N PHE A 1141 4.65 -14.83 -0.46
CA PHE A 1141 3.75 -15.99 -0.53
C PHE A 1141 2.44 -15.69 -1.29
N TYR A 1142 1.74 -14.63 -0.90
CA TYR A 1142 0.44 -14.28 -1.48
C TYR A 1142 0.53 -13.89 -2.96
N TYR A 1143 1.70 -13.43 -3.41
CA TYR A 1143 1.94 -13.07 -4.81
C TYR A 1143 1.97 -14.32 -5.70
N VAL A 1144 2.39 -15.47 -5.17
CA VAL A 1144 2.28 -16.76 -5.89
C VAL A 1144 0.81 -17.11 -6.12
N ILE A 1145 -0.01 -17.02 -5.07
CA ILE A 1145 -1.47 -17.24 -5.18
C ILE A 1145 -2.08 -16.26 -6.18
N GLN A 1146 -1.77 -14.96 -6.09
CA GLN A 1146 -2.29 -13.91 -6.96
C GLN A 1146 -2.00 -14.18 -8.45
N ASN A 1147 -0.76 -14.53 -8.82
CA ASN A 1147 -0.42 -14.77 -10.23
C ASN A 1147 -1.07 -16.05 -10.76
N VAL A 1148 -1.16 -17.13 -9.97
CA VAL A 1148 -1.87 -18.35 -10.38
C VAL A 1148 -3.39 -18.12 -10.40
N ALA A 1149 -3.94 -17.23 -9.56
CA ALA A 1149 -5.35 -16.86 -9.54
C ALA A 1149 -5.77 -15.97 -10.73
N ARG A 1150 -4.83 -15.20 -11.28
CA ARG A 1150 -5.02 -14.39 -12.50
C ARG A 1150 -4.83 -15.21 -13.79
N ASN A 1151 -4.11 -16.34 -13.74
CA ASN A 1151 -3.95 -17.25 -14.87
C ASN A 1151 -5.30 -17.94 -15.21
N PRO A 1152 -5.82 -17.86 -16.46
CA PRO A 1152 -7.06 -18.53 -16.86
C PRO A 1152 -7.09 -20.04 -16.64
N TYR A 1153 -5.94 -20.72 -16.70
CA TYR A 1153 -5.76 -22.15 -16.43
C TYR A 1153 -5.51 -22.47 -14.94
N GLY A 1154 -5.13 -21.45 -14.14
CA GLY A 1154 -4.76 -21.57 -12.73
C GLY A 1154 -5.83 -21.14 -11.73
N ARG A 1155 -6.79 -20.30 -12.12
CA ARG A 1155 -7.72 -19.63 -11.20
C ARG A 1155 -8.53 -20.58 -10.30
N ASP A 1156 -9.12 -21.61 -10.89
CA ASP A 1156 -9.82 -22.69 -10.18
C ASP A 1156 -8.92 -23.44 -9.19
N LEU A 1157 -7.65 -23.62 -9.55
CA LEU A 1157 -6.65 -24.31 -8.74
C LEU A 1157 -6.21 -23.44 -7.55
N ALA A 1158 -6.02 -22.13 -7.76
CA ALA A 1158 -5.72 -21.18 -6.69
C ALA A 1158 -6.84 -21.14 -5.64
N TRP A 1159 -8.11 -21.07 -6.05
CA TRP A 1159 -9.24 -21.12 -5.11
C TRP A 1159 -9.33 -22.45 -4.34
N LYS A 1160 -9.12 -23.59 -5.01
CA LYS A 1160 -9.06 -24.92 -4.36
C LYS A 1160 -7.89 -25.01 -3.37
N PHE A 1161 -6.73 -24.47 -3.74
CA PHE A 1161 -5.54 -24.43 -2.89
C PHE A 1161 -5.75 -23.57 -1.64
N VAL A 1162 -6.28 -22.35 -1.79
CA VAL A 1162 -6.58 -21.45 -0.67
C VAL A 1162 -7.55 -22.08 0.31
N ARG A 1163 -8.65 -22.69 -0.17
CA ARG A 1163 -9.59 -23.41 0.70
C ARG A 1163 -8.96 -24.60 1.42
N SER A 1164 -8.08 -25.35 0.75
CA SER A 1164 -7.46 -26.55 1.32
C SER A 1164 -6.34 -26.24 2.33
N ASN A 1165 -5.73 -25.06 2.27
CA ASN A 1165 -4.56 -24.69 3.08
C ASN A 1165 -4.83 -23.47 3.99
N TRP A 1166 -6.09 -23.04 4.16
CA TRP A 1166 -6.43 -21.78 4.85
C TRP A 1166 -5.80 -21.65 6.25
N HIS A 1167 -5.77 -22.73 7.03
CA HIS A 1167 -5.12 -22.75 8.35
C HIS A 1167 -3.65 -22.35 8.27
N THR A 1168 -2.89 -23.00 7.38
CA THR A 1168 -1.46 -22.72 7.15
C THR A 1168 -1.22 -21.30 6.65
N ILE A 1169 -2.07 -20.83 5.72
CA ILE A 1169 -2.04 -19.45 5.19
C ILE A 1169 -2.22 -18.44 6.34
N TYR A 1170 -3.22 -18.67 7.17
CA TYR A 1170 -3.58 -17.84 8.31
C TYR A 1170 -2.51 -17.83 9.41
N GLU A 1171 -1.91 -18.99 9.73
CA GLU A 1171 -0.80 -19.09 10.68
C GLU A 1171 0.50 -18.44 10.18
N MET A 1172 0.74 -18.47 8.86
CA MET A 1172 1.89 -17.83 8.23
C MET A 1172 1.78 -16.31 8.22
N LEU A 1173 0.59 -15.77 7.92
CA LEU A 1173 0.35 -14.34 7.72
C LEU A 1173 -0.07 -13.58 9.00
N GLY A 1174 -0.68 -14.26 9.98
CA GLY A 1174 -1.18 -13.60 11.18
C GLY A 1174 -2.58 -13.00 11.03
N LEU A 1175 -3.01 -12.23 12.04
CA LEU A 1175 -4.39 -11.74 12.18
C LEU A 1175 -4.70 -10.52 11.29
N GLY A 1176 -3.72 -9.64 11.10
CA GLY A 1176 -3.87 -8.30 10.55
C GLY A 1176 -3.24 -8.06 9.17
N SER A 1177 -2.81 -9.12 8.48
CA SER A 1177 -2.04 -8.95 7.25
C SER A 1177 -2.91 -8.61 6.04
N PHE A 1178 -2.62 -7.47 5.39
CA PHE A 1178 -3.05 -7.05 4.05
C PHE A 1178 -3.05 -8.17 2.98
N ALA A 1179 -2.18 -9.18 3.14
CA ALA A 1179 -2.12 -10.33 2.27
C ALA A 1179 -3.39 -11.19 2.30
N LEU A 1180 -4.16 -11.19 3.40
CA LEU A 1180 -5.44 -11.90 3.50
C LEU A 1180 -6.49 -11.28 2.57
N ASP A 1181 -6.65 -9.96 2.60
CA ASP A 1181 -7.55 -9.21 1.70
C ASP A 1181 -7.17 -9.42 0.23
N THR A 1182 -5.87 -9.45 -0.08
CA THR A 1182 -5.35 -9.78 -1.41
C THR A 1182 -5.72 -11.21 -1.82
N ILE A 1183 -5.52 -12.21 -0.95
CA ILE A 1183 -5.86 -13.62 -1.26
C ILE A 1183 -7.36 -13.82 -1.47
N VAL A 1184 -8.20 -13.20 -0.63
CA VAL A 1184 -9.67 -13.30 -0.73
C VAL A 1184 -10.18 -12.68 -2.03
N SER A 1185 -9.70 -11.49 -2.39
CA SER A 1185 -10.15 -10.80 -3.60
C SER A 1185 -9.60 -11.44 -4.89
N GLU A 1186 -8.30 -11.72 -4.97
CA GLU A 1186 -7.65 -12.25 -6.18
C GLU A 1186 -8.08 -13.69 -6.53
N THR A 1187 -8.54 -14.48 -5.56
CA THR A 1187 -9.11 -15.82 -5.86
C THR A 1187 -10.59 -15.83 -6.21
N THR A 1188 -11.32 -14.71 -6.07
CA THR A 1188 -12.79 -14.68 -6.23
C THR A 1188 -13.33 -13.63 -7.20
N TRP A 1189 -12.55 -12.60 -7.57
CA TRP A 1189 -12.96 -11.47 -8.44
C TRP A 1189 -13.59 -11.84 -9.80
N HIS A 1190 -13.24 -12.99 -10.36
CA HIS A 1190 -13.69 -13.46 -11.68
C HIS A 1190 -14.94 -14.36 -11.62
N PHE A 1191 -15.39 -14.74 -10.42
CA PHE A 1191 -16.61 -15.52 -10.24
C PHE A 1191 -17.84 -14.71 -10.67
N SER A 1192 -18.79 -15.41 -11.29
CA SER A 1192 -19.87 -14.80 -12.06
C SER A 1192 -21.12 -15.69 -12.16
N THR A 1193 -21.33 -16.57 -11.16
CA THR A 1193 -22.48 -17.46 -11.04
C THR A 1193 -22.98 -17.56 -9.59
N GLU A 1194 -24.27 -17.88 -9.43
CA GLU A 1194 -24.88 -18.15 -8.13
C GLU A 1194 -24.25 -19.33 -7.38
N PHE A 1195 -23.64 -20.29 -8.10
CA PHE A 1195 -22.94 -21.40 -7.46
C PHE A 1195 -21.69 -20.90 -6.72
N GLU A 1196 -20.82 -20.16 -7.42
CA GLU A 1196 -19.59 -19.60 -6.85
C GLU A 1196 -19.90 -18.62 -5.71
N LEU A 1197 -20.92 -17.75 -5.87
CA LEU A 1197 -21.37 -16.82 -4.83
C LEU A 1197 -21.76 -17.51 -3.52
N ASN A 1198 -22.41 -18.68 -3.62
CA ASN A 1198 -22.81 -19.47 -2.45
C ASN A 1198 -21.69 -20.38 -1.94
N GLU A 1199 -20.73 -20.77 -2.78
CA GLU A 1199 -19.54 -21.52 -2.36
C GLU A 1199 -18.58 -20.64 -1.53
N VAL A 1200 -18.27 -19.42 -2.02
CA VAL A 1200 -17.42 -18.45 -1.31
C VAL A 1200 -18.01 -18.13 0.06
N ARG A 1201 -19.33 -17.86 0.12
CA ARG A 1201 -20.02 -17.56 1.38
C ARG A 1201 -19.90 -18.73 2.36
N LYS A 1202 -20.33 -19.93 1.97
CA LYS A 1202 -20.30 -21.14 2.83
C LYS A 1202 -18.89 -21.49 3.31
N PHE A 1203 -17.86 -21.23 2.51
CA PHE A 1203 -16.48 -21.44 2.93
C PHE A 1203 -16.09 -20.46 4.05
N PHE A 1204 -16.24 -19.15 3.83
CA PHE A 1204 -15.83 -18.15 4.82
C PHE A 1204 -16.77 -18.04 6.04
N ASP A 1205 -18.02 -18.51 5.94
CA ASP A 1205 -18.90 -18.77 7.10
C ASP A 1205 -18.31 -19.83 8.07
N SER A 1206 -17.33 -20.64 7.62
CA SER A 1206 -16.77 -21.78 8.37
C SER A 1206 -15.33 -21.60 8.88
N VAL A 1207 -14.65 -20.49 8.55
CA VAL A 1207 -13.25 -20.24 8.92
C VAL A 1207 -13.03 -18.83 9.49
N GLN A 1208 -12.00 -18.67 10.34
CA GLN A 1208 -11.58 -17.35 10.81
C GLN A 1208 -10.82 -16.61 9.70
N ILE A 1209 -11.23 -15.37 9.39
CA ILE A 1209 -10.74 -14.62 8.22
C ILE A 1209 -9.80 -13.43 8.55
N GLY A 1210 -9.61 -13.09 9.82
CA GLY A 1210 -8.73 -11.98 10.23
C GLY A 1210 -9.24 -10.60 9.76
N SER A 1211 -8.35 -9.77 9.22
CA SER A 1211 -8.66 -8.51 8.52
C SER A 1211 -9.56 -8.72 7.29
N GLY A 1212 -9.45 -9.88 6.62
CA GLY A 1212 -10.11 -10.21 5.34
C GLY A 1212 -11.65 -10.15 5.30
N LYS A 1213 -12.31 -9.78 6.40
CA LYS A 1213 -13.76 -9.55 6.48
C LYS A 1213 -14.23 -8.48 5.49
N GLN A 1214 -13.43 -7.44 5.25
CA GLN A 1214 -13.79 -6.35 4.36
C GLN A 1214 -13.66 -6.76 2.90
N ALA A 1215 -12.53 -7.35 2.48
CA ALA A 1215 -12.40 -7.94 1.15
C ALA A 1215 -13.45 -9.02 0.85
N LEU A 1216 -13.87 -9.83 1.83
CA LEU A 1216 -14.94 -10.82 1.64
C LEU A 1216 -16.27 -10.14 1.28
N ARG A 1217 -16.69 -9.13 2.06
CA ARG A 1217 -17.93 -8.38 1.82
C ARG A 1217 -17.94 -7.77 0.42
N GLN A 1218 -16.84 -7.10 0.05
CA GLN A 1218 -16.63 -6.51 -1.27
C GLN A 1218 -16.59 -7.56 -2.39
N SER A 1219 -16.02 -8.74 -2.15
CA SER A 1219 -15.94 -9.82 -3.15
C SER A 1219 -17.31 -10.44 -3.41
N LEU A 1220 -18.09 -10.72 -2.37
CA LEU A 1220 -19.47 -11.20 -2.50
C LEU A 1220 -20.37 -10.20 -3.25
N GLU A 1221 -20.09 -8.90 -3.12
CA GLU A 1221 -20.76 -7.84 -3.90
C GLU A 1221 -20.30 -7.81 -5.36
N LYS A 1222 -18.99 -7.84 -5.63
CA LYS A 1222 -18.42 -7.91 -7.00
C LYS A 1222 -18.94 -9.12 -7.79
N ILE A 1223 -19.09 -10.28 -7.14
CA ILE A 1223 -19.64 -11.48 -7.78
C ILE A 1223 -21.10 -11.27 -8.22
N ARG A 1224 -21.92 -10.54 -7.45
CA ARG A 1224 -23.30 -10.18 -7.87
C ARG A 1224 -23.29 -9.24 -9.08
N ALA A 1225 -22.41 -8.23 -9.09
CA ALA A 1225 -22.23 -7.35 -10.23
C ALA A 1225 -21.82 -8.14 -11.50
N ASN A 1226 -20.92 -9.11 -11.36
CA ASN A 1226 -20.53 -10.00 -12.45
C ASN A 1226 -21.69 -10.90 -12.94
N ILE A 1227 -22.53 -11.42 -12.04
CA ILE A 1227 -23.76 -12.18 -12.40
C ILE A 1227 -24.74 -11.30 -13.20
N PHE A 1228 -24.96 -10.05 -12.76
CA PHE A 1228 -25.77 -9.08 -13.50
C PHE A 1228 -25.20 -8.84 -14.90
N TRP A 1229 -23.91 -8.50 -14.98
CA TRP A 1229 -23.22 -8.19 -16.23
C TRP A 1229 -23.33 -9.34 -17.24
N LYS A 1230 -23.11 -10.57 -16.77
CA LYS A 1230 -23.15 -11.80 -17.58
C LYS A 1230 -24.54 -12.12 -18.12
N ARG A 1231 -25.59 -11.77 -17.37
CA ARG A 1231 -26.99 -11.93 -17.81
C ARG A 1231 -27.42 -10.85 -18.80
N ASN A 1232 -27.08 -9.59 -18.53
CA ASN A 1232 -27.73 -8.43 -19.16
C ASN A 1232 -26.86 -7.69 -20.18
N ILE A 1233 -25.55 -7.61 -19.97
CA ILE A 1233 -24.61 -6.79 -20.77
C ILE A 1233 -23.84 -7.66 -21.78
N GLN A 1234 -23.38 -8.86 -21.37
CA GLN A 1234 -22.61 -9.75 -22.25
C GLN A 1234 -23.31 -10.05 -23.60
N PRO A 1235 -24.63 -10.32 -23.68
CA PRO A 1235 -25.28 -10.59 -24.97
C PRO A 1235 -25.22 -9.36 -25.91
N GLN A 1236 -25.50 -8.16 -25.37
CA GLN A 1236 -25.47 -6.91 -26.12
C GLN A 1236 -24.06 -6.55 -26.63
N LEU A 1237 -23.02 -6.91 -25.87
CA LEU A 1237 -21.63 -6.75 -26.28
C LEU A 1237 -21.27 -7.71 -27.41
N ILE A 1238 -21.71 -8.98 -27.36
CA ILE A 1238 -21.53 -9.94 -28.46
C ILE A 1238 -22.28 -9.45 -29.71
N ASP A 1239 -23.53 -9.02 -29.59
CA ASP A 1239 -24.32 -8.47 -30.70
C ASP A 1239 -23.65 -7.23 -31.34
N TRP A 1240 -22.96 -6.39 -30.55
CA TRP A 1240 -22.17 -5.27 -31.08
C TRP A 1240 -20.90 -5.76 -31.79
N LEU A 1241 -20.13 -6.66 -31.17
CA LEU A 1241 -18.89 -7.21 -31.71
C LEU A 1241 -19.12 -7.98 -33.02
N GLU A 1242 -20.22 -8.72 -33.15
CA GLU A 1242 -20.58 -9.43 -34.39
C GLU A 1242 -20.90 -8.45 -35.53
N ARG A 1243 -21.72 -7.42 -35.27
CA ARG A 1243 -22.01 -6.36 -36.26
C ARG A 1243 -20.75 -5.58 -36.67
N GLU A 1244 -19.89 -5.26 -35.71
CA GLU A 1244 -18.60 -4.59 -35.92
C GLU A 1244 -17.61 -5.48 -36.70
N SER A 1245 -17.73 -6.81 -36.62
CA SER A 1245 -16.95 -7.78 -37.39
C SER A 1245 -17.48 -7.99 -38.82
N ILE A 1246 -18.74 -7.62 -39.11
CA ILE A 1246 -19.40 -7.81 -40.41
C ILE A 1246 -19.21 -6.62 -41.35
N ASN A 1247 -18.94 -5.41 -40.83
CA ASN A 1247 -18.72 -4.20 -41.63
C ASN A 1247 -17.42 -4.30 -42.47
N PRO A 1248 -17.46 -4.46 -43.81
CA PRO A 1248 -16.26 -4.80 -44.59
C PRO A 1248 -15.32 -3.63 -44.90
N THR A 1249 -15.63 -2.42 -44.44
CA THR A 1249 -15.02 -1.16 -44.90
C THR A 1249 -13.72 -0.79 -44.17
N LYS A 1250 -12.78 -1.75 -44.08
CA LYS A 1250 -11.32 -1.55 -43.97
C LYS A 1250 -10.57 -2.89 -43.93
N ASN A 1251 -9.78 -3.14 -44.99
CA ASN A 1251 -8.79 -4.20 -45.18
C ASN A 1251 -9.21 -5.66 -44.92
N THR A 1252 -9.27 -6.42 -46.02
CA THR A 1252 -9.64 -7.84 -46.08
C THR A 1252 -8.70 -8.76 -45.30
N ILE A 1253 -9.26 -9.55 -44.38
CA ILE A 1253 -8.71 -10.86 -44.01
C ILE A 1253 -9.69 -11.91 -44.54
N ILE A 1254 -9.20 -12.82 -45.38
CA ILE A 1254 -10.05 -13.79 -46.09
C ILE A 1254 -10.59 -14.82 -45.08
N ILE A 1255 -11.92 -14.97 -45.02
CA ILE A 1255 -12.59 -15.98 -44.21
C ILE A 1255 -12.60 -17.31 -44.97
N PRO A 1256 -12.02 -18.41 -44.45
CA PRO A 1256 -12.23 -19.74 -44.99
C PRO A 1256 -13.71 -20.14 -44.78
N HIS A 1257 -14.40 -20.47 -45.86
CA HIS A 1257 -15.87 -20.58 -45.90
C HIS A 1257 -16.48 -21.79 -45.14
N SER A 1258 -15.70 -22.48 -44.30
CA SER A 1258 -15.99 -23.80 -43.72
C SER A 1258 -16.59 -23.80 -42.31
N VAL A 1259 -16.72 -22.65 -41.63
CA VAL A 1259 -17.09 -22.59 -40.20
C VAL A 1259 -18.53 -22.14 -39.94
N ILE A 1260 -19.26 -21.63 -40.94
CA ILE A 1260 -20.58 -20.98 -40.76
C ILE A 1260 -21.74 -21.98 -40.47
N HIS A 1261 -21.52 -23.29 -40.54
CA HIS A 1261 -22.60 -24.29 -40.52
C HIS A 1261 -22.78 -25.14 -39.24
N SER A 1262 -21.94 -25.00 -38.20
CA SER A 1262 -22.00 -25.86 -37.00
C SER A 1262 -22.95 -25.37 -35.90
N THR A 1263 -23.21 -24.07 -35.78
CA THR A 1263 -23.89 -23.48 -34.60
C THR A 1263 -25.42 -23.59 -34.59
N LYS A 1264 -26.07 -24.06 -35.67
CA LYS A 1264 -27.55 -24.17 -35.76
C LYS A 1264 -28.16 -25.49 -35.27
N HIS A 1265 -27.37 -26.51 -34.90
CA HIS A 1265 -27.89 -27.85 -34.58
C HIS A 1265 -27.73 -28.36 -33.14
N LEU A 1266 -27.05 -27.62 -32.25
CA LEU A 1266 -26.78 -28.09 -30.87
C LEU A 1266 -27.82 -27.71 -29.81
N ASN A 1267 -28.92 -27.03 -30.18
CA ASN A 1267 -29.90 -26.48 -29.23
C ASN A 1267 -31.21 -27.30 -29.10
N ARG A 1268 -31.17 -28.63 -29.32
CA ARG A 1268 -32.34 -29.53 -29.23
C ARG A 1268 -32.04 -30.96 -28.73
N SER A 1269 -31.18 -31.14 -27.73
CA SER A 1269 -30.94 -32.48 -27.15
C SER A 1269 -30.36 -32.52 -25.71
N ARG A 1270 -30.97 -31.79 -24.76
CA ARG A 1270 -31.03 -32.16 -23.33
C ARG A 1270 -32.00 -31.25 -22.57
N TRP A 1271 -33.17 -31.81 -22.24
CA TRP A 1271 -33.90 -31.54 -21.01
C TRP A 1271 -33.52 -32.64 -20.01
#